data_AF-A0AAU5TL53-F1
#
_entry.id   AF-A0AAU5TL53-F1
#
_cell.length_a   1.000
_cell.length_b   1.000
_cell.length_c   1.000
_cell.angle_alpha   90.00
_cell.angle_beta   90.00
_cell.angle_gamma   90.00
#
_symmetry.space_group_name_H-M   'P 1'
#
loop_
_entity.id
_entity.type
_entity.pdbx_description
1 polymer ?
#
loop_
_entity_poly.entity_id
_entity_poly.type
_entity_poly.pdbx_seq_one_letter_code
_entity_poly.pdbx_strand_id
1 'polypeptide(L)'
;MSEQHVSATGGFAYGVVGADIHVFGDGTPLYVLRRWAPAPEADPQWLRQQPSRMLHARFAVAPFTGRQDELAALHAWCADGPQRAARWLHAPGGQGKTRLAQQLAAELSGQGWKVVSAVEGPGTVLPPPGSQDLTPDSAAGLLLLVDYADRWPLTTLTWLFSNALLHRPDVRARVLLLARGTDPWPALRGALASEQIDVSTQSLGPLDEPSGPAAGQGERGAMFRAARAAFAQRYAITAPAGEPDLAADDFGLVLAVHMAALVAVDAQASGRRAPPDLAGLTLYLLDREHLGWVLLYERRGAGGITLPPAVMNRVVFAATLSGAQPEEQGASLVDALEIGEPTPTVLADHSVCYPPPDGVDGIVLEPLYPDRLAEDFTALTVPGHAADYPAQAWAADTAGTVLRHGSGPARGVSTLIAAAGRWPHLGPACLYPLLAADPALGVAAGGAALIALAELPDITTALLEEVVDAVPRPTPANLVMGQAAVNVRLFASRIAAAPDRHERAWLYAGHGNNLHELGRTQEALRAAQRGAELFQELAADDPDTYEEHVGRTLTNVAGLLHRTGDVDEAVATQQRVVDLFTRLARDDRRRYEPYRATALANVSVHLESAGRWEEAYRANQEAASAYRRAAVHDPAQRRGLAIALSNAAALTFRPPAEDVALREAVELSRELVREGALVEDTPLVPSLERLREHLSARGRHAEAVAPAREVAELNQHLAEADPHRYTSAWTTALMRLHGILLDAGRPQEAVEVGEEAVTWLRRLADRAPATYLSSLGDAVSRQNSALRAAGLPPEPQVDVPRRVLDPDSLGRHMPEARITVEGWLPELLPVPHVSAAAMEDTASGLARRRDWTAYWELVCSAPLADAVRLAHRIPRRAGAPDHPLDAELFDWLRSLSPRRARALVEEAADAATRTLPEDFGVFSAVHSAFSHGGEVLAIARVTDAPDEQSREVIEILEPESGTRTVLHRGSVRHESLAVLGPGDVVALRRSEGYDGRAELVRHTSFETRVLAQGRTLTGARLAVTAYGCVVSLPLTPTALVLATTGELRQVDLGQWALGTGGPMAVTPRGDRMVLCDGYRLIAVHAALGHALDAATAPAEHAPVRDLVFTGEDSLVTAGLHGGLVLWQLAADGMRPVASRDTPMLSQLSAVPAWGVVAGHAGSEGRIRFFDPSRDLAPVDAPPAIIGAAHRLRAVLAAPGGRHVIYSGQLDVDAPPRRRSFAFVTRVHDLHHPGSLLRRPLPGLSDAERAALAQADGDNPAVRDLLRLAHVMANRL
;
A
#
# COMPACT_ATOMS: atom_id res chain seq x y z
N MET A 1 32.09 20.97 -23.39
CA MET A 1 32.25 19.70 -24.12
C MET A 1 33.17 18.82 -23.30
N SER A 2 32.61 17.87 -22.55
CA SER A 2 33.38 16.87 -21.82
C SER A 2 33.63 15.69 -22.74
N GLU A 3 34.88 15.48 -23.16
CA GLU A 3 35.28 14.23 -23.80
C GLU A 3 35.30 13.10 -22.76
N GLN A 4 34.66 11.98 -23.07
CA GLN A 4 34.73 10.75 -22.28
C GLN A 4 35.67 9.78 -22.99
N HIS A 5 36.84 9.52 -22.38
CA HIS A 5 37.80 8.56 -22.90
C HIS A 5 37.58 7.21 -22.20
N VAL A 6 36.87 6.28 -22.86
CA VAL A 6 36.68 4.90 -22.38
C VAL A 6 37.71 4.00 -23.06
N SER A 7 38.66 3.46 -22.30
CA SER A 7 39.65 2.50 -22.80
C SER A 7 39.59 1.19 -22.01
N ALA A 8 39.54 0.07 -22.74
CA ALA A 8 39.64 -1.27 -22.17
C ALA A 8 40.97 -1.89 -22.59
N THR A 9 41.75 -2.41 -21.63
CA THR A 9 43.06 -3.02 -21.89
C THR A 9 42.90 -4.54 -21.78
N GLY A 10 42.87 -5.24 -22.92
CA GLY A 10 42.60 -6.69 -22.95
C GLY A 10 41.12 -7.07 -22.82
N GLY A 11 40.20 -6.13 -23.12
CA GLY A 11 38.75 -6.32 -23.01
C GLY A 11 37.94 -5.33 -23.86
N PHE A 12 36.64 -5.21 -23.58
CA PHE A 12 35.65 -4.49 -24.38
C PHE A 12 35.25 -3.12 -23.78
N ALA A 13 34.87 -2.14 -24.62
CA ALA A 13 34.41 -0.81 -24.19
C ALA A 13 33.09 -0.39 -24.89
N TYR A 14 32.03 -0.21 -24.10
CA TYR A 14 30.77 0.40 -24.51
C TYR A 14 30.76 1.88 -24.11
N GLY A 15 30.11 2.73 -24.90
CA GLY A 15 29.99 4.16 -24.65
C GLY A 15 28.60 4.67 -25.06
N VAL A 16 28.01 5.50 -24.22
CA VAL A 16 26.80 6.28 -24.52
C VAL A 16 26.99 7.71 -24.05
N VAL A 17 26.49 8.66 -24.83
CA VAL A 17 26.49 10.08 -24.43
C VAL A 17 25.16 10.38 -23.77
N GLY A 18 25.20 10.91 -22.54
CA GLY A 18 24.01 11.34 -21.81
C GLY A 18 23.27 10.26 -21.00
N ALA A 19 23.88 9.10 -20.80
CA ALA A 19 23.34 8.00 -19.99
C ALA A 19 24.46 7.28 -19.20
N ASP A 20 24.09 6.52 -18.16
CA ASP A 20 25.07 5.72 -17.40
C ASP A 20 25.32 4.36 -18.06
N ILE A 21 26.49 3.78 -17.76
CA ILE A 21 26.85 2.41 -18.13
C ILE A 21 27.08 1.62 -16.85
N HIS A 22 26.32 0.53 -16.68
CA HIS A 22 26.53 -0.42 -15.60
C HIS A 22 27.20 -1.68 -16.16
N VAL A 23 28.29 -2.11 -15.53
CA VAL A 23 29.06 -3.30 -15.91
C VAL A 23 29.24 -4.23 -14.73
N PHE A 24 29.35 -5.53 -15.00
CA PHE A 24 29.80 -6.54 -14.05
C PHE A 24 31.29 -6.31 -13.73
N GLY A 25 31.78 -6.95 -12.67
CA GLY A 25 33.19 -6.82 -12.24
C GLY A 25 34.21 -7.29 -13.30
N ASP A 26 33.76 -8.03 -14.32
CA ASP A 26 34.56 -8.46 -15.47
C ASP A 26 34.50 -7.47 -16.67
N GLY A 27 33.77 -6.36 -16.53
CA GLY A 27 33.59 -5.34 -17.56
C GLY A 27 32.42 -5.57 -18.53
N THR A 28 31.67 -6.68 -18.40
CA THR A 28 30.51 -6.96 -19.25
C THR A 28 29.34 -6.03 -18.90
N PRO A 29 28.70 -5.33 -19.86
CA PRO A 29 27.55 -4.48 -19.54
C PRO A 29 26.40 -5.31 -18.98
N LEU A 30 25.70 -4.78 -17.96
CA LEU A 30 24.48 -5.38 -17.41
C LEU A 30 23.33 -5.30 -18.42
N TYR A 31 23.29 -4.21 -19.19
CA TYR A 31 22.35 -3.95 -20.27
C TYR A 31 22.94 -2.95 -21.26
N VAL A 32 22.39 -2.93 -22.47
CA VAL A 32 22.78 -2.04 -23.56
C VAL A 32 21.60 -1.14 -23.91
N LEU A 33 21.83 0.17 -23.88
CA LEU A 33 20.88 1.20 -24.31
C LEU A 33 21.12 1.53 -25.78
N ARG A 34 20.03 1.66 -26.54
CA ARG A 34 20.05 1.99 -27.96
C ARG A 34 19.04 3.07 -28.28
N ARG A 35 19.42 4.09 -29.04
CA ARG A 35 18.46 5.02 -29.63
C ARG A 35 17.51 4.24 -30.54
N TRP A 36 16.22 4.41 -30.30
CA TRP A 36 15.19 3.83 -31.16
C TRP A 36 15.09 4.64 -32.45
N ALA A 37 14.95 3.93 -33.57
CA ALA A 37 14.68 4.51 -34.87
C ALA A 37 13.65 3.65 -35.61
N PRO A 38 12.76 4.26 -36.42
CA PRO A 38 11.88 3.49 -37.29
C PRO A 38 12.74 2.70 -38.28
N ALA A 39 12.36 1.44 -38.54
CA ALA A 39 13.03 0.67 -39.59
C ALA A 39 12.85 1.38 -40.95
N PRO A 40 13.87 1.39 -41.81
CA PRO A 40 13.71 1.93 -43.15
C PRO A 40 12.69 1.12 -43.93
N GLU A 41 12.09 1.76 -44.94
CA GLU A 41 11.14 1.09 -45.79
C GLU A 41 11.81 -0.07 -46.53
N ALA A 42 11.35 -1.28 -46.24
CA ALA A 42 11.88 -2.49 -46.86
C ALA A 42 11.44 -2.60 -48.32
N ASP A 43 12.36 -3.02 -49.18
CA ASP A 43 12.09 -3.27 -50.60
C ASP A 43 10.90 -4.24 -50.77
N PRO A 44 9.82 -3.85 -51.48
CA PRO A 44 8.68 -4.72 -51.74
C PRO A 44 9.06 -6.02 -52.46
N GLN A 45 10.11 -6.04 -53.28
CA GLN A 45 10.57 -7.27 -53.91
C GLN A 45 11.23 -8.21 -52.89
N TRP A 46 12.08 -7.69 -52.01
CA TRP A 46 12.67 -8.44 -50.90
C TRP A 46 11.60 -8.99 -49.94
N LEU A 47 10.59 -8.20 -49.57
CA LEU A 47 9.48 -8.67 -48.72
C LEU A 47 8.68 -9.80 -49.35
N ARG A 48 8.46 -9.78 -50.68
CA ARG A 48 7.70 -10.84 -51.38
C ARG A 48 8.47 -12.14 -51.57
N GLN A 49 9.81 -12.08 -51.54
CA GLN A 49 10.65 -13.28 -51.64
C GLN A 49 10.44 -14.20 -50.41
N GLN A 50 10.29 -13.61 -49.22
CA GLN A 50 9.96 -14.31 -47.97
C GLN A 50 8.84 -13.54 -47.26
N PRO A 51 7.56 -13.87 -47.55
CA PRO A 51 6.39 -13.10 -47.11
C PRO A 51 6.29 -12.92 -45.60
N SER A 52 6.78 -13.88 -44.79
CA SER A 52 6.71 -13.81 -43.32
C SER A 52 7.40 -12.55 -42.76
N ARG A 53 8.38 -11.99 -43.49
CA ARG A 53 9.00 -10.69 -43.17
C ARG A 53 7.96 -9.59 -42.99
N MET A 54 6.88 -9.59 -43.76
CA MET A 54 5.81 -8.58 -43.64
C MET A 54 5.05 -8.64 -42.31
N LEU A 55 5.14 -9.75 -41.57
CA LEU A 55 4.54 -9.93 -40.23
C LEU A 55 5.43 -9.41 -39.11
N HIS A 56 6.72 -9.22 -39.37
CA HIS A 56 7.64 -8.72 -38.36
C HIS A 56 7.28 -7.27 -37.99
N ALA A 57 7.06 -7.03 -36.70
CA ALA A 57 6.64 -5.72 -36.19
C ALA A 57 7.56 -4.56 -36.61
N ARG A 58 8.87 -4.81 -36.82
CA ARG A 58 9.85 -3.78 -37.21
C ARG A 58 9.50 -3.10 -38.54
N PHE A 59 8.97 -3.84 -39.51
CA PHE A 59 8.67 -3.31 -40.83
C PHE A 59 7.31 -2.63 -40.95
N ALA A 60 6.44 -2.84 -39.94
CA ALA A 60 5.12 -2.21 -39.85
C ALA A 60 4.33 -2.17 -41.19
N VAL A 61 4.38 -3.27 -41.97
CA VAL A 61 3.78 -3.29 -43.33
C VAL A 61 2.27 -3.16 -43.27
N ALA A 62 1.61 -3.92 -42.40
CA ALA A 62 0.21 -3.67 -42.07
C ALA A 62 0.12 -2.35 -41.28
N PRO A 63 -0.95 -1.55 -41.42
CA PRO A 63 -1.18 -0.40 -40.55
C PRO A 63 -1.53 -0.84 -39.12
N PHE A 64 -1.42 0.09 -38.17
CA PHE A 64 -1.90 -0.14 -36.80
C PHE A 64 -3.44 -0.02 -36.76
N THR A 65 -4.15 -1.04 -36.25
CA THR A 65 -5.63 -1.11 -36.24
C THR A 65 -6.09 -2.00 -35.08
N GLY A 66 -7.28 -1.78 -34.50
CA GLY A 66 -7.93 -2.67 -33.52
C GLY A 66 -7.38 -2.60 -32.09
N ARG A 67 -6.65 -1.54 -31.74
CA ARG A 67 -6.07 -1.28 -30.40
C ARG A 67 -5.95 0.23 -30.13
N GLN A 68 -6.86 1.01 -30.71
CA GLN A 68 -6.79 2.48 -30.67
C GLN A 68 -7.00 2.98 -29.24
N ASP A 69 -7.87 2.34 -28.47
CA ASP A 69 -8.14 2.72 -27.08
C ASP A 69 -6.92 2.46 -26.20
N GLU A 70 -6.24 1.33 -26.37
CA GLU A 70 -5.01 1.01 -25.64
C GLU A 70 -3.85 1.92 -26.02
N LEU A 71 -3.74 2.31 -27.29
CA LEU A 71 -2.76 3.29 -27.75
C LEU A 71 -3.07 4.69 -27.22
N ALA A 72 -4.34 5.10 -27.23
CA ALA A 72 -4.79 6.36 -26.65
C ALA A 72 -4.51 6.41 -25.14
N ALA A 73 -4.72 5.29 -24.42
CA ALA A 73 -4.38 5.18 -23.02
C ALA A 73 -2.86 5.26 -22.74
N LEU A 74 -2.02 4.81 -23.68
CA LEU A 74 -0.57 4.99 -23.61
C LEU A 74 -0.14 6.42 -23.92
N HIS A 75 -0.77 7.07 -24.90
CA HIS A 75 -0.54 8.50 -25.17
C HIS A 75 -0.94 9.38 -24.00
N ALA A 76 -2.13 9.17 -23.44
CA ALA A 76 -2.57 9.88 -22.24
C ALA A 76 -1.58 9.65 -21.08
N TRP A 77 -1.08 8.43 -20.93
CA TRP A 77 -0.06 8.14 -19.93
C TRP A 77 1.29 8.84 -20.17
N CYS A 78 1.72 8.96 -21.43
CA CYS A 78 2.90 9.73 -21.79
C CYS A 78 2.68 11.23 -21.54
N ALA A 79 1.52 11.75 -21.92
CA ALA A 79 1.16 13.17 -21.88
C ALA A 79 0.76 13.68 -20.49
N ASP A 80 0.29 12.82 -19.60
CA ASP A 80 -0.26 13.19 -18.29
C ASP A 80 0.49 12.54 -17.12
N GLY A 81 0.25 13.07 -15.92
CA GLY A 81 0.74 12.52 -14.67
C GLY A 81 2.14 12.97 -14.26
N PRO A 82 2.87 12.14 -13.52
CA PRO A 82 4.16 12.47 -12.88
C PRO A 82 5.28 12.62 -13.91
N GLN A 83 6.38 13.26 -13.50
CA GLN A 83 7.53 13.48 -14.39
C GLN A 83 8.17 12.18 -14.85
N ARG A 84 8.18 11.16 -13.99
CA ARG A 84 8.68 9.82 -14.29
C ARG A 84 7.57 8.82 -14.03
N ALA A 85 7.28 7.98 -15.01
CA ALA A 85 6.33 6.90 -14.85
C ALA A 85 6.82 5.64 -15.55
N ALA A 86 6.54 4.49 -14.97
CA ALA A 86 6.69 3.19 -15.58
C ALA A 86 5.33 2.53 -15.78
N ARG A 87 5.17 1.82 -16.90
CA ARG A 87 3.98 1.04 -17.19
C ARG A 87 4.36 -0.38 -17.54
N TRP A 88 3.74 -1.32 -16.82
CA TRP A 88 3.83 -2.74 -17.10
C TRP A 88 2.75 -3.15 -18.09
N LEU A 89 3.15 -3.40 -19.33
CA LEU A 89 2.28 -3.83 -20.42
C LEU A 89 2.43 -5.34 -20.62
N HIS A 90 1.41 -6.12 -20.24
CA HIS A 90 1.51 -7.58 -20.21
C HIS A 90 0.39 -8.31 -20.95
N ALA A 91 0.74 -9.41 -21.62
CA ALA A 91 -0.16 -10.26 -22.40
C ALA A 91 0.56 -11.53 -22.88
N PRO A 92 -0.16 -12.62 -23.22
CA PRO A 92 0.42 -13.76 -23.94
C PRO A 92 1.12 -13.40 -25.27
N GLY A 93 1.91 -14.33 -25.80
CA GLY A 93 2.59 -14.18 -27.09
C GLY A 93 1.62 -14.04 -28.27
N GLY A 94 1.86 -13.08 -29.17
CA GLY A 94 1.01 -12.83 -30.35
C GLY A 94 -0.10 -11.78 -30.16
N GLN A 95 -0.27 -11.22 -28.97
CA GLN A 95 -1.29 -10.20 -28.65
C GLN A 95 -0.96 -8.77 -29.13
N GLY A 96 0.22 -8.55 -29.73
CA GLY A 96 0.56 -7.25 -30.32
C GLY A 96 1.27 -6.25 -29.40
N LYS A 97 1.77 -6.65 -28.21
CA LYS A 97 2.56 -5.79 -27.29
C LYS A 97 3.67 -4.99 -27.99
N THR A 98 4.58 -5.69 -28.67
CA THR A 98 5.71 -5.06 -29.38
C THR A 98 5.21 -4.12 -30.46
N ARG A 99 4.12 -4.46 -31.17
CA ARG A 99 3.55 -3.60 -32.21
C ARG A 99 2.93 -2.32 -31.63
N LEU A 100 2.22 -2.43 -30.51
CA LEU A 100 1.68 -1.29 -29.76
C LEU A 100 2.80 -0.38 -29.25
N ALA A 101 3.87 -0.94 -28.69
CA ALA A 101 5.03 -0.19 -28.22
C ALA A 101 5.79 0.52 -29.36
N GLN A 102 5.95 -0.14 -30.50
CA GLN A 102 6.59 0.42 -31.70
C GLN A 102 5.74 1.53 -32.33
N GLN A 103 4.41 1.38 -32.35
CA GLN A 103 3.51 2.45 -32.81
C GLN A 103 3.60 3.68 -31.91
N LEU A 104 3.55 3.49 -30.58
CA LEU A 104 3.74 4.57 -29.61
C LEU A 104 5.10 5.27 -29.81
N ALA A 105 6.18 4.49 -29.97
CA ALA A 105 7.51 5.01 -30.21
C ALA A 105 7.60 5.87 -31.48
N ALA A 106 7.00 5.41 -32.59
CA ALA A 106 6.98 6.15 -33.84
C ALA A 106 6.23 7.48 -33.71
N GLU A 107 5.04 7.46 -33.11
CA GLU A 107 4.22 8.66 -32.93
C GLU A 107 4.88 9.67 -31.99
N LEU A 108 5.44 9.21 -30.86
CA LEU A 108 6.15 10.09 -29.92
C LEU A 108 7.45 10.63 -30.51
N SER A 109 8.21 9.81 -31.24
CA SER A 109 9.42 10.29 -31.92
C SER A 109 9.10 11.36 -32.96
N GLY A 110 8.00 11.21 -33.70
CA GLY A 110 7.49 12.25 -34.62
C GLY A 110 7.04 13.53 -33.91
N GLN A 111 6.62 13.42 -32.65
CA GLN A 111 6.30 14.56 -31.76
C GLN A 111 7.55 15.14 -31.06
N GLY A 112 8.76 14.70 -31.43
CA GLY A 112 10.01 15.20 -30.86
C GLY A 112 10.42 14.56 -29.54
N TRP A 113 9.83 13.42 -29.15
CA TRP A 113 10.32 12.64 -28.02
C TRP A 113 11.62 11.90 -28.39
N LYS A 114 12.51 11.76 -27.40
CA LYS A 114 13.61 10.82 -27.48
C LYS A 114 13.08 9.43 -27.12
N VAL A 115 13.30 8.45 -27.97
CA VAL A 115 12.95 7.06 -27.67
C VAL A 115 14.21 6.21 -27.61
N VAL A 116 14.32 5.40 -26.55
CA VAL A 116 15.48 4.55 -26.25
C VAL A 116 14.95 3.15 -25.98
N SER A 117 15.62 2.13 -26.50
CA SER A 117 15.38 0.72 -26.19
C SER A 117 16.49 0.18 -25.32
N ALA A 118 16.14 -0.57 -24.28
CA ALA A 118 17.08 -1.33 -23.47
C ALA A 118 17.05 -2.81 -23.85
N VAL A 119 18.24 -3.43 -23.93
CA VAL A 119 18.43 -4.86 -24.19
C VAL A 119 19.35 -5.43 -23.10
N GLU A 120 19.07 -6.62 -22.58
CA GLU A 120 19.83 -7.23 -21.49
C GLU A 120 21.27 -7.52 -21.92
N GLY A 121 22.28 -7.28 -21.08
CA GLY A 121 23.66 -7.11 -21.52
C GLY A 121 24.48 -8.37 -21.81
N PRO A 122 24.35 -9.49 -21.07
CA PRO A 122 25.09 -10.72 -21.38
C PRO A 122 24.71 -11.27 -22.76
N GLY A 123 25.70 -11.44 -23.64
CA GLY A 123 25.48 -11.95 -25.01
C GLY A 123 24.83 -10.95 -25.97
N THR A 124 24.61 -9.70 -25.54
CA THR A 124 24.00 -8.67 -26.38
C THR A 124 25.02 -7.90 -27.18
N VAL A 125 24.72 -7.87 -28.47
CA VAL A 125 25.25 -6.98 -29.49
C VAL A 125 25.38 -5.54 -29.01
N LEU A 126 26.51 -4.91 -29.27
CA LEU A 126 26.72 -3.52 -28.93
C LEU A 126 26.57 -2.63 -30.17
N PRO A 127 25.95 -1.45 -30.03
CA PRO A 127 25.85 -0.53 -31.15
C PRO A 127 27.23 -0.01 -31.58
N PRO A 128 27.41 0.42 -32.84
CA PRO A 128 28.69 0.90 -33.34
C PRO A 128 29.23 2.08 -32.52
N PRO A 129 30.57 2.24 -32.41
CA PRO A 129 31.19 3.38 -31.74
C PRO A 129 30.67 4.73 -32.26
N GLY A 130 30.34 5.65 -31.35
CA GLY A 130 29.87 7.01 -31.69
C GLY A 130 28.41 7.13 -32.14
N SER A 131 27.64 6.03 -32.18
CA SER A 131 26.24 6.03 -32.66
C SER A 131 25.19 6.39 -31.59
N GLN A 132 25.57 6.47 -30.32
CA GLN A 132 24.62 6.53 -29.19
C GLN A 132 24.65 7.86 -28.45
N ASP A 133 24.16 8.92 -29.12
CA ASP A 133 23.76 10.14 -28.43
C ASP A 133 22.32 9.99 -27.90
N LEU A 134 22.24 9.66 -26.61
CA LEU A 134 21.00 9.48 -25.87
C LEU A 134 20.59 10.76 -25.14
N THR A 135 21.35 11.85 -25.28
CA THR A 135 20.99 13.13 -24.66
C THR A 135 19.59 13.54 -25.15
N PRO A 136 18.65 13.77 -24.22
CA PRO A 136 17.31 14.21 -24.58
C PRO A 136 17.23 15.74 -24.69
N ASP A 137 18.35 16.42 -24.96
CA ASP A 137 18.42 17.88 -25.07
C ASP A 137 17.40 18.35 -26.11
N SER A 138 16.48 19.25 -25.71
CA SER A 138 15.35 19.76 -26.51
C SER A 138 14.24 18.75 -26.89
N ALA A 139 14.24 17.54 -26.34
CA ALA A 139 13.18 16.55 -26.58
C ALA A 139 11.88 16.88 -25.81
N ALA A 140 10.73 16.60 -26.41
CA ALA A 140 9.42 16.77 -25.76
C ALA A 140 9.19 15.80 -24.57
N GLY A 141 9.95 14.71 -24.53
CA GLY A 141 9.93 13.69 -23.50
C GLY A 141 10.90 12.56 -23.85
N LEU A 142 11.09 11.62 -22.93
CA LEU A 142 11.89 10.42 -23.08
C LEU A 142 11.00 9.19 -22.88
N LEU A 143 11.03 8.25 -23.82
CA LEU A 143 10.45 6.92 -23.67
C LEU A 143 11.56 5.87 -23.67
N LEU A 144 11.70 5.11 -22.58
CA LEU A 144 12.51 3.91 -22.47
C LEU A 144 11.64 2.67 -22.69
N LEU A 145 11.93 1.90 -23.73
CA LEU A 145 11.31 0.62 -24.02
C LEU A 145 12.17 -0.51 -23.46
N VAL A 146 11.57 -1.40 -22.68
CA VAL A 146 12.22 -2.63 -22.20
C VAL A 146 11.38 -3.81 -22.66
N ASP A 147 11.89 -4.55 -23.66
CA ASP A 147 11.20 -5.75 -24.13
C ASP A 147 11.59 -6.96 -23.28
N TYR A 148 10.67 -7.90 -23.13
CA TYR A 148 10.84 -9.09 -22.28
C TYR A 148 11.26 -8.79 -20.84
N ALA A 149 10.73 -7.72 -20.26
CA ALA A 149 11.08 -7.27 -18.90
C ALA A 149 10.83 -8.34 -17.81
N ASP A 150 9.96 -9.32 -18.07
CA ASP A 150 9.73 -10.47 -17.20
C ASP A 150 10.82 -11.55 -17.23
N ARG A 151 11.75 -11.47 -18.19
CA ARG A 151 12.89 -12.39 -18.32
C ARG A 151 14.18 -11.85 -17.71
N TRP A 152 14.27 -10.55 -17.51
CA TRP A 152 15.47 -9.92 -17.00
C TRP A 152 15.61 -10.17 -15.49
N PRO A 153 16.83 -10.36 -14.97
CA PRO A 153 17.09 -10.35 -13.55
C PRO A 153 16.60 -9.04 -12.93
N LEU A 154 15.93 -9.14 -11.78
CA LEU A 154 15.47 -7.97 -11.03
C LEU A 154 16.60 -6.99 -10.75
N THR A 155 17.78 -7.50 -10.39
CA THR A 155 18.98 -6.69 -10.16
C THR A 155 19.36 -5.86 -11.37
N THR A 156 19.41 -6.46 -12.56
CA THR A 156 19.69 -5.78 -13.83
C THR A 156 18.68 -4.66 -14.11
N LEU A 157 17.38 -4.93 -13.88
CA LEU A 157 16.33 -3.92 -14.05
C LEU A 157 16.41 -2.80 -13.01
N THR A 158 16.75 -3.09 -11.75
CA THR A 158 16.98 -2.07 -10.73
C THR A 158 18.11 -1.13 -11.13
N TRP A 159 19.23 -1.67 -11.62
CA TRP A 159 20.33 -0.87 -12.19
C TRP A 159 19.90 -0.07 -13.42
N LEU A 160 19.02 -0.62 -14.27
CA LEU A 160 18.46 0.13 -15.40
C LEU A 160 17.63 1.33 -14.94
N PHE A 161 16.85 1.16 -13.87
CA PHE A 161 15.97 2.20 -13.36
C PHE A 161 16.72 3.33 -12.65
N SER A 162 17.92 3.07 -12.11
CA SER A 162 18.78 4.09 -11.50
C SER A 162 19.59 4.91 -12.52
N ASN A 163 19.44 4.65 -13.82
CA ASN A 163 20.23 5.31 -14.87
C ASN A 163 19.87 6.79 -14.99
N ALA A 164 20.87 7.68 -14.93
CA ALA A 164 20.72 9.14 -14.99
C ALA A 164 19.87 9.62 -16.17
N LEU A 165 19.82 8.86 -17.27
CA LEU A 165 18.92 9.10 -18.41
C LEU A 165 17.45 9.28 -17.97
N LEU A 166 16.98 8.54 -16.96
CA LEU A 166 15.61 8.57 -16.46
C LEU A 166 15.36 9.68 -15.41
N HIS A 167 16.40 10.26 -14.83
CA HIS A 167 16.29 11.22 -13.71
C HIS A 167 16.54 12.68 -14.10
N ARG A 168 16.65 12.97 -15.40
CA ARG A 168 16.76 14.32 -15.96
C ARG A 168 15.56 15.19 -15.54
N PRO A 169 15.77 16.40 -14.97
CA PRO A 169 14.69 17.28 -14.49
C PRO A 169 13.97 18.03 -15.61
N ASP A 170 14.59 18.14 -16.77
CA ASP A 170 14.17 18.95 -17.91
C ASP A 170 13.30 18.16 -18.88
N VAL A 171 13.29 16.83 -18.75
CA VAL A 171 12.61 15.93 -19.69
C VAL A 171 11.73 14.95 -18.91
N ARG A 172 10.51 14.78 -19.37
CA ARG A 172 9.58 13.80 -18.82
C ARG A 172 10.01 12.39 -19.24
N ALA A 173 10.24 11.48 -18.30
CA ALA A 173 10.63 10.10 -18.60
C ALA A 173 9.46 9.12 -18.47
N ARG A 174 9.37 8.19 -19.41
CA ARG A 174 8.38 7.11 -19.46
C ARG A 174 9.10 5.79 -19.67
N VAL A 175 8.85 4.79 -18.84
CA VAL A 175 9.43 3.45 -18.98
C VAL A 175 8.32 2.47 -19.32
N LEU A 176 8.32 1.92 -20.53
CA LEU A 176 7.35 0.91 -20.95
C LEU A 176 8.00 -0.47 -20.87
N LEU A 177 7.55 -1.27 -19.91
CA LEU A 177 8.01 -2.63 -19.65
C LEU A 177 7.07 -3.62 -20.34
N LEU A 178 7.56 -4.38 -21.31
CA LEU A 178 6.79 -5.39 -22.03
C LEU A 178 7.01 -6.76 -21.40
N ALA A 179 5.94 -7.46 -21.05
CA ALA A 179 6.01 -8.75 -20.38
C ALA A 179 4.97 -9.76 -20.89
N ARG A 180 5.23 -11.06 -20.70
CA ARG A 180 4.24 -12.12 -20.96
C ARG A 180 3.30 -12.32 -19.77
N GLY A 181 3.79 -12.18 -18.53
CA GLY A 181 3.03 -12.38 -17.29
C GLY A 181 3.06 -11.19 -16.30
N THR A 182 2.56 -11.40 -15.08
CA THR A 182 2.52 -10.40 -14.00
C THR A 182 3.38 -10.75 -12.80
N ASP A 183 3.92 -11.96 -12.72
CA ASP A 183 4.56 -12.48 -11.51
C ASP A 183 5.79 -11.68 -11.04
N PRO A 184 6.70 -11.19 -11.91
CA PRO A 184 7.83 -10.37 -11.45
C PRO A 184 7.43 -8.92 -11.12
N TRP A 185 6.22 -8.50 -11.47
CA TRP A 185 5.79 -7.11 -11.38
C TRP A 185 5.77 -6.54 -9.95
N PRO A 186 5.32 -7.25 -8.89
CA PRO A 186 5.33 -6.69 -7.53
C PRO A 186 6.73 -6.28 -7.04
N ALA A 187 7.76 -7.09 -7.30
CA ALA A 187 9.13 -6.78 -6.92
C ALA A 187 9.69 -5.60 -7.74
N LEU A 188 9.38 -5.57 -9.03
CA LEU A 188 9.75 -4.45 -9.91
C LEU A 188 9.06 -3.15 -9.52
N ARG A 189 7.79 -3.18 -9.10
CA ARG A 189 7.11 -2.01 -8.53
C ARG A 189 7.81 -1.49 -7.30
N GLY A 190 8.30 -2.38 -6.43
CA GLY A 190 9.11 -2.01 -5.27
C GLY A 190 10.39 -1.30 -5.68
N ALA A 191 11.14 -1.85 -6.64
CA ALA A 191 12.36 -1.23 -7.16
C ALA A 191 12.10 0.14 -7.80
N LEU A 192 11.07 0.25 -8.65
CA LEU A 192 10.66 1.50 -9.29
C LEU A 192 10.19 2.54 -8.27
N ALA A 193 9.51 2.12 -7.21
CA ALA A 193 9.09 3.02 -6.12
C ALA A 193 10.30 3.57 -5.36
N SER A 194 11.35 2.78 -5.13
CA SER A 194 12.62 3.25 -4.55
C SER A 194 13.28 4.34 -5.40
N GLU A 195 13.13 4.26 -6.73
CA GLU A 195 13.60 5.27 -7.69
C GLU A 195 12.61 6.44 -7.90
N GLN A 196 11.50 6.47 -7.14
CA GLN A 196 10.42 7.46 -7.28
C GLN A 196 9.87 7.55 -8.72
N ILE A 197 9.69 6.39 -9.34
CA ILE A 197 9.04 6.23 -10.64
C ILE A 197 7.63 5.69 -10.39
N ASP A 198 6.61 6.49 -10.70
CA ASP A 198 5.22 6.08 -10.51
C ASP A 198 4.87 4.92 -11.43
N VAL A 199 4.12 3.95 -10.92
CA VAL A 199 3.88 2.69 -11.62
C VAL A 199 2.41 2.52 -12.00
N SER A 200 2.17 1.97 -13.19
CA SER A 200 0.84 1.58 -13.65
C SER A 200 0.89 0.24 -14.39
N THR A 201 -0.25 -0.43 -14.51
CA THR A 201 -0.41 -1.69 -15.24
C THR A 201 -1.39 -1.55 -16.39
N GLN A 202 -1.11 -2.22 -17.49
CA GLN A 202 -2.02 -2.36 -18.61
C GLN A 202 -1.97 -3.81 -19.12
N SER A 203 -3.11 -4.49 -19.08
CA SER A 203 -3.25 -5.82 -19.67
C SER A 203 -3.77 -5.69 -21.10
N LEU A 204 -3.27 -6.52 -22.02
CA LEU A 204 -3.89 -6.67 -23.35
C LEU A 204 -4.65 -8.00 -23.42
N GLY A 205 -5.97 -7.90 -23.48
CA GLY A 205 -6.86 -9.03 -23.74
C GLY A 205 -6.78 -9.53 -25.19
N PRO A 206 -7.53 -10.56 -25.58
CA PRO A 206 -7.76 -10.90 -26.99
C PRO A 206 -8.45 -9.75 -27.73
N LEU A 207 -8.39 -9.75 -29.06
CA LEU A 207 -9.19 -8.84 -29.90
C LEU A 207 -10.67 -9.22 -29.84
N ASP A 208 -11.52 -8.21 -29.73
CA ASP A 208 -12.97 -8.40 -29.63
C ASP A 208 -13.60 -8.71 -31.00
N GLU A 209 -14.52 -9.66 -31.02
CA GLU A 209 -15.31 -10.00 -32.21
C GLU A 209 -16.78 -10.24 -31.85
N PRO A 210 -17.72 -9.42 -32.38
CA PRO A 210 -19.14 -9.57 -32.10
C PRO A 210 -19.71 -10.83 -32.76
N SER A 211 -20.53 -11.59 -32.02
CA SER A 211 -21.18 -12.81 -32.52
C SER A 211 -22.41 -12.53 -33.40
N GLY A 212 -22.79 -13.49 -34.25
CA GLY A 212 -24.03 -13.44 -35.04
C GLY A 212 -23.91 -12.62 -36.33
N PRO A 213 -24.97 -11.93 -36.80
CA PRO A 213 -24.97 -11.23 -38.10
C PRO A 213 -24.02 -10.01 -38.17
N ALA A 214 -23.41 -9.64 -37.05
CA ALA A 214 -22.38 -8.61 -36.97
C ALA A 214 -20.93 -9.16 -37.03
N ALA A 215 -20.74 -10.48 -37.12
CA ALA A 215 -19.42 -11.10 -37.26
C ALA A 215 -18.68 -10.55 -38.49
N GLY A 216 -17.39 -10.22 -38.32
CA GLY A 216 -16.54 -9.53 -39.28
C GLY A 216 -16.63 -7.99 -39.22
N GLN A 217 -17.55 -7.43 -38.42
CA GLN A 217 -17.66 -5.98 -38.20
C GLN A 217 -16.93 -5.52 -36.92
N GLY A 218 -16.33 -6.45 -36.16
CA GLY A 218 -15.51 -6.16 -34.99
C GLY A 218 -14.07 -5.77 -35.29
N GLU A 219 -13.23 -5.77 -34.26
CA GLU A 219 -11.83 -5.38 -34.35
C GLU A 219 -11.01 -6.33 -35.23
N ARG A 220 -11.29 -7.64 -35.17
CA ARG A 220 -10.56 -8.64 -35.96
C ARG A 220 -10.83 -8.45 -37.44
N GLY A 221 -12.08 -8.26 -37.84
CA GLY A 221 -12.44 -8.02 -39.24
C GLY A 221 -11.90 -6.70 -39.78
N ALA A 222 -11.94 -5.62 -38.98
CA ALA A 222 -11.34 -4.35 -39.36
C ALA A 222 -9.82 -4.46 -39.57
N MET A 223 -9.13 -5.12 -38.64
CA MET A 223 -7.69 -5.38 -38.72
C MET A 223 -7.34 -6.27 -39.92
N PHE A 224 -8.10 -7.34 -40.16
CA PHE A 224 -7.91 -8.22 -41.31
C PHE A 224 -7.97 -7.44 -42.63
N ARG A 225 -9.03 -6.62 -42.82
CA ARG A 225 -9.20 -5.84 -44.05
C ARG A 225 -8.08 -4.83 -44.26
N ALA A 226 -7.64 -4.15 -43.20
CA ALA A 226 -6.57 -3.17 -43.25
C ALA A 226 -5.22 -3.83 -43.59
N ALA A 227 -4.89 -4.94 -42.92
CA ALA A 227 -3.69 -5.71 -43.20
C ALA A 227 -3.71 -6.30 -44.63
N ARG A 228 -4.84 -6.88 -45.05
CA ARG A 228 -5.03 -7.43 -46.40
C ARG A 228 -4.80 -6.38 -47.48
N ALA A 229 -5.34 -5.16 -47.30
CA ALA A 229 -5.15 -4.07 -48.25
C ALA A 229 -3.68 -3.66 -48.35
N ALA A 230 -2.99 -3.52 -47.22
CA ALA A 230 -1.58 -3.13 -47.18
C ALA A 230 -0.66 -4.20 -47.80
N PHE A 231 -0.91 -5.49 -47.51
CA PHE A 231 -0.17 -6.57 -48.15
C PHE A 231 -0.46 -6.61 -49.66
N ALA A 232 -1.72 -6.47 -50.10
CA ALA A 232 -2.06 -6.44 -51.52
C ALA A 232 -1.34 -5.32 -52.29
N GLN A 233 -1.15 -4.16 -51.65
CA GLN A 233 -0.35 -3.06 -52.20
C GLN A 233 1.10 -3.46 -52.43
N ARG A 234 1.74 -4.17 -51.48
CA ARG A 234 3.12 -4.68 -51.64
C ARG A 234 3.24 -5.72 -52.75
N TYR A 235 2.17 -6.49 -52.98
CA TYR A 235 2.06 -7.42 -54.10
C TYR A 235 1.69 -6.76 -55.43
N ALA A 236 1.27 -5.49 -55.42
CA ALA A 236 0.71 -4.79 -56.58
C ALA A 236 -0.47 -5.54 -57.22
N ILE A 237 -1.32 -6.15 -56.39
CA ILE A 237 -2.56 -6.84 -56.83
C ILE A 237 -3.79 -6.20 -56.21
N THR A 238 -4.96 -6.51 -56.77
CA THR A 238 -6.24 -6.18 -56.12
C THR A 238 -6.44 -7.09 -54.91
N ALA A 239 -6.80 -6.50 -53.76
CA ALA A 239 -6.99 -7.24 -52.52
C ALA A 239 -8.05 -8.36 -52.70
N PRO A 240 -7.82 -9.57 -52.16
CA PRO A 240 -8.74 -10.69 -52.30
C PRO A 240 -10.13 -10.36 -51.77
N ALA A 241 -11.15 -10.81 -52.50
CA ALA A 241 -12.52 -10.79 -52.01
C ALA A 241 -12.75 -11.97 -51.04
N GLY A 242 -13.51 -11.72 -49.97
CA GLY A 242 -13.80 -12.71 -48.94
C GLY A 242 -12.96 -12.53 -47.66
N GLU A 243 -13.55 -12.89 -46.53
CA GLU A 243 -12.96 -12.87 -45.19
C GLU A 243 -13.06 -14.30 -44.64
N PRO A 244 -11.98 -14.86 -44.06
CA PRO A 244 -12.06 -16.16 -43.39
C PRO A 244 -12.96 -16.06 -42.15
N ASP A 245 -13.34 -17.20 -41.59
CA ASP A 245 -14.09 -17.22 -40.33
C ASP A 245 -13.16 -16.83 -39.17
N LEU A 246 -13.21 -15.56 -38.77
CA LEU A 246 -12.40 -15.00 -37.68
C LEU A 246 -13.01 -15.21 -36.29
N ALA A 247 -14.12 -15.96 -36.19
CA ALA A 247 -14.80 -16.21 -34.92
C ALA A 247 -14.04 -17.18 -34.00
N ALA A 248 -13.15 -18.03 -34.54
CA ALA A 248 -12.36 -18.96 -33.74
C ALA A 248 -11.45 -18.24 -32.72
N ASP A 249 -11.26 -18.85 -31.55
CA ASP A 249 -10.51 -18.24 -30.42
C ASP A 249 -9.06 -17.89 -30.79
N ASP A 250 -8.44 -18.69 -31.67
CA ASP A 250 -7.09 -18.47 -32.18
C ASP A 250 -6.91 -17.10 -32.86
N PHE A 251 -7.97 -16.56 -33.48
CA PHE A 251 -7.97 -15.25 -34.13
C PHE A 251 -8.17 -14.08 -33.14
N GLY A 252 -8.27 -14.36 -31.83
CA GLY A 252 -8.13 -13.33 -30.80
C GLY A 252 -6.74 -12.71 -30.76
N LEU A 253 -5.75 -13.33 -31.40
CA LEU A 253 -4.38 -12.84 -31.49
C LEU A 253 -4.20 -11.92 -32.70
N VAL A 254 -3.59 -10.75 -32.48
CA VAL A 254 -3.19 -9.82 -33.54
C VAL A 254 -2.37 -10.52 -34.63
N LEU A 255 -1.45 -11.38 -34.24
CA LEU A 255 -0.59 -12.10 -35.19
C LEU A 255 -1.40 -13.07 -36.07
N ALA A 256 -2.37 -13.80 -35.51
CA ALA A 256 -3.18 -14.76 -36.27
C ALA A 256 -4.01 -14.06 -37.36
N VAL A 257 -4.57 -12.89 -37.04
CA VAL A 257 -5.33 -12.07 -38.01
C VAL A 257 -4.43 -11.58 -39.15
N HIS A 258 -3.21 -11.11 -38.83
CA HIS A 258 -2.25 -10.69 -39.86
C HIS A 258 -1.74 -11.86 -40.72
N MET A 259 -1.51 -13.03 -40.13
CA MET A 259 -1.15 -14.23 -40.88
C MET A 259 -2.25 -14.60 -41.88
N ALA A 260 -3.52 -14.61 -41.45
CA ALA A 260 -4.65 -14.86 -42.33
C ALA A 260 -4.71 -13.85 -43.49
N ALA A 261 -4.52 -12.56 -43.21
CA ALA A 261 -4.53 -11.51 -44.22
C ALA A 261 -3.37 -11.63 -45.23
N LEU A 262 -2.16 -11.92 -44.76
CA LEU A 262 -0.99 -12.11 -45.61
C LEU A 262 -1.14 -13.34 -46.50
N VAL A 263 -1.57 -14.47 -45.91
CA VAL A 263 -1.77 -15.72 -46.64
C VAL A 263 -2.87 -15.57 -47.68
N ALA A 264 -3.97 -14.86 -47.39
CA ALA A 264 -5.00 -14.58 -48.38
C ALA A 264 -4.45 -13.85 -49.61
N VAL A 265 -3.58 -12.85 -49.41
CA VAL A 265 -2.94 -12.08 -50.49
C VAL A 265 -1.92 -12.90 -51.26
N ASP A 266 -0.99 -13.58 -50.58
CA ASP A 266 0.05 -14.38 -51.22
C ASP A 266 -0.55 -15.59 -51.95
N ALA A 267 -1.59 -16.22 -51.41
CA ALA A 267 -2.30 -17.32 -52.04
C ALA A 267 -2.95 -16.87 -53.35
N GLN A 268 -3.65 -15.74 -53.36
CA GLN A 268 -4.19 -15.18 -54.61
C GLN A 268 -3.09 -14.82 -55.62
N ALA A 269 -2.03 -14.16 -55.17
CA ALA A 269 -0.91 -13.78 -56.04
C ALA A 269 -0.21 -14.99 -56.68
N SER A 270 -0.17 -16.12 -55.97
CA SER A 270 0.45 -17.36 -56.43
C SER A 270 -0.52 -18.38 -57.02
N GLY A 271 -1.82 -18.05 -57.13
CA GLY A 271 -2.84 -18.97 -57.64
C GLY A 271 -3.13 -20.18 -56.72
N ARG A 272 -2.79 -20.08 -55.44
CA ARG A 272 -3.03 -21.09 -54.40
C ARG A 272 -4.31 -20.79 -53.61
N ARG A 273 -4.78 -21.78 -52.86
CA ARG A 273 -5.90 -21.62 -51.91
C ARG A 273 -5.35 -21.35 -50.51
N ALA A 274 -5.86 -20.32 -49.85
CA ALA A 274 -5.54 -20.05 -48.46
C ALA A 274 -6.15 -21.14 -47.53
N PRO A 275 -5.37 -21.69 -46.59
CA PRO A 275 -5.89 -22.56 -45.54
C PRO A 275 -6.90 -21.85 -44.62
N PRO A 276 -7.88 -22.57 -44.05
CA PRO A 276 -8.94 -21.97 -43.24
C PRO A 276 -8.57 -21.80 -41.75
N ASP A 277 -7.61 -22.58 -41.23
CA ASP A 277 -7.24 -22.63 -39.81
C ASP A 277 -5.81 -22.16 -39.54
N LEU A 278 -5.51 -21.79 -38.29
CA LEU A 278 -4.22 -21.20 -37.91
C LEU A 278 -3.04 -22.15 -38.14
N ALA A 279 -3.19 -23.45 -37.89
CA ALA A 279 -2.12 -24.42 -38.13
C ALA A 279 -1.77 -24.47 -39.63
N GLY A 280 -2.78 -24.50 -40.51
CA GLY A 280 -2.61 -24.38 -41.94
C GLY A 280 -1.96 -23.07 -42.38
N LEU A 281 -2.32 -21.94 -41.75
CA LEU A 281 -1.69 -20.64 -42.03
C LEU A 281 -0.20 -20.63 -41.64
N THR A 282 0.17 -21.23 -40.50
CA THR A 282 1.56 -21.43 -40.08
C THR A 282 2.31 -22.26 -41.12
N LEU A 283 1.79 -23.44 -41.48
CA LEU A 283 2.41 -24.33 -42.47
C LEU A 283 2.62 -23.63 -43.81
N TYR A 284 1.59 -22.92 -44.29
CA TYR A 284 1.68 -22.14 -45.52
C TYR A 284 2.85 -21.16 -45.49
N LEU A 285 3.01 -20.39 -44.41
CA LEU A 285 4.08 -19.41 -44.31
C LEU A 285 5.46 -20.06 -44.21
N LEU A 286 5.60 -21.19 -43.53
CA LEU A 286 6.85 -21.95 -43.49
C LEU A 286 7.20 -22.53 -44.86
N ASP A 287 6.24 -23.06 -45.61
CA ASP A 287 6.46 -23.48 -47.00
C ASP A 287 6.94 -22.32 -47.88
N ARG A 288 6.46 -21.10 -47.60
CA ARG A 288 6.94 -19.89 -48.29
C ARG A 288 8.36 -19.51 -47.90
N GLU A 289 8.78 -19.74 -46.65
CA GLU A 289 10.17 -19.57 -46.24
C GLU A 289 11.09 -20.53 -47.01
N HIS A 290 10.76 -21.82 -47.04
CA HIS A 290 11.52 -22.83 -47.80
C HIS A 290 11.61 -22.49 -49.28
N LEU A 291 10.49 -22.10 -49.90
CA LEU A 291 10.49 -21.66 -51.29
C LEU A 291 11.38 -20.42 -51.50
N GLY A 292 11.40 -19.49 -50.54
CA GLY A 292 12.29 -18.34 -50.55
C GLY A 292 13.77 -18.75 -50.59
N TRP A 293 14.16 -19.70 -49.74
CA TRP A 293 15.54 -20.23 -49.73
C TRP A 293 15.92 -20.91 -51.05
N VAL A 294 15.02 -21.72 -51.63
CA VAL A 294 15.22 -22.36 -52.95
C VAL A 294 15.45 -21.30 -54.03
N LEU A 295 14.58 -20.28 -54.10
CA LEU A 295 14.67 -19.25 -55.12
C LEU A 295 15.93 -18.38 -55.00
N LEU A 296 16.40 -18.13 -53.76
CA LEU A 296 17.65 -17.41 -53.53
C LEU A 296 18.87 -18.27 -53.91
N TYR A 297 18.82 -19.57 -53.66
CA TYR A 297 19.88 -20.52 -54.03
C TYR A 297 20.01 -20.70 -55.56
N GLU A 298 18.88 -20.76 -56.28
CA GLU A 298 18.88 -20.89 -57.74
C GLU A 298 19.31 -19.60 -58.46
N ARG A 299 19.28 -18.45 -57.78
CA ARG A 299 19.65 -17.15 -58.36
C ARG A 299 21.17 -17.04 -58.51
N ARG A 300 21.64 -17.01 -59.77
CA ARG A 300 23.07 -16.77 -60.08
C ARG A 300 23.41 -15.28 -60.08
N GLY A 301 24.41 -14.87 -59.30
CA GLY A 301 24.96 -13.50 -59.29
C GLY A 301 24.68 -12.74 -57.99
N ALA A 302 24.76 -11.40 -58.03
CA ALA A 302 24.59 -10.55 -56.85
C ALA A 302 23.19 -10.69 -56.24
N GLY A 303 23.13 -10.98 -54.93
CA GLY A 303 21.87 -11.11 -54.18
C GLY A 303 21.20 -12.49 -54.23
N GLY A 304 21.91 -13.54 -54.66
CA GLY A 304 21.58 -14.94 -54.38
C GLY A 304 22.40 -15.48 -53.20
N ILE A 305 22.08 -16.69 -52.74
CA ILE A 305 22.84 -17.43 -51.72
C ILE A 305 23.48 -18.67 -52.32
N THR A 306 24.55 -19.18 -51.69
CA THR A 306 25.24 -20.40 -52.09
C THR A 306 24.90 -21.60 -51.20
N LEU A 307 24.35 -21.38 -50.00
CA LEU A 307 23.90 -22.43 -49.11
C LEU A 307 22.71 -23.20 -49.69
N PRO A 308 22.77 -24.55 -49.72
CA PRO A 308 21.60 -25.37 -50.05
C PRO A 308 20.43 -25.11 -49.08
N PRO A 309 19.17 -25.15 -49.53
CA PRO A 309 18.00 -24.90 -48.68
C PRO A 309 17.91 -25.79 -47.43
N ALA A 310 18.34 -27.05 -47.54
CA ALA A 310 18.39 -27.97 -46.40
C ALA A 310 19.41 -27.52 -45.32
N VAL A 311 20.52 -26.93 -45.75
CA VAL A 311 21.53 -26.35 -44.85
C VAL A 311 20.99 -25.06 -44.23
N MET A 312 20.38 -24.18 -45.03
CA MET A 312 19.73 -22.96 -44.53
C MET A 312 18.69 -23.28 -43.46
N ASN A 313 17.85 -24.30 -43.65
CA ASN A 313 16.88 -24.76 -42.66
C ASN A 313 17.52 -25.01 -41.28
N ARG A 314 18.66 -25.72 -41.27
CA ARG A 314 19.42 -26.01 -40.04
C ARG A 314 20.01 -24.78 -39.40
N VAL A 315 20.54 -23.85 -40.19
CA VAL A 315 21.09 -22.58 -39.70
C VAL A 315 19.99 -21.72 -39.08
N VAL A 316 18.82 -21.60 -39.74
CA VAL A 316 17.66 -20.84 -39.24
C VAL A 316 17.10 -21.46 -37.95
N PHE A 317 17.07 -22.79 -37.87
CA PHE A 317 16.70 -23.50 -36.65
C PHE A 317 17.66 -23.15 -35.49
N ALA A 318 18.97 -23.17 -35.76
CA ALA A 318 19.96 -22.79 -34.77
C ALA A 318 19.84 -21.31 -34.35
N ALA A 319 19.72 -20.41 -35.32
CA ALA A 319 19.52 -18.97 -35.11
C ALA A 319 18.25 -18.66 -34.29
N THR A 320 17.17 -19.42 -34.50
CA THR A 320 15.92 -19.28 -33.74
C THR A 320 16.12 -19.58 -32.25
N LEU A 321 16.91 -20.59 -31.93
CA LEU A 321 17.20 -21.00 -30.55
C LEU A 321 18.29 -20.15 -29.89
N SER A 322 19.35 -19.80 -30.62
CA SER A 322 20.45 -18.97 -30.11
C SER A 322 20.03 -17.50 -29.99
N GLY A 323 19.16 -17.04 -30.90
CA GLY A 323 18.98 -15.62 -31.18
C GLY A 323 20.19 -15.02 -31.92
N ALA A 324 20.10 -13.73 -32.24
CA ALA A 324 21.18 -12.97 -32.84
C ALA A 324 22.46 -13.06 -31.99
N GLN A 325 23.60 -13.32 -32.64
CA GLN A 325 24.90 -13.51 -32.00
C GLN A 325 25.90 -12.47 -32.50
N PRO A 326 26.87 -12.04 -31.66
CA PRO A 326 28.07 -11.39 -32.17
C PRO A 326 28.85 -12.35 -33.09
N GLU A 327 29.55 -11.80 -34.07
CA GLU A 327 30.16 -12.56 -35.17
C GLU A 327 31.08 -13.70 -34.70
N GLU A 328 31.89 -13.48 -33.66
CA GLU A 328 32.80 -14.50 -33.11
C GLU A 328 32.04 -15.67 -32.47
N GLN A 329 31.02 -15.40 -31.65
CA GLN A 329 30.19 -16.44 -31.05
C GLN A 329 29.33 -17.14 -32.11
N GLY A 330 28.80 -16.39 -33.08
CA GLY A 330 28.05 -16.95 -34.21
C GLY A 330 28.90 -17.88 -35.07
N ALA A 331 30.15 -17.49 -35.36
CA ALA A 331 31.11 -18.34 -36.06
C ALA A 331 31.43 -19.61 -35.26
N SER A 332 31.70 -19.47 -33.96
CA SER A 332 31.96 -20.60 -33.07
C SER A 332 30.78 -21.57 -33.00
N LEU A 333 29.54 -21.06 -32.97
CA LEU A 333 28.34 -21.88 -32.99
C LEU A 333 28.19 -22.62 -34.32
N VAL A 334 28.40 -21.95 -35.46
CA VAL A 334 28.35 -22.58 -36.79
C VAL A 334 29.41 -23.66 -36.94
N ASP A 335 30.63 -23.43 -36.45
CA ASP A 335 31.71 -24.42 -36.43
C ASP A 335 31.29 -25.64 -35.59
N ALA A 336 30.72 -25.42 -34.40
CA ALA A 336 30.24 -26.49 -33.51
C ALA A 336 29.05 -27.28 -34.08
N LEU A 337 28.28 -26.70 -34.99
CA LEU A 337 27.18 -27.38 -35.67
C LEU A 337 27.66 -28.33 -36.77
N GLU A 338 28.93 -28.24 -37.17
CA GLU A 338 29.55 -29.08 -38.21
C GLU A 338 28.70 -29.12 -39.49
N ILE A 339 28.34 -27.93 -39.98
CA ILE A 339 27.38 -27.77 -41.09
C ILE A 339 27.95 -28.27 -42.43
N GLY A 340 29.27 -28.40 -42.53
CA GLY A 340 29.96 -28.90 -43.72
C GLY A 340 30.22 -27.83 -44.80
N GLU A 341 29.80 -26.60 -44.57
CA GLU A 341 30.06 -25.42 -45.41
C GLU A 341 30.98 -24.44 -44.67
N PRO A 342 31.79 -23.62 -45.38
CA PRO A 342 32.66 -22.65 -44.73
C PRO A 342 31.85 -21.64 -43.91
N THR A 343 32.22 -21.47 -42.64
CA THR A 343 31.53 -20.59 -41.69
C THR A 343 31.31 -19.16 -42.20
N PRO A 344 32.27 -18.47 -42.84
CA PRO A 344 32.02 -17.16 -43.43
C PRO A 344 30.91 -17.16 -44.49
N THR A 345 30.82 -18.22 -45.30
CA THR A 345 29.76 -18.40 -46.28
C THR A 345 28.42 -18.62 -45.60
N VAL A 346 28.39 -19.45 -44.55
CA VAL A 346 27.17 -19.73 -43.80
C VAL A 346 26.58 -18.45 -43.20
N LEU A 347 27.40 -17.66 -42.52
CA LEU A 347 26.98 -16.42 -41.87
C LEU A 347 26.55 -15.36 -42.90
N ALA A 348 27.28 -15.24 -44.02
CA ALA A 348 26.95 -14.30 -45.09
C ALA A 348 25.61 -14.63 -45.76
N ASP A 349 25.42 -15.88 -46.18
CA ASP A 349 24.19 -16.32 -46.85
C ASP A 349 22.97 -16.29 -45.91
N HIS A 350 23.16 -16.64 -44.64
CA HIS A 350 22.12 -16.48 -43.63
C HIS A 350 21.72 -15.01 -43.48
N SER A 351 22.69 -14.09 -43.45
CA SER A 351 22.42 -12.65 -43.32
C SER A 351 21.73 -12.05 -44.54
N VAL A 352 21.83 -12.67 -45.72
CA VAL A 352 20.99 -12.30 -46.89
C VAL A 352 19.51 -12.63 -46.64
N CYS A 353 19.23 -13.77 -45.99
CA CYS A 353 17.88 -14.21 -45.68
C CYS A 353 17.30 -13.50 -44.45
N TYR A 354 18.10 -13.31 -43.41
CA TYR A 354 17.72 -12.70 -42.14
C TYR A 354 18.76 -11.64 -41.79
N PRO A 355 18.68 -10.45 -42.40
CA PRO A 355 19.64 -9.39 -42.14
C PRO A 355 19.46 -8.80 -40.74
N PRO A 356 20.57 -8.48 -40.06
CA PRO A 356 20.54 -7.69 -38.83
C PRO A 356 19.89 -6.32 -39.08
N PRO A 357 19.37 -5.65 -38.03
CA PRO A 357 18.89 -4.29 -38.15
C PRO A 357 19.95 -3.34 -38.72
N ASP A 358 19.54 -2.38 -39.54
CA ASP A 358 20.47 -1.41 -40.15
C ASP A 358 21.28 -0.63 -39.11
N GLY A 359 22.56 -0.43 -39.38
CA GLY A 359 23.49 0.25 -38.48
C GLY A 359 23.95 -0.60 -37.29
N VAL A 360 23.80 -1.92 -37.36
CA VAL A 360 24.29 -2.88 -36.37
C VAL A 360 25.28 -3.82 -37.04
N ASP A 361 26.56 -3.43 -37.01
CA ASP A 361 27.65 -4.22 -37.58
C ASP A 361 28.10 -5.36 -36.64
N GLY A 362 28.64 -6.44 -37.21
CA GLY A 362 29.24 -7.55 -36.46
C GLY A 362 28.23 -8.54 -35.87
N ILE A 363 26.96 -8.50 -36.30
CA ILE A 363 25.89 -9.39 -35.83
C ILE A 363 25.42 -10.34 -36.91
N VAL A 364 25.25 -11.58 -36.49
CA VAL A 364 24.90 -12.70 -37.35
C VAL A 364 23.82 -13.55 -36.69
N LEU A 365 23.25 -14.50 -37.43
CA LEU A 365 22.26 -15.45 -36.93
C LEU A 365 20.99 -14.79 -36.37
N GLU A 366 20.50 -13.73 -37.02
CA GLU A 366 19.16 -13.20 -36.71
C GLU A 366 18.08 -14.30 -36.82
N PRO A 367 17.20 -14.43 -35.84
CA PRO A 367 16.21 -15.51 -35.82
C PRO A 367 15.11 -15.28 -36.86
N LEU A 368 14.33 -16.34 -37.11
CA LEU A 368 13.06 -16.23 -37.79
C LEU A 368 12.09 -15.38 -36.93
N TYR A 369 11.30 -14.52 -37.58
CA TYR A 369 10.29 -13.69 -36.93
C TYR A 369 8.93 -13.84 -37.63
N PRO A 370 7.81 -13.61 -36.93
CA PRO A 370 7.72 -13.31 -35.49
C PRO A 370 7.99 -14.52 -34.59
N ASP A 371 8.34 -14.29 -33.33
CA ASP A 371 8.76 -15.33 -32.38
C ASP A 371 7.79 -16.52 -32.28
N ARG A 372 6.48 -16.29 -32.38
CA ARG A 372 5.49 -17.38 -32.34
C ARG A 372 5.56 -18.29 -33.57
N LEU A 373 5.81 -17.72 -34.76
CA LEU A 373 6.05 -18.49 -35.98
C LEU A 373 7.38 -19.25 -35.88
N ALA A 374 8.39 -18.65 -35.25
CA ALA A 374 9.69 -19.27 -35.01
C ALA A 374 9.61 -20.43 -34.01
N GLU A 375 8.87 -20.25 -32.92
CA GLU A 375 8.55 -21.30 -31.94
C GLU A 375 7.83 -22.48 -32.63
N ASP A 376 6.85 -22.21 -33.50
CA ASP A 376 6.15 -23.26 -34.26
C ASP A 376 7.05 -23.92 -35.31
N PHE A 377 7.94 -23.16 -35.97
CA PHE A 377 8.97 -23.70 -36.87
C PHE A 377 9.91 -24.66 -36.14
N THR A 378 10.37 -24.31 -34.93
CA THR A 378 11.18 -25.21 -34.11
C THR A 378 10.42 -26.49 -33.79
N ALA A 379 9.15 -26.38 -33.36
CA ALA A 379 8.33 -27.55 -33.04
C ALA A 379 8.09 -28.47 -34.24
N LEU A 380 7.75 -27.90 -35.41
CA LEU A 380 7.48 -28.64 -36.64
C LEU A 380 8.74 -29.20 -37.30
N THR A 381 9.91 -28.62 -37.02
CA THR A 381 11.18 -29.17 -37.51
C THR A 381 11.61 -30.40 -36.69
N VAL A 382 11.17 -30.51 -35.43
CA VAL A 382 11.45 -31.68 -34.57
C VAL A 382 10.46 -32.82 -34.88
N PRO A 383 10.93 -34.06 -35.12
CA PRO A 383 10.06 -35.21 -35.37
C PRO A 383 9.06 -35.49 -34.25
N GLY A 384 7.85 -35.94 -34.60
CA GLY A 384 6.84 -36.42 -33.64
C GLY A 384 5.46 -35.75 -33.72
N HIS A 385 5.30 -34.72 -34.56
CA HIS A 385 3.99 -34.12 -34.82
C HIS A 385 3.22 -34.87 -35.91
N ALA A 386 1.89 -34.66 -35.95
CA ALA A 386 1.01 -35.18 -37.00
C ALA A 386 0.77 -34.19 -38.17
N ALA A 387 1.30 -32.97 -38.07
CA ALA A 387 1.17 -31.97 -39.13
C ALA A 387 1.89 -32.40 -40.42
N ASP A 388 1.37 -31.99 -41.57
CA ASP A 388 1.95 -32.24 -42.89
C ASP A 388 3.11 -31.25 -43.15
N TYR A 389 4.22 -31.45 -42.43
CA TYR A 389 5.44 -30.65 -42.53
C TYR A 389 6.68 -31.54 -42.42
N PRO A 390 7.76 -31.28 -43.19
CA PRO A 390 8.93 -32.14 -43.19
C PRO A 390 9.80 -31.95 -41.93
N ALA A 391 9.56 -32.80 -40.92
CA ALA A 391 10.43 -32.92 -39.76
C ALA A 391 11.85 -33.38 -40.13
N GLN A 392 12.82 -33.04 -39.29
CA GLN A 392 14.25 -33.20 -39.56
C GLN A 392 14.93 -33.98 -38.43
N ALA A 393 15.59 -35.08 -38.78
CA ALA A 393 16.27 -35.94 -37.80
C ALA A 393 17.38 -35.22 -37.02
N TRP A 394 18.04 -34.22 -37.63
CA TRP A 394 19.13 -33.46 -37.01
C TRP A 394 18.67 -32.40 -35.98
N ALA A 395 17.37 -32.15 -35.87
CA ALA A 395 16.82 -31.01 -35.13
C ALA A 395 17.15 -31.06 -33.63
N ALA A 396 16.95 -32.21 -32.99
CA ALA A 396 17.21 -32.38 -31.56
C ALA A 396 18.71 -32.24 -31.23
N ASP A 397 19.59 -32.82 -32.04
CA ASP A 397 21.05 -32.70 -31.88
C ASP A 397 21.50 -31.24 -32.03
N THR A 398 20.94 -30.54 -33.02
CA THR A 398 21.21 -29.12 -33.27
C THR A 398 20.76 -28.26 -32.10
N ALA A 399 19.58 -28.52 -31.53
CA ALA A 399 19.12 -27.82 -30.33
C ALA A 399 20.10 -28.04 -29.17
N GLY A 400 20.56 -29.27 -28.94
CA GLY A 400 21.56 -29.57 -27.91
C GLY A 400 22.88 -28.83 -28.11
N THR A 401 23.39 -28.77 -29.34
CA THR A 401 24.61 -28.01 -29.66
C THR A 401 24.43 -26.51 -29.40
N VAL A 402 23.29 -25.93 -29.81
CA VAL A 402 22.99 -24.51 -29.57
C VAL A 402 22.95 -24.18 -28.08
N LEU A 403 22.31 -25.02 -27.26
CA LEU A 403 22.23 -24.77 -25.81
C LEU A 403 23.60 -24.84 -25.11
N ARG A 404 24.55 -25.61 -25.66
CA ARG A 404 25.92 -25.72 -25.12
C ARG A 404 26.89 -24.65 -25.62
N HIS A 405 26.75 -24.22 -26.87
CA HIS A 405 27.76 -23.39 -27.55
C HIS A 405 27.27 -22.00 -27.96
N GLY A 406 25.97 -21.68 -27.81
CA GLY A 406 25.45 -20.33 -28.03
C GLY A 406 25.75 -19.39 -26.85
N SER A 407 25.25 -18.13 -26.93
CA SER A 407 25.39 -17.12 -25.86
C SER A 407 24.68 -17.45 -24.53
N GLY A 408 24.24 -18.69 -24.32
CA GLY A 408 23.60 -19.18 -23.11
C GLY A 408 22.28 -19.93 -23.37
N PRO A 409 21.85 -20.83 -22.46
CA PRO A 409 20.70 -21.69 -22.69
C PRO A 409 19.35 -20.98 -22.49
N ALA A 410 19.32 -19.79 -21.89
CA ALA A 410 18.08 -19.15 -21.45
C ALA A 410 17.06 -18.90 -22.56
N ARG A 411 17.50 -18.37 -23.71
CA ARG A 411 16.61 -18.15 -24.87
C ARG A 411 16.14 -19.48 -25.44
N GLY A 412 17.07 -20.38 -25.75
CA GLY A 412 16.74 -21.66 -26.39
C GLY A 412 15.79 -22.51 -25.54
N VAL A 413 16.07 -22.65 -24.24
CA VAL A 413 15.20 -23.37 -23.29
C VAL A 413 13.83 -22.69 -23.20
N SER A 414 13.77 -21.36 -23.09
CA SER A 414 12.49 -20.62 -23.04
C SER A 414 11.67 -20.77 -24.32
N THR A 415 12.32 -20.76 -25.49
CA THR A 415 11.68 -20.99 -26.79
C THR A 415 11.11 -22.41 -26.88
N LEU A 416 11.89 -23.41 -26.45
CA LEU A 416 11.46 -24.81 -26.43
C LEU A 416 10.30 -25.03 -25.46
N ILE A 417 10.32 -24.44 -24.25
CA ILE A 417 9.20 -24.52 -23.29
C ILE A 417 7.93 -23.89 -23.87
N ALA A 418 8.03 -22.69 -24.44
CA ALA A 418 6.89 -21.98 -25.02
C ALA A 418 6.28 -22.73 -26.21
N ALA A 419 7.12 -23.37 -27.03
CA ALA A 419 6.70 -24.22 -28.13
C ALA A 419 6.09 -25.55 -27.64
N ALA A 420 6.68 -26.19 -26.63
CA ALA A 420 6.19 -27.46 -26.06
C ALA A 420 4.81 -27.33 -25.43
N GLY A 421 4.50 -26.18 -24.82
CA GLY A 421 3.15 -25.89 -24.31
C GLY A 421 2.06 -25.88 -25.38
N ARG A 422 2.41 -25.69 -26.67
CA ARG A 422 1.47 -25.76 -27.82
C ARG A 422 1.60 -27.04 -28.63
N TRP A 423 2.81 -27.58 -28.69
CA TRP A 423 3.17 -28.76 -29.47
C TRP A 423 3.68 -29.86 -28.52
N PRO A 424 2.78 -30.71 -27.99
CA PRO A 424 3.13 -31.65 -26.91
C PRO A 424 4.22 -32.65 -27.27
N HIS A 425 4.47 -32.93 -28.56
CA HIS A 425 5.54 -33.83 -28.97
C HIS A 425 6.94 -33.26 -28.69
N LEU A 426 7.09 -31.94 -28.67
CA LEU A 426 8.39 -31.28 -28.56
C LEU A 426 9.06 -31.53 -27.20
N GLY A 427 8.26 -31.67 -26.14
CA GLY A 427 8.72 -32.03 -24.81
C GLY A 427 9.50 -33.34 -24.84
N PRO A 428 8.85 -34.50 -25.09
CA PRO A 428 9.51 -35.80 -25.13
C PRO A 428 10.53 -35.96 -26.26
N ALA A 429 10.34 -35.32 -27.41
CA ALA A 429 11.21 -35.49 -28.58
C ALA A 429 12.49 -34.64 -28.54
N CYS A 430 12.54 -33.58 -27.73
CA CYS A 430 13.69 -32.66 -27.71
C CYS A 430 13.98 -32.07 -26.33
N LEU A 431 13.03 -31.34 -25.72
CA LEU A 431 13.30 -30.59 -24.49
C LEU A 431 13.65 -31.50 -23.30
N TYR A 432 12.88 -32.56 -23.06
CA TYR A 432 13.09 -33.44 -21.91
C TYR A 432 14.37 -34.26 -22.00
N PRO A 433 14.75 -34.86 -23.16
CA PRO A 433 16.06 -35.48 -23.32
C PRO A 433 17.23 -34.52 -23.06
N LEU A 434 17.12 -33.25 -23.47
CA LEU A 434 18.16 -32.24 -23.24
C LEU A 434 18.30 -31.90 -21.74
N LEU A 435 17.18 -31.70 -21.05
CA LEU A 435 17.19 -31.46 -19.60
C LEU A 435 17.64 -32.69 -18.81
N ALA A 436 17.30 -33.90 -19.24
CA ALA A 436 17.77 -35.13 -18.59
C ALA A 436 19.27 -35.35 -18.79
N ALA A 437 19.82 -34.93 -19.92
CA ALA A 437 21.26 -34.98 -20.18
C ALA A 437 22.04 -33.93 -19.38
N ASP A 438 21.46 -32.73 -19.22
CA ASP A 438 22.03 -31.64 -18.42
C ASP A 438 20.93 -30.82 -17.72
N PRO A 439 20.59 -31.17 -16.46
CA PRO A 439 19.54 -30.47 -15.72
C PRO A 439 19.88 -29.01 -15.40
N ALA A 440 21.17 -28.65 -15.43
CA ALA A 440 21.61 -27.27 -15.20
C ALA A 440 21.13 -26.32 -16.29
N LEU A 441 20.77 -26.81 -17.48
CA LEU A 441 20.17 -26.01 -18.54
C LEU A 441 18.86 -25.34 -18.10
N GLY A 442 18.02 -26.05 -17.33
CA GLY A 442 16.78 -25.50 -16.79
C GLY A 442 17.02 -24.40 -15.75
N VAL A 443 18.06 -24.57 -14.93
CA VAL A 443 18.46 -23.61 -13.90
C VAL A 443 19.12 -22.37 -14.51
N ALA A 444 20.01 -22.56 -15.47
CA ALA A 444 20.69 -21.50 -16.21
C ALA A 444 19.73 -20.68 -17.07
N ALA A 445 18.56 -21.24 -17.43
CA ALA A 445 17.50 -20.49 -18.08
C ALA A 445 16.74 -19.53 -17.16
N GLY A 446 16.97 -19.60 -15.84
CA GLY A 446 16.49 -18.64 -14.85
C GLY A 446 15.13 -19.00 -14.22
N GLY A 447 14.73 -18.21 -13.22
CA GLY A 447 13.54 -18.47 -12.40
C GLY A 447 12.23 -18.54 -13.21
N ALA A 448 12.09 -17.68 -14.24
CA ALA A 448 10.91 -17.68 -15.11
C ALA A 448 10.80 -18.98 -15.95
N ALA A 449 11.93 -19.52 -16.41
CA ALA A 449 11.95 -20.79 -17.11
C ALA A 449 11.57 -21.96 -16.18
N LEU A 450 12.03 -21.95 -14.93
CA LEU A 450 11.63 -22.96 -13.93
C LEU A 450 10.12 -22.95 -13.63
N ILE A 451 9.52 -21.75 -13.53
CA ILE A 451 8.06 -21.62 -13.38
C ILE A 451 7.35 -22.23 -14.60
N ALA A 452 7.75 -21.83 -15.81
CA ALA A 452 7.13 -22.33 -17.04
C ALA A 452 7.33 -23.85 -17.24
N LEU A 453 8.47 -24.41 -16.82
CA LEU A 453 8.70 -25.85 -16.80
C LEU A 453 7.74 -26.57 -15.84
N ALA A 454 7.50 -26.02 -14.65
CA ALA A 454 6.58 -26.60 -13.67
C ALA A 454 5.11 -26.63 -14.16
N GLU A 455 4.77 -25.78 -15.13
CA GLU A 455 3.43 -25.69 -15.74
C GLU A 455 3.24 -26.61 -16.94
N LEU A 456 4.30 -27.20 -17.51
CA LEU A 456 4.16 -28.16 -18.60
C LEU A 456 3.38 -29.40 -18.13
N PRO A 457 2.32 -29.81 -18.82
CA PRO A 457 1.42 -30.85 -18.33
C PRO A 457 2.05 -32.26 -18.37
N ASP A 458 2.93 -32.51 -19.33
CA ASP A 458 3.50 -33.81 -19.69
C ASP A 458 4.95 -34.03 -19.20
N ILE A 459 5.58 -33.02 -18.60
CA ILE A 459 6.90 -33.18 -17.98
C ILE A 459 6.80 -34.10 -16.76
N THR A 460 7.74 -35.04 -16.65
CA THR A 460 7.73 -36.01 -15.55
C THR A 460 8.23 -35.37 -14.26
N THR A 461 7.71 -35.86 -13.12
CA THR A 461 8.20 -35.43 -11.81
C THR A 461 9.65 -35.83 -11.59
N ALA A 462 10.10 -36.96 -12.13
CA ALA A 462 11.51 -37.38 -12.05
C ALA A 462 12.46 -36.36 -12.71
N LEU A 463 12.10 -35.85 -13.90
CA LEU A 463 12.92 -34.84 -14.56
C LEU A 463 12.91 -33.50 -13.82
N LEU A 464 11.74 -33.10 -13.30
CA LEU A 464 11.65 -31.90 -12.44
C LEU A 464 12.49 -32.04 -11.16
N GLU A 465 12.64 -33.24 -10.62
CA GLU A 465 13.54 -33.54 -9.49
C GLU A 465 15.01 -33.33 -9.88
N GLU A 466 15.45 -33.86 -11.02
CA GLU A 466 16.81 -33.65 -11.51
C GLU A 466 17.12 -32.15 -11.73
N VAL A 467 16.17 -31.39 -12.28
CA VAL A 467 16.33 -29.94 -12.49
C VAL A 467 16.41 -29.18 -11.17
N VAL A 468 15.55 -29.50 -10.20
CA VAL A 468 15.56 -28.78 -8.91
C VAL A 468 16.78 -29.13 -8.06
N ASP A 469 17.32 -30.34 -8.21
CA ASP A 469 18.55 -30.78 -7.53
C ASP A 469 19.81 -30.11 -8.11
N ALA A 470 19.76 -29.66 -9.37
CA ALA A 470 20.82 -28.87 -9.98
C ALA A 470 20.84 -27.39 -9.52
N VAL A 471 19.84 -26.93 -8.75
CA VAL A 471 19.82 -25.55 -8.23
C VAL A 471 20.94 -25.36 -7.18
N PRO A 472 21.83 -24.36 -7.32
CA PRO A 472 22.90 -24.10 -6.36
C PRO A 472 22.38 -23.90 -4.94
N ARG A 473 23.16 -24.34 -3.94
CA ARG A 473 22.88 -24.11 -2.51
C ARG A 473 23.99 -23.25 -1.90
N PRO A 474 23.68 -22.09 -1.29
CA PRO A 474 22.34 -21.51 -1.10
C PRO A 474 21.71 -21.06 -2.42
N THR A 475 20.37 -21.16 -2.50
CA THR A 475 19.61 -20.76 -3.68
C THR A 475 19.81 -19.26 -3.96
N PRO A 476 20.29 -18.88 -5.16
CA PRO A 476 20.35 -17.48 -5.58
C PRO A 476 18.96 -16.83 -5.55
N ALA A 477 18.89 -15.56 -5.16
CA ALA A 477 17.62 -14.84 -4.98
C ALA A 477 16.72 -14.86 -6.24
N ASN A 478 17.31 -14.80 -7.44
CA ASN A 478 16.58 -14.85 -8.72
C ASN A 478 15.97 -16.24 -9.04
N LEU A 479 16.37 -17.29 -8.32
CA LEU A 479 15.89 -18.65 -8.52
C LEU A 479 14.90 -19.12 -7.44
N VAL A 480 14.76 -18.39 -6.33
CA VAL A 480 13.91 -18.79 -5.19
C VAL A 480 12.47 -19.07 -5.61
N MET A 481 11.83 -18.16 -6.35
CA MET A 481 10.45 -18.37 -6.80
C MET A 481 10.32 -19.52 -7.81
N GLY A 482 11.29 -19.65 -8.73
CA GLY A 482 11.31 -20.75 -9.69
C GLY A 482 11.48 -22.12 -9.02
N GLN A 483 12.39 -22.22 -8.06
CA GLN A 483 12.58 -23.41 -7.25
C GLN A 483 11.32 -23.75 -6.44
N ALA A 484 10.68 -22.73 -5.84
CA ALA A 484 9.45 -22.92 -5.09
C ALA A 484 8.30 -23.44 -5.97
N ALA A 485 8.14 -22.92 -7.20
CA ALA A 485 7.14 -23.39 -8.15
C ALA A 485 7.33 -24.88 -8.52
N VAL A 486 8.58 -25.29 -8.82
CA VAL A 486 8.91 -26.69 -9.09
C VAL A 486 8.65 -27.57 -7.86
N ASN A 487 9.07 -27.14 -6.66
CA ASN A 487 8.82 -27.89 -5.43
C ASN A 487 7.32 -28.04 -5.10
N VAL A 488 6.51 -27.03 -5.40
CA VAL A 488 5.04 -27.09 -5.25
C VAL A 488 4.45 -28.10 -6.24
N ARG A 489 4.92 -28.14 -7.49
CA ARG A 489 4.52 -29.14 -8.49
C ARG A 489 4.89 -30.57 -8.07
N LEU A 490 6.07 -30.75 -7.49
CA LEU A 490 6.58 -32.05 -7.01
C LEU A 490 5.95 -32.53 -5.71
N PHE A 491 5.23 -31.67 -4.99
CA PHE A 491 4.73 -32.00 -3.66
C PHE A 491 3.81 -33.24 -3.65
N ALA A 492 2.89 -33.33 -4.62
CA ALA A 492 1.94 -34.44 -4.69
C ALA A 492 2.61 -35.80 -4.96
N SER A 493 3.67 -35.84 -5.77
CA SER A 493 4.42 -37.09 -6.02
C SER A 493 5.29 -37.46 -4.81
N ARG A 494 6.00 -36.48 -4.24
CA ARG A 494 6.86 -36.70 -3.06
C ARG A 494 6.06 -37.19 -1.86
N ILE A 495 4.89 -36.60 -1.61
CA ILE A 495 4.04 -37.01 -0.48
C ILE A 495 3.42 -38.41 -0.68
N ALA A 496 3.19 -38.83 -1.93
CA ALA A 496 2.71 -40.17 -2.26
C ALA A 496 3.81 -41.23 -2.15
N ALA A 497 5.06 -40.86 -2.45
CA ALA A 497 6.23 -41.73 -2.34
C ALA A 497 6.79 -41.84 -0.92
N ALA A 498 6.53 -40.85 -0.06
CA ALA A 498 7.03 -40.81 1.31
C ALA A 498 6.49 -41.99 2.15
N PRO A 499 7.37 -42.92 2.59
CA PRO A 499 6.99 -44.18 3.22
C PRO A 499 6.56 -44.03 4.69
N ASP A 500 7.05 -42.99 5.38
CA ASP A 500 6.80 -42.78 6.80
C ASP A 500 6.26 -41.38 7.12
N ARG A 501 5.76 -41.22 8.34
CA ARG A 501 5.16 -39.94 8.80
C ARG A 501 6.20 -38.83 8.94
N HIS A 502 7.46 -39.15 9.21
CA HIS A 502 8.52 -38.16 9.43
C HIS A 502 8.90 -37.47 8.13
N GLU A 503 9.10 -38.23 7.05
CA GLU A 503 9.34 -37.66 5.73
C GLU A 503 8.15 -36.82 5.26
N ARG A 504 6.92 -37.32 5.47
CA ARG A 504 5.70 -36.57 5.17
C ARG A 504 5.62 -35.24 5.92
N ALA A 505 5.98 -35.21 7.21
CA ALA A 505 5.98 -33.99 8.01
C ALA A 505 6.96 -32.94 7.46
N TRP A 506 8.17 -33.35 7.08
CA TRP A 506 9.14 -32.48 6.43
C TRP A 506 8.68 -31.96 5.08
N LEU A 507 8.04 -32.81 4.26
CA LEU A 507 7.48 -32.41 2.98
C LEU A 507 6.39 -31.36 3.15
N TYR A 508 5.47 -31.52 4.11
CA TYR A 508 4.43 -30.53 4.40
C TYR A 508 5.03 -29.19 4.91
N ALA A 509 6.02 -29.24 5.80
CA ALA A 509 6.69 -28.05 6.31
C ALA A 509 7.43 -27.30 5.18
N GLY A 510 8.17 -28.04 4.34
CA GLY A 510 8.83 -27.48 3.16
C GLY A 510 7.83 -26.92 2.14
N HIS A 511 6.72 -27.61 1.90
CA HIS A 511 5.65 -27.13 1.02
C HIS A 511 5.03 -25.82 1.53
N GLY A 512 4.81 -25.71 2.85
CA GLY A 512 4.37 -24.46 3.47
C GLY A 512 5.32 -23.29 3.18
N ASN A 513 6.63 -23.52 3.30
CA ASN A 513 7.62 -22.49 2.97
C ASN A 513 7.60 -22.13 1.47
N ASN A 514 7.59 -23.12 0.58
CA ASN A 514 7.54 -22.86 -0.88
C ASN A 514 6.26 -22.10 -1.28
N LEU A 515 5.11 -22.45 -0.70
CA LEU A 515 3.86 -21.70 -0.92
C LEU A 515 3.93 -20.27 -0.38
N HIS A 516 4.64 -20.06 0.74
CA HIS A 516 4.86 -18.74 1.28
C HIS A 516 5.71 -17.86 0.35
N GLU A 517 6.79 -18.41 -0.23
CA GLU A 517 7.62 -17.71 -1.22
C GLU A 517 6.82 -17.30 -2.46
N LEU A 518 5.85 -18.12 -2.87
CA LEU A 518 4.93 -17.81 -3.97
C LEU A 518 3.77 -16.87 -3.58
N GLY A 519 3.78 -16.32 -2.37
CA GLY A 519 2.72 -15.42 -1.86
C GLY A 519 1.39 -16.11 -1.56
N ARG A 520 1.32 -17.45 -1.62
CA ARG A 520 0.11 -18.26 -1.36
C ARG A 520 -0.04 -18.53 0.14
N THR A 521 -0.07 -17.46 0.94
CA THR A 521 0.07 -17.49 2.41
C THR A 521 -0.98 -18.34 3.13
N GLN A 522 -2.22 -18.41 2.62
CA GLN A 522 -3.28 -19.22 3.22
C GLN A 522 -3.07 -20.72 2.97
N GLU A 523 -2.59 -21.10 1.78
CA GLU A 523 -2.24 -22.49 1.50
C GLU A 523 -0.97 -22.91 2.25
N ALA A 524 -0.02 -21.98 2.38
CA ALA A 524 1.18 -22.15 3.18
C ALA A 524 0.85 -22.47 4.64
N LEU A 525 -0.12 -21.75 5.24
CA LEU A 525 -0.57 -22.01 6.60
C LEU A 525 -1.13 -23.43 6.75
N ARG A 526 -2.04 -23.86 5.86
CA ARG A 526 -2.61 -25.22 5.92
C ARG A 526 -1.54 -26.30 5.80
N ALA A 527 -0.58 -26.13 4.89
CA ALA A 527 0.53 -27.07 4.73
C ALA A 527 1.43 -27.11 5.98
N ALA A 528 1.77 -25.94 6.54
CA ALA A 528 2.55 -25.84 7.77
C ALA A 528 1.84 -26.45 8.98
N GLN A 529 0.52 -26.23 9.11
CA GLN A 529 -0.33 -26.85 10.15
C GLN A 529 -0.31 -28.38 10.02
N ARG A 530 -0.47 -28.91 8.80
CA ARG A 530 -0.41 -30.35 8.59
C ARG A 530 0.95 -30.96 8.91
N GLY A 531 2.03 -30.25 8.59
CA GLY A 531 3.39 -30.65 8.98
C GLY A 531 3.57 -30.67 10.50
N ALA A 532 3.06 -29.64 11.19
CA ALA A 532 3.10 -29.56 12.65
C ALA A 532 2.27 -30.67 13.32
N GLU A 533 1.07 -30.98 12.80
CA GLU A 533 0.24 -32.11 13.27
C GLU A 533 1.00 -33.44 13.18
N LEU A 534 1.64 -33.72 12.05
CA LEU A 534 2.40 -34.96 11.87
C LEU A 534 3.60 -35.04 12.81
N PHE A 535 4.33 -33.94 13.03
CA PHE A 535 5.39 -33.93 14.03
C PHE A 535 4.86 -34.08 15.46
N GLN A 536 3.65 -33.58 15.76
CA GLN A 536 3.01 -33.79 17.06
C GLN A 536 2.62 -35.25 17.28
N GLU A 537 2.07 -35.92 16.25
CA GLU A 537 1.80 -37.36 16.27
C GLU A 537 3.08 -38.16 16.52
N LEU A 538 4.17 -37.82 15.82
CA LEU A 538 5.48 -38.47 16.00
C LEU A 538 6.08 -38.21 17.38
N ALA A 539 5.95 -36.99 17.91
CA ALA A 539 6.41 -36.65 19.25
C ALA A 539 5.60 -37.34 20.36
N ALA A 540 4.36 -37.76 20.08
CA ALA A 540 3.62 -38.58 21.04
C ALA A 540 4.21 -39.99 21.19
N ASP A 541 4.81 -40.53 20.12
CA ASP A 541 5.45 -41.85 20.09
C ASP A 541 6.92 -41.78 20.56
N ASP A 542 7.67 -40.77 20.12
CA ASP A 542 9.08 -40.54 20.45
C ASP A 542 9.35 -39.03 20.73
N PRO A 543 9.05 -38.56 21.95
CA PRO A 543 9.21 -37.15 22.32
C PRO A 543 10.64 -36.64 22.17
N ASP A 544 11.64 -37.45 22.55
CA ASP A 544 13.05 -37.03 22.60
C ASP A 544 13.60 -36.68 21.21
N THR A 545 13.07 -37.32 20.17
CA THR A 545 13.47 -37.07 18.78
C THR A 545 12.68 -35.92 18.14
N TYR A 546 11.37 -35.83 18.37
CA TYR A 546 10.49 -35.01 17.54
C TYR A 546 9.94 -33.73 18.19
N GLU A 547 10.04 -33.55 19.51
CA GLU A 547 9.55 -32.33 20.16
C GLU A 547 10.25 -31.05 19.64
N GLU A 548 11.54 -31.10 19.30
CA GLU A 548 12.23 -29.98 18.66
C GLU A 548 11.58 -29.60 17.30
N HIS A 549 11.19 -30.59 16.51
CA HIS A 549 10.57 -30.42 15.20
C HIS A 549 9.16 -29.83 15.33
N VAL A 550 8.41 -30.23 16.37
CA VAL A 550 7.12 -29.60 16.72
C VAL A 550 7.31 -28.11 17.00
N GLY A 551 8.29 -27.74 17.83
CA GLY A 551 8.54 -26.33 18.15
C GLY A 551 8.90 -25.48 16.92
N ARG A 552 9.74 -26.03 16.03
CA ARG A 552 10.15 -25.35 14.79
C ARG A 552 8.98 -25.17 13.82
N THR A 553 8.18 -26.21 13.60
CA THR A 553 7.03 -26.14 12.69
C THR A 553 5.91 -25.25 13.23
N LEU A 554 5.63 -25.28 14.54
CA LEU A 554 4.69 -24.36 15.17
C LEU A 554 5.16 -22.90 15.13
N THR A 555 6.47 -22.64 15.16
CA THR A 555 7.01 -21.28 14.95
C THR A 555 6.65 -20.76 13.55
N ASN A 556 6.77 -21.61 12.53
CA ASN A 556 6.37 -21.25 11.16
C ASN A 556 4.86 -21.03 11.05
N VAL A 557 4.05 -21.87 11.72
CA VAL A 557 2.59 -21.70 11.81
C VAL A 557 2.24 -20.37 12.47
N ALA A 558 2.86 -20.03 13.61
CA ALA A 558 2.64 -18.74 14.28
C ALA A 558 3.02 -17.55 13.39
N GLY A 559 4.16 -17.62 12.69
CA GLY A 559 4.55 -16.59 11.72
C GLY A 559 3.55 -16.43 10.57
N LEU A 560 2.99 -17.53 10.06
CA LEU A 560 1.96 -17.53 9.02
C LEU A 560 0.62 -17.00 9.54
N LEU A 561 0.19 -17.38 10.74
CA LEU A 561 -1.01 -16.85 11.42
C LEU A 561 -0.91 -15.33 11.62
N HIS A 562 0.27 -14.84 12.03
CA HIS A 562 0.50 -13.41 12.19
C HIS A 562 0.35 -12.65 10.86
N ARG A 563 0.97 -13.15 9.78
CA ARG A 563 0.92 -12.50 8.46
C ARG A 563 -0.48 -12.44 7.86
N THR A 564 -1.37 -13.26 8.38
CA THR A 564 -2.70 -13.48 7.83
C THR A 564 -3.80 -12.81 8.65
N GLY A 565 -3.39 -12.15 9.74
CA GLY A 565 -4.25 -11.31 10.57
C GLY A 565 -4.72 -11.99 11.85
N ASP A 566 -4.48 -13.29 12.02
CA ASP A 566 -4.85 -14.09 13.19
C ASP A 566 -3.82 -13.92 14.31
N VAL A 567 -3.57 -12.67 14.73
CA VAL A 567 -2.49 -12.31 15.66
C VAL A 567 -2.65 -12.98 17.03
N ASP A 568 -3.89 -13.12 17.53
CA ASP A 568 -4.14 -13.80 18.82
C ASP A 568 -3.81 -15.30 18.76
N GLU A 569 -4.16 -15.97 17.65
CA GLU A 569 -3.82 -17.39 17.41
C GLU A 569 -2.29 -17.54 17.23
N ALA A 570 -1.63 -16.58 16.58
CA ALA A 570 -0.18 -16.54 16.47
C ALA A 570 0.50 -16.42 17.83
N VAL A 571 0.00 -15.55 18.72
CA VAL A 571 0.47 -15.43 20.10
C VAL A 571 0.25 -16.75 20.85
N ALA A 572 -0.95 -17.34 20.78
CA ALA A 572 -1.25 -18.59 21.47
C ALA A 572 -0.37 -19.75 20.98
N THR A 573 -0.19 -19.86 19.66
CA THR A 573 0.66 -20.87 19.03
C THR A 573 2.13 -20.69 19.43
N GLN A 574 2.63 -19.46 19.39
CA GLN A 574 4.01 -19.17 19.76
C GLN A 574 4.24 -19.33 21.26
N GLN A 575 3.23 -19.07 22.11
CA GLN A 575 3.32 -19.35 23.55
C GLN A 575 3.46 -20.85 23.81
N ARG A 576 2.76 -21.72 23.07
CA ARG A 576 2.96 -23.17 23.15
C ARG A 576 4.40 -23.57 22.80
N VAL A 577 5.01 -22.90 21.82
CA VAL A 577 6.43 -23.10 21.47
C VAL A 577 7.36 -22.65 22.61
N VAL A 578 7.07 -21.51 23.25
CA VAL A 578 7.80 -21.05 24.44
C VAL A 578 7.71 -22.05 25.58
N ASP A 579 6.52 -22.58 25.86
CA ASP A 579 6.29 -23.54 26.93
C ASP A 579 7.02 -24.87 26.67
N LEU A 580 6.97 -25.33 25.41
CA LEU A 580 7.68 -26.52 24.93
C LEU A 580 9.19 -26.40 25.13
N PHE A 581 9.81 -25.35 24.58
CA PHE A 581 11.25 -25.16 24.72
C PHE A 581 11.66 -24.78 26.15
N THR A 582 10.75 -24.23 26.96
CA THR A 582 11.00 -24.04 28.40
C THR A 582 11.06 -25.38 29.15
N ARG A 583 10.19 -26.34 28.82
CA ARG A 583 10.25 -27.69 29.37
C ARG A 583 11.54 -28.38 28.94
N LEU A 584 11.83 -28.42 27.64
CA LEU A 584 13.02 -29.07 27.09
C LEU A 584 14.33 -28.49 27.61
N ALA A 585 14.40 -27.17 27.83
CA ALA A 585 15.58 -26.52 28.40
C ALA A 585 15.80 -26.83 29.90
N ARG A 586 14.81 -27.37 30.62
CA ARG A 586 15.03 -27.89 31.97
C ARG A 586 15.83 -29.20 31.94
N ASP A 587 15.62 -30.02 30.92
CA ASP A 587 16.25 -31.33 30.77
C ASP A 587 17.62 -31.23 30.09
N ASP A 588 17.72 -30.49 28.98
CA ASP A 588 18.98 -30.14 28.32
C ASP A 588 19.05 -28.64 28.00
N ARG A 589 19.48 -27.88 29.00
CA ARG A 589 19.65 -26.42 28.89
C ARG A 589 20.63 -26.02 27.79
N ARG A 590 21.69 -26.80 27.54
CA ARG A 590 22.71 -26.41 26.55
C ARG A 590 22.15 -26.49 25.14
N ARG A 591 21.34 -27.51 24.86
CA ARG A 591 20.71 -27.72 23.55
C ARG A 591 19.54 -26.78 23.31
N TYR A 592 18.65 -26.59 24.29
CA TYR A 592 17.34 -25.98 24.05
C TYR A 592 17.17 -24.51 24.48
N GLU A 593 18.11 -23.95 25.27
CA GLU A 593 18.04 -22.52 25.63
C GLU A 593 18.06 -21.57 24.41
N PRO A 594 18.83 -21.83 23.32
CA PRO A 594 18.75 -21.05 22.08
C PRO A 594 17.36 -21.05 21.43
N TYR A 595 16.73 -22.22 21.35
CA TYR A 595 15.39 -22.36 20.77
C TYR A 595 14.34 -21.67 21.62
N ARG A 596 14.46 -21.77 22.96
CA ARG A 596 13.62 -21.02 23.90
C ARG A 596 13.77 -19.51 23.72
N ALA A 597 15.00 -19.02 23.56
CA ALA A 597 15.28 -17.61 23.37
C ALA A 597 14.65 -17.06 22.07
N THR A 598 14.81 -17.80 20.96
CA THR A 598 14.16 -17.47 19.69
C THR A 598 12.64 -17.51 19.80
N ALA A 599 12.09 -18.50 20.52
CA ALA A 599 10.65 -18.60 20.73
C ALA A 599 10.08 -17.40 21.50
N LEU A 600 10.81 -16.94 22.53
CA LEU A 600 10.48 -15.74 23.33
C LEU A 600 10.63 -14.44 22.52
N ALA A 601 11.61 -14.35 21.64
CA ALA A 601 11.76 -13.21 20.74
C ALA A 601 10.62 -13.16 19.69
N ASN A 602 10.17 -14.31 19.19
CA ASN A 602 9.07 -14.36 18.24
C ASN A 602 7.71 -14.08 18.91
N VAL A 603 7.48 -14.59 20.14
CA VAL A 603 6.22 -14.29 20.86
C VAL A 603 6.13 -12.80 21.18
N SER A 604 7.26 -12.13 21.45
CA SER A 604 7.26 -10.70 21.72
C SER A 604 6.80 -9.88 20.51
N VAL A 605 7.23 -10.24 19.29
CA VAL A 605 6.79 -9.60 18.04
C VAL A 605 5.28 -9.78 17.82
N HIS A 606 4.76 -10.98 18.10
CA HIS A 606 3.32 -11.23 17.98
C HIS A 606 2.51 -10.49 19.07
N LEU A 607 3.02 -10.44 20.31
CA LEU A 607 2.41 -9.68 21.41
C LEU A 607 2.43 -8.16 21.15
N GLU A 608 3.50 -7.66 20.54
CA GLU A 608 3.62 -6.27 20.12
C GLU A 608 2.51 -5.91 19.12
N SER A 609 2.33 -6.74 18.08
CA SER A 609 1.28 -6.53 17.08
C SER A 609 -0.14 -6.73 17.62
N ALA A 610 -0.29 -7.47 18.71
CA ALA A 610 -1.53 -7.58 19.48
C ALA A 610 -1.78 -6.38 20.41
N GLY A 611 -0.86 -5.41 20.48
CA GLY A 611 -0.95 -4.27 21.40
C GLY A 611 -0.68 -4.61 22.87
N ARG A 612 -0.09 -5.78 23.16
CA ARG A 612 0.22 -6.29 24.50
C ARG A 612 1.67 -5.94 24.88
N TRP A 613 1.99 -4.65 24.84
CA TRP A 613 3.36 -4.12 24.94
C TRP A 613 4.11 -4.53 26.21
N GLU A 614 3.44 -4.58 27.36
CA GLU A 614 4.08 -4.99 28.62
C GLU A 614 4.48 -6.48 28.60
N GLU A 615 3.66 -7.33 27.97
CA GLU A 615 3.95 -8.76 27.83
C GLU A 615 5.04 -8.99 26.77
N ALA A 616 5.01 -8.24 25.67
CA ALA A 616 6.07 -8.23 24.67
C ALA A 616 7.42 -7.81 25.29
N TYR A 617 7.42 -6.80 26.14
CA TYR A 617 8.60 -6.37 26.88
C TYR A 617 9.14 -7.49 27.78
N ARG A 618 8.28 -8.11 28.61
CA ARG A 618 8.68 -9.22 29.48
C ARG A 618 9.24 -10.40 28.67
N ALA A 619 8.60 -10.76 27.57
CA ALA A 619 9.08 -11.81 26.68
C ALA A 619 10.47 -11.48 26.10
N ASN A 620 10.72 -10.24 25.67
CA ASN A 620 12.05 -9.82 25.21
C ASN A 620 13.10 -9.80 26.33
N GLN A 621 12.74 -9.42 27.56
CA GLN A 621 13.65 -9.50 28.71
C GLN A 621 14.05 -10.95 29.03
N GLU A 622 13.08 -11.85 28.97
CA GLU A 622 13.33 -13.28 29.14
C GLU A 622 14.16 -13.86 28.01
N ALA A 623 13.90 -13.46 26.75
CA ALA A 623 14.70 -13.82 25.59
C ALA A 623 16.14 -13.35 25.76
N ALA A 624 16.36 -12.10 26.16
CA ALA A 624 17.69 -11.55 26.40
C ALA A 624 18.41 -12.29 27.55
N SER A 625 17.70 -12.66 28.62
CA SER A 625 18.27 -13.46 29.70
C SER A 625 18.63 -14.88 29.24
N ALA A 626 17.82 -15.50 28.38
CA ALA A 626 18.08 -16.81 27.80
C ALA A 626 19.29 -16.78 26.85
N TYR A 627 19.31 -15.82 25.91
CA TYR A 627 20.46 -15.60 25.03
C TYR A 627 21.73 -15.32 25.84
N ARG A 628 21.68 -14.47 26.87
CA ARG A 628 22.87 -14.17 27.70
C ARG A 628 23.43 -15.41 28.40
N ARG A 629 22.59 -16.36 28.80
CA ARG A 629 23.04 -17.65 29.35
C ARG A 629 23.63 -18.59 28.30
N ALA A 630 23.17 -18.50 27.04
CA ALA A 630 23.65 -19.30 25.93
C ALA A 630 24.88 -18.70 25.22
N ALA A 631 25.08 -17.38 25.30
CA ALA A 631 25.96 -16.59 24.44
C ALA A 631 27.45 -16.65 24.75
N VAL A 632 27.93 -17.59 25.58
CA VAL A 632 29.32 -17.54 26.08
C VAL A 632 30.36 -17.62 24.95
N HIS A 633 30.07 -18.31 23.83
CA HIS A 633 30.99 -18.41 22.68
C HIS A 633 30.32 -18.50 21.28
N ASP A 634 29.01 -18.25 21.14
CA ASP A 634 28.30 -18.43 19.86
C ASP A 634 27.88 -17.06 19.27
N PRO A 635 28.44 -16.66 18.09
CA PRO A 635 28.04 -15.45 17.37
C PRO A 635 26.53 -15.36 17.10
N ALA A 636 25.86 -16.48 16.80
CA ALA A 636 24.42 -16.48 16.53
C ALA A 636 23.60 -16.12 17.79
N GLN A 637 24.01 -16.60 18.98
CA GLN A 637 23.35 -16.26 20.23
C GLN A 637 23.61 -14.81 20.64
N ARG A 638 24.82 -14.28 20.39
CA ARG A 638 25.13 -12.87 20.63
C ARG A 638 24.33 -11.95 19.72
N ARG A 639 24.14 -12.34 18.45
CA ARG A 639 23.22 -11.65 17.52
C ARG A 639 21.79 -11.64 18.06
N GLY A 640 21.30 -12.80 18.52
CA GLY A 640 19.98 -12.93 19.14
C GLY A 640 19.83 -12.06 20.39
N LEU A 641 20.85 -12.01 21.26
CA LEU A 641 20.88 -11.16 22.44
C LEU A 641 20.76 -9.68 22.10
N ALA A 642 21.53 -9.20 21.12
CA ALA A 642 21.51 -7.82 20.68
C ALA A 642 20.13 -7.42 20.14
N ILE A 643 19.49 -8.27 19.33
CA ILE A 643 18.13 -8.04 18.82
C ILE A 643 17.12 -7.98 19.97
N ALA A 644 17.17 -8.94 20.90
CA ALA A 644 16.24 -9.00 22.04
C ALA A 644 16.36 -7.78 22.96
N LEU A 645 17.59 -7.31 23.24
CA LEU A 645 17.83 -6.11 24.05
C LEU A 645 17.34 -4.85 23.35
N SER A 646 17.61 -4.70 22.06
CA SER A 646 17.13 -3.57 21.25
C SER A 646 15.60 -3.54 21.16
N ASN A 647 14.94 -4.69 21.03
CA ASN A 647 13.48 -4.79 21.03
C ASN A 647 12.88 -4.55 22.42
N ALA A 648 13.49 -5.06 23.49
CA ALA A 648 13.06 -4.78 24.85
C ALA A 648 13.07 -3.28 25.15
N ALA A 649 14.14 -2.58 24.76
CA ALA A 649 14.28 -1.15 25.01
C ALA A 649 13.29 -0.26 24.23
N ALA A 650 12.75 -0.76 23.11
CA ALA A 650 11.72 -0.07 22.34
C ALA A 650 10.32 -0.17 22.99
N LEU A 651 10.12 -1.14 23.89
CA LEU A 651 8.81 -1.49 24.47
C LEU A 651 8.61 -0.97 25.90
N THR A 652 9.50 -0.10 26.38
CA THR A 652 9.54 0.35 27.78
C THR A 652 9.24 1.83 27.97
N PHE A 653 8.79 2.16 29.18
CA PHE A 653 8.59 3.53 29.66
C PHE A 653 9.52 3.87 30.85
N ARG A 654 10.60 3.08 31.06
CA ARG A 654 11.48 3.14 32.25
C ARG A 654 12.92 3.53 31.87
N PRO A 655 13.28 4.81 32.04
CA PRO A 655 14.51 5.41 31.49
C PRO A 655 15.85 4.71 31.81
N PRO A 656 16.18 4.34 33.07
CA PRO A 656 17.55 3.94 33.40
C PRO A 656 17.94 2.54 32.90
N ALA A 657 16.96 1.65 32.70
CA ALA A 657 17.22 0.27 32.27
C ALA A 657 17.36 0.16 30.73
N GLU A 658 16.72 1.07 29.99
CA GLU A 658 16.76 1.16 28.53
C GLU A 658 18.16 1.51 28.00
N ASP A 659 18.76 2.56 28.56
CA ASP A 659 20.09 3.05 28.17
C ASP A 659 21.17 1.96 28.32
N VAL A 660 21.10 1.19 29.42
CA VAL A 660 22.02 0.06 29.68
C VAL A 660 21.83 -1.05 28.65
N ALA A 661 20.57 -1.43 28.36
CA ALA A 661 20.26 -2.50 27.41
C ALA A 661 20.67 -2.15 25.97
N LEU A 662 20.42 -0.90 25.54
CA LEU A 662 20.79 -0.43 24.20
C LEU A 662 22.31 -0.36 24.03
N ARG A 663 23.05 0.09 25.05
CA ARG A 663 24.52 0.08 25.02
C ARG A 663 25.10 -1.33 24.95
N GLU A 664 24.53 -2.27 25.70
CA GLU A 664 24.93 -3.68 25.62
C GLU A 664 24.64 -4.26 24.22
N ALA A 665 23.49 -3.98 23.63
CA ALA A 665 23.15 -4.43 22.26
C ALA A 665 24.13 -3.91 21.20
N VAL A 666 24.52 -2.64 21.32
CA VAL A 666 25.54 -2.02 20.44
C VAL A 666 26.88 -2.72 20.61
N GLU A 667 27.34 -2.95 21.83
CA GLU A 667 28.66 -3.55 22.08
C GLU A 667 28.74 -5.00 21.59
N LEU A 668 27.69 -5.79 21.81
CA LEU A 668 27.57 -7.15 21.26
C LEU A 668 27.63 -7.15 19.72
N SER A 669 26.99 -6.17 19.09
CA SER A 669 27.00 -6.04 17.64
C SER A 669 28.37 -5.64 17.11
N ARG A 670 29.11 -4.78 17.82
CA ARG A 670 30.50 -4.42 17.49
C ARG A 670 31.46 -5.61 17.63
N GLU A 671 31.27 -6.44 18.65
CA GLU A 671 32.04 -7.69 18.81
C GLU A 671 31.87 -8.61 17.60
N LEU A 672 30.64 -8.80 17.11
CA LEU A 672 30.37 -9.63 15.92
C LEU A 672 31.10 -9.10 14.68
N VAL A 673 31.09 -7.79 14.47
CA VAL A 673 31.82 -7.16 13.35
C VAL A 673 33.33 -7.34 13.51
N ARG A 674 33.88 -7.19 14.73
CA ARG A 674 35.31 -7.43 15.03
C ARG A 674 35.75 -8.87 14.76
N GLU A 675 34.83 -9.82 14.88
CA GLU A 675 35.07 -11.24 14.59
C GLU A 675 34.85 -11.62 13.12
N GLY A 676 34.56 -10.64 12.25
CA GLY A 676 34.47 -10.83 10.80
C GLY A 676 33.06 -10.94 10.23
N ALA A 677 32.01 -10.72 11.04
CA ALA A 677 30.66 -10.58 10.49
C ALA A 677 30.53 -9.29 9.67
N LEU A 678 29.85 -9.36 8.52
CA LEU A 678 29.52 -8.17 7.75
C LEU A 678 28.56 -7.28 8.55
N VAL A 679 28.71 -5.96 8.46
CA VAL A 679 27.83 -5.00 9.16
C VAL A 679 26.36 -5.25 8.83
N GLU A 680 26.05 -5.57 7.57
CA GLU A 680 24.71 -5.90 7.07
C GLU A 680 24.07 -7.12 7.78
N ASP A 681 24.90 -8.05 8.25
CA ASP A 681 24.47 -9.26 8.94
C ASP A 681 24.33 -9.08 10.46
N THR A 682 24.59 -7.88 10.97
CA THR A 682 24.51 -7.56 12.40
C THR A 682 23.42 -6.53 12.70
N PRO A 683 22.86 -6.50 13.92
CA PRO A 683 21.91 -5.48 14.33
C PRO A 683 22.59 -4.16 14.76
N LEU A 684 23.84 -3.90 14.35
CA LEU A 684 24.64 -2.76 14.81
C LEU A 684 23.99 -1.41 14.47
N VAL A 685 23.72 -1.17 13.18
CA VAL A 685 23.09 0.09 12.71
C VAL A 685 21.71 0.32 13.37
N PRO A 686 20.77 -0.66 13.38
CA PRO A 686 19.51 -0.50 14.08
C PRO A 686 19.65 -0.23 15.59
N SER A 687 20.61 -0.86 16.27
CA SER A 687 20.81 -0.68 17.71
C SER A 687 21.39 0.70 18.04
N LEU A 688 22.30 1.21 17.22
CA LEU A 688 22.86 2.57 17.35
C LEU A 688 21.81 3.65 17.12
N GLU A 689 20.94 3.49 16.12
CA GLU A 689 19.84 4.42 15.85
C GLU A 689 18.84 4.48 17.01
N ARG A 690 18.49 3.32 17.59
CA ARG A 690 17.62 3.27 18.78
C ARG A 690 18.28 3.91 20.00
N LEU A 691 19.59 3.68 20.22
CA LEU A 691 20.33 4.35 21.30
C LEU A 691 20.35 5.87 21.12
N ARG A 692 20.60 6.36 19.90
CA ARG A 692 20.55 7.78 19.56
C ARG A 692 19.18 8.38 19.87
N GLU A 693 18.12 7.74 19.40
CA GLU A 693 16.73 8.20 19.61
C GLU A 693 16.39 8.25 21.11
N HIS A 694 16.73 7.20 21.85
CA HIS A 694 16.53 7.14 23.29
C HIS A 694 17.25 8.28 24.04
N LEU A 695 18.52 8.55 23.70
CA LEU A 695 19.29 9.64 24.32
C LEU A 695 18.74 11.02 23.95
N SER A 696 18.33 11.21 22.69
CA SER A 696 17.74 12.46 22.17
C SER A 696 16.41 12.79 22.85
N ALA A 697 15.50 11.81 22.99
CA ALA A 697 14.21 11.97 23.68
C ALA A 697 14.34 12.38 25.16
N ARG A 698 15.54 12.24 25.74
CA ARG A 698 15.85 12.60 27.14
C ARG A 698 16.63 13.90 27.27
N GLY A 699 16.84 14.63 26.18
CA GLY A 699 17.65 15.85 26.19
C GLY A 699 19.16 15.59 26.34
N ARG A 700 19.61 14.32 26.29
CA ARG A 700 21.03 13.94 26.43
C ARG A 700 21.73 14.01 25.07
N HIS A 701 21.56 15.12 24.37
CA HIS A 701 22.01 15.31 22.99
C HIS A 701 23.53 15.14 22.83
N ALA A 702 24.33 15.58 23.81
CA ALA A 702 25.78 15.41 23.78
C ALA A 702 26.22 13.93 23.73
N GLU A 703 25.49 13.04 24.42
CA GLU A 703 25.77 11.60 24.40
C GLU A 703 25.21 10.92 23.14
N ALA A 704 24.14 11.47 22.55
CA ALA A 704 23.53 10.98 21.30
C ALA A 704 24.42 11.21 20.06
N VAL A 705 25.40 12.13 20.14
CA VAL A 705 26.32 12.44 19.02
C VAL A 705 27.14 11.21 18.63
N ALA A 706 27.69 10.47 19.60
CA ALA A 706 28.59 9.35 19.29
C ALA A 706 27.89 8.21 18.52
N PRO A 707 26.70 7.72 18.94
CA PRO A 707 25.95 6.74 18.14
C PRO A 707 25.53 7.26 16.77
N ALA A 708 25.12 8.54 16.66
CA ALA A 708 24.75 9.13 15.37
C ALA A 708 25.94 9.20 14.41
N ARG A 709 27.13 9.50 14.93
CA ARG A 709 28.36 9.58 14.15
C ARG A 709 28.80 8.22 13.62
N GLU A 710 28.78 7.21 14.47
CA GLU A 710 29.12 5.85 14.07
C GLU A 710 28.16 5.30 13.01
N VAL A 711 26.85 5.60 13.08
CA VAL A 711 25.90 5.23 12.01
C VAL A 711 26.25 5.91 10.69
N ALA A 712 26.64 7.19 10.72
CA ALA A 712 27.07 7.89 9.51
C ALA A 712 28.35 7.27 8.93
N GLU A 713 29.35 6.97 9.77
CA GLU A 713 30.59 6.31 9.35
C GLU A 713 30.34 4.91 8.78
N LEU A 714 29.49 4.09 9.42
CA LEU A 714 29.15 2.75 8.91
C LEU A 714 28.45 2.81 7.55
N ASN A 715 27.48 3.72 7.39
CA ASN A 715 26.80 3.91 6.12
C ASN A 715 27.72 4.53 5.05
N GLN A 716 28.73 5.31 5.44
CA GLN A 716 29.76 5.79 4.53
C GLN A 716 30.55 4.62 3.95
N HIS A 717 31.11 3.74 4.78
CA HIS A 717 31.88 2.58 4.31
C HIS A 717 31.04 1.65 3.44
N LEU A 718 29.77 1.46 3.78
CA LEU A 718 28.82 0.70 2.95
C LEU A 718 28.54 1.43 1.62
N ALA A 719 28.41 2.75 1.63
CA ALA A 719 28.25 3.56 0.42
C ALA A 719 29.53 3.63 -0.43
N GLU A 720 30.72 3.46 0.15
CA GLU A 720 31.96 3.35 -0.62
C GLU A 720 32.05 1.99 -1.34
N ALA A 721 31.52 0.92 -0.73
CA ALA A 721 31.47 -0.42 -1.31
C ALA A 721 30.32 -0.60 -2.33
N ASP A 722 29.14 -0.04 -2.03
CA ASP A 722 27.95 -0.04 -2.89
C ASP A 722 27.24 1.34 -2.80
N PRO A 723 27.70 2.34 -3.57
CA PRO A 723 27.16 3.69 -3.53
C PRO A 723 25.66 3.76 -3.82
N HIS A 724 25.12 2.87 -4.65
CA HIS A 724 23.72 2.95 -5.06
C HIS A 724 22.77 2.43 -3.98
N ARG A 725 23.19 1.41 -3.22
CA ARG A 725 22.39 0.86 -2.13
C ARG A 725 22.39 1.73 -0.87
N TYR A 726 23.50 2.41 -0.58
CA TYR A 726 23.71 3.02 0.74
C TYR A 726 23.83 4.54 0.79
N THR A 727 23.93 5.26 -0.34
CA THR A 727 24.05 6.73 -0.32
C THR A 727 22.85 7.43 0.31
N SER A 728 21.62 6.92 0.11
CA SER A 728 20.43 7.48 0.78
C SER A 728 20.46 7.27 2.29
N ALA A 729 20.88 6.08 2.73
CA ALA A 729 21.03 5.76 4.15
C ALA A 729 22.14 6.60 4.80
N TRP A 730 23.25 6.82 4.09
CA TRP A 730 24.37 7.65 4.52
C TRP A 730 23.99 9.13 4.66
N THR A 731 23.38 9.73 3.63
CA THR A 731 22.94 11.14 3.68
C THR A 731 21.88 11.35 4.76
N THR A 732 20.98 10.39 4.97
CA THR A 732 20.02 10.41 6.08
C THR A 732 20.74 10.36 7.44
N ALA A 733 21.74 9.50 7.59
CA ALA A 733 22.54 9.40 8.81
C ALA A 733 23.31 10.71 9.10
N LEU A 734 23.91 11.33 8.08
CA LEU A 734 24.58 12.64 8.22
C LEU A 734 23.60 13.74 8.65
N MET A 735 22.40 13.80 8.07
CA MET A 735 21.38 14.78 8.46
C MET A 735 20.84 14.57 9.89
N ARG A 736 20.80 13.32 10.36
CA ARG A 736 20.46 12.98 11.76
C ARG A 736 21.59 13.40 12.71
N LEU A 737 22.85 13.13 12.36
CA LEU A 737 24.01 13.58 13.12
C LEU A 737 24.06 15.11 13.21
N HIS A 738 23.83 15.79 12.09
CA HIS A 738 23.76 17.25 12.02
C HIS A 738 22.74 17.84 13.02
N GLY A 739 21.50 17.31 13.04
CA GLY A 739 20.48 17.76 13.98
C GLY A 739 20.88 17.54 15.45
N ILE A 740 21.43 16.36 15.77
CA ILE A 740 21.88 16.05 17.14
C ILE A 740 23.05 16.95 17.58
N LEU A 741 23.95 17.33 16.68
CA LEU A 741 25.04 18.26 16.99
C LEU A 741 24.52 19.67 17.33
N LEU A 742 23.43 20.13 16.69
CA LEU A 742 22.78 21.39 17.05
C LEU A 742 22.11 21.32 18.41
N ASP A 743 21.34 20.26 18.67
CA ASP A 743 20.69 20.08 19.97
C ASP A 743 21.72 19.93 21.12
N ALA A 744 22.91 19.42 20.81
CA ALA A 744 24.04 19.31 21.73
C ALA A 744 24.83 20.63 21.92
N GLY A 745 24.46 21.72 21.23
CA GLY A 745 25.16 22.99 21.30
C GLY A 745 26.55 22.98 20.64
N ARG A 746 26.76 22.14 19.62
CA ARG A 746 28.01 22.02 18.85
C ARG A 746 27.82 22.49 17.41
N PRO A 747 27.46 23.78 17.17
CA PRO A 747 27.06 24.25 15.86
C PRO A 747 28.21 24.25 14.83
N GLN A 748 29.47 24.41 15.25
CA GLN A 748 30.62 24.34 14.34
C GLN A 748 30.78 22.95 13.72
N GLU A 749 30.65 21.89 14.51
CA GLU A 749 30.71 20.52 13.98
C GLU A 749 29.45 20.15 13.19
N ALA A 750 28.29 20.71 13.56
CA ALA A 750 27.07 20.56 12.77
C ALA A 750 27.26 21.15 11.36
N VAL A 751 27.95 22.29 11.25
CA VAL A 751 28.29 22.92 9.97
C VAL A 751 29.15 21.99 9.12
N GLU A 752 30.23 21.41 9.67
CA GLU A 752 31.11 20.49 8.93
C GLU A 752 30.34 19.27 8.38
N VAL A 753 29.54 18.62 9.21
CA VAL A 753 28.73 17.44 8.82
C VAL A 753 27.66 17.82 7.80
N GLY A 754 27.03 18.98 7.98
CA GLY A 754 25.99 19.45 7.05
C GLY A 754 26.57 19.94 5.72
N GLU A 755 27.79 20.46 5.67
CA GLU A 755 28.50 20.77 4.41
C GLU A 755 28.75 19.51 3.59
N GLU A 756 29.16 18.41 4.25
CA GLU A 756 29.35 17.12 3.59
C GLU A 756 28.03 16.57 3.03
N ALA A 757 26.96 16.57 3.86
CA ALA A 757 25.64 16.12 3.45
C ALA A 757 25.07 16.97 2.29
N VAL A 758 25.19 18.30 2.37
CA VAL A 758 24.76 19.24 1.33
C VAL A 758 25.60 19.06 0.07
N THR A 759 26.91 18.85 0.16
CA THR A 759 27.77 18.62 -1.02
C THR A 759 27.34 17.36 -1.77
N TRP A 760 27.06 16.28 -1.05
CA TRP A 760 26.56 15.05 -1.66
C TRP A 760 25.14 15.20 -2.19
N LEU A 761 24.23 15.81 -1.43
CA LEU A 761 22.87 16.08 -1.90
C LEU A 761 22.85 17.06 -3.06
N ARG A 762 23.82 17.97 -3.21
CA ARG A 762 24.01 18.81 -4.40
C ARG A 762 24.38 17.95 -5.60
N ARG A 763 25.38 17.08 -5.47
CA ARG A 763 25.76 16.15 -6.55
C ARG A 763 24.62 15.22 -6.96
N LEU A 764 23.83 14.74 -6.00
CA LEU A 764 22.66 13.89 -6.25
C LEU A 764 21.49 14.69 -6.84
N ALA A 765 21.24 15.90 -6.34
CA ALA A 765 20.25 16.79 -6.90
C ALA A 765 20.66 17.22 -8.31
N ASP A 766 21.94 17.43 -8.64
CA ASP A 766 22.39 17.73 -10.00
C ASP A 766 22.08 16.59 -10.98
N ARG A 767 22.11 15.33 -10.50
CA ARG A 767 21.83 14.13 -11.31
C ARG A 767 20.36 13.75 -11.36
N ALA A 768 19.64 13.95 -10.25
CA ALA A 768 18.24 13.57 -10.07
C ALA A 768 17.48 14.64 -9.25
N PRO A 769 17.26 15.84 -9.80
CA PRO A 769 16.75 16.96 -9.03
C PRO A 769 15.34 16.71 -8.50
N ALA A 770 14.48 16.02 -9.25
CA ALA A 770 13.13 15.67 -8.80
C ALA A 770 13.12 14.76 -7.56
N THR A 771 14.18 13.97 -7.36
CA THR A 771 14.33 13.05 -6.22
C THR A 771 14.96 13.73 -5.01
N TYR A 772 15.98 14.57 -5.24
CA TYR A 772 16.85 15.07 -4.18
C TYR A 772 16.81 16.58 -3.98
N LEU A 773 16.13 17.40 -4.81
CA LEU A 773 15.98 18.85 -4.57
C LEU A 773 15.26 19.15 -3.26
N SER A 774 14.24 18.36 -2.90
CA SER A 774 13.55 18.53 -1.62
C SER A 774 14.49 18.22 -0.47
N SER A 775 15.16 17.08 -0.52
CA SER A 775 16.13 16.66 0.50
C SER A 775 17.32 17.62 0.60
N LEU A 776 17.77 18.18 -0.52
CA LEU A 776 18.81 19.21 -0.59
C LEU A 776 18.30 20.55 -0.01
N GLY A 777 17.08 20.95 -0.33
CA GLY A 777 16.45 22.15 0.23
C GLY A 777 16.32 22.05 1.75
N ASP A 778 15.88 20.89 2.24
CA ASP A 778 15.81 20.60 3.68
C ASP A 778 17.19 20.59 4.33
N ALA A 779 18.19 19.98 3.68
CA ALA A 779 19.56 19.95 4.15
C ALA A 779 20.19 21.35 4.22
N VAL A 780 20.04 22.17 3.17
CA VAL A 780 20.51 23.56 3.13
C VAL A 780 19.77 24.43 4.15
N SER A 781 18.47 24.20 4.36
CA SER A 781 17.68 24.90 5.38
C SER A 781 18.18 24.59 6.79
N ARG A 782 18.41 23.31 7.12
CA ARG A 782 18.98 22.88 8.40
C ARG A 782 20.42 23.37 8.57
N GLN A 783 21.22 23.28 7.52
CA GLN A 783 22.59 23.80 7.49
C GLN A 783 22.64 25.31 7.74
N ASN A 784 21.70 26.07 7.20
CA ASN A 784 21.58 27.50 7.46
C ASN A 784 21.19 27.84 8.90
N SER A 785 20.51 26.94 9.61
CA SER A 785 20.30 27.07 11.05
C SER A 785 21.59 26.84 11.82
N ALA A 786 22.41 25.86 11.40
CA ALA A 786 23.73 25.61 11.99
C ALA A 786 24.72 26.76 11.76
N LEU A 787 24.80 27.27 10.52
CA LEU A 787 25.65 28.41 10.17
C LEU A 787 25.30 29.65 11.02
N ARG A 788 24.01 29.95 11.20
CA ARG A 788 23.56 31.04 12.08
C ARG A 788 23.95 30.82 13.54
N ALA A 789 23.76 29.60 14.05
CA ALA A 789 24.16 29.25 15.41
C ALA A 789 25.68 29.30 15.63
N ALA A 790 26.48 29.07 14.57
CA ALA A 790 27.94 29.19 14.58
C ALA A 790 28.45 30.61 14.31
N GLY A 791 27.58 31.57 14.00
CA GLY A 791 27.97 32.94 13.65
C GLY A 791 28.56 33.09 12.24
N LEU A 792 28.30 32.12 11.36
CA LEU A 792 28.74 32.10 9.97
C LEU A 792 27.61 32.57 9.02
N PRO A 793 27.95 33.14 7.86
CA PRO A 793 26.95 33.58 6.90
C PRO A 793 26.16 32.38 6.34
N PRO A 794 24.82 32.50 6.16
CA PRO A 794 24.03 31.42 5.58
C PRO A 794 24.34 31.25 4.09
N GLU A 795 24.24 30.01 3.61
CA GLU A 795 24.31 29.68 2.20
C GLU A 795 23.01 30.07 1.47
N PRO A 796 23.08 30.35 0.15
CA PRO A 796 21.91 30.60 -0.67
C PRO A 796 20.91 29.45 -0.56
N GLN A 797 19.63 29.77 -0.33
CA GLN A 797 18.59 28.74 -0.37
C GLN A 797 18.47 28.13 -1.76
N VAL A 798 18.16 26.84 -1.80
CA VAL A 798 17.93 26.10 -3.04
C VAL A 798 16.48 26.35 -3.48
N ASP A 799 16.32 26.85 -4.69
CA ASP A 799 15.01 27.17 -5.27
C ASP A 799 14.32 25.87 -5.69
N VAL A 800 13.39 25.39 -4.87
CA VAL A 800 12.62 24.18 -5.14
C VAL A 800 11.38 24.58 -5.94
N PRO A 801 11.22 24.18 -7.22
CA PRO A 801 10.14 24.66 -8.06
C PRO A 801 8.77 24.25 -7.49
N ARG A 802 7.98 25.25 -7.10
CA ARG A 802 6.57 25.06 -6.75
C ARG A 802 5.80 24.69 -8.02
N ARG A 803 5.12 23.53 -8.02
CA ARG A 803 4.18 23.14 -9.07
C ARG A 803 2.99 24.12 -9.04
N VAL A 804 2.98 25.10 -9.96
CA VAL A 804 1.86 26.03 -10.17
C VAL A 804 0.96 25.44 -11.25
N LEU A 805 -0.29 25.11 -10.90
CA LEU A 805 -1.32 24.72 -11.85
C LEU A 805 -1.90 25.97 -12.51
N ASP A 806 -2.06 25.93 -13.84
CA ASP A 806 -2.58 27.03 -14.69
C ASP A 806 -4.05 27.35 -14.36
N PRO A 807 -4.36 28.54 -13.82
CA PRO A 807 -5.71 28.93 -13.40
C PRO A 807 -6.72 29.12 -14.56
N ASP A 808 -6.28 29.32 -15.80
CA ASP A 808 -7.18 29.68 -16.92
C ASP A 808 -7.99 28.49 -17.45
N SER A 809 -7.56 27.25 -17.14
CA SER A 809 -8.31 26.02 -17.46
C SER A 809 -9.54 25.82 -16.57
N LEU A 810 -9.57 26.43 -15.37
CA LEU A 810 -10.65 26.30 -14.38
C LEU A 810 -11.77 27.34 -14.55
N GLY A 811 -11.56 28.38 -15.35
CA GLY A 811 -12.47 29.53 -15.46
C GLY A 811 -13.72 29.35 -16.31
N ARG A 812 -13.90 28.24 -17.04
CA ARG A 812 -14.97 28.14 -18.06
C ARG A 812 -16.30 27.55 -17.57
N HIS A 813 -16.42 26.99 -16.36
CA HIS A 813 -17.61 26.22 -15.94
C HIS A 813 -18.16 26.54 -14.53
N MET A 814 -18.24 27.82 -14.14
CA MET A 814 -19.00 28.21 -12.94
C MET A 814 -19.85 29.47 -13.23
N PRO A 815 -21.18 29.45 -13.02
CA PRO A 815 -22.03 30.64 -13.12
C PRO A 815 -21.79 31.57 -11.92
N GLU A 816 -21.75 32.87 -12.18
CA GLU A 816 -21.68 33.91 -11.16
C GLU A 816 -22.92 33.87 -10.24
N ALA A 817 -22.74 33.50 -8.98
CA ALA A 817 -23.72 33.73 -7.92
C ALA A 817 -23.11 34.70 -6.88
N ARG A 818 -23.52 35.96 -6.94
CA ARG A 818 -23.33 36.90 -5.83
C ARG A 818 -24.34 36.58 -4.73
N ILE A 819 -23.87 36.10 -3.59
CA ILE A 819 -24.66 36.08 -2.34
C ILE A 819 -24.09 37.15 -1.43
N THR A 820 -24.82 38.25 -1.31
CA THR A 820 -24.70 39.21 -0.21
C THR A 820 -25.43 38.63 1.01
N VAL A 821 -24.73 38.46 2.13
CA VAL A 821 -25.35 38.19 3.43
C VAL A 821 -25.25 39.47 4.26
N GLU A 822 -26.34 40.23 4.27
CA GLU A 822 -26.61 41.21 5.31
C GLU A 822 -27.16 40.49 6.55
N GLY A 823 -26.71 40.90 7.74
CA GLY A 823 -27.38 40.58 9.00
C GLY A 823 -26.55 39.78 9.98
N TRP A 824 -25.55 40.43 10.60
CA TRP A 824 -25.07 40.04 11.92
C TRP A 824 -26.16 40.29 12.96
N LEU A 825 -26.40 39.32 13.84
CA LEU A 825 -27.00 39.55 15.16
C LEU A 825 -25.96 39.14 16.21
N PRO A 826 -25.51 40.06 17.08
CA PRO A 826 -24.63 39.75 18.19
C PRO A 826 -25.42 39.25 19.40
N GLU A 827 -24.73 38.48 20.26
CA GLU A 827 -25.09 38.13 21.64
C GLU A 827 -26.20 37.08 21.84
N LEU A 828 -25.77 35.88 22.22
CA LEU A 828 -26.18 35.17 23.44
C LEU A 828 -25.15 34.08 23.73
N LEU A 829 -24.15 34.41 24.55
CA LEU A 829 -23.24 33.42 25.12
C LEU A 829 -24.04 32.41 25.97
N PRO A 830 -23.82 31.10 25.84
CA PRO A 830 -24.38 30.15 26.80
C PRO A 830 -23.77 30.41 28.18
N VAL A 831 -24.63 30.69 29.17
CA VAL A 831 -24.22 30.93 30.56
C VAL A 831 -23.48 29.68 31.09
N PRO A 832 -22.26 29.81 31.64
CA PRO A 832 -21.43 28.67 32.04
C PRO A 832 -22.04 27.88 33.20
N HIS A 833 -21.80 26.57 33.24
CA HIS A 833 -22.04 25.76 34.44
C HIS A 833 -21.20 26.30 35.61
N VAL A 834 -21.81 27.03 36.54
CA VAL A 834 -21.18 27.42 37.80
C VAL A 834 -21.33 26.24 38.77
N SER A 835 -20.21 25.75 39.34
CA SER A 835 -20.27 24.67 40.33
C SER A 835 -21.11 25.10 41.54
N ALA A 836 -21.79 24.16 42.19
CA ALA A 836 -22.59 24.47 43.38
C ALA A 836 -21.79 25.22 44.46
N ALA A 837 -20.49 24.93 44.58
CA ALA A 837 -19.58 25.64 45.48
C ALA A 837 -19.32 27.09 45.04
N ALA A 838 -19.04 27.31 43.75
CA ALA A 838 -18.83 28.67 43.22
C ALA A 838 -20.10 29.52 43.32
N MET A 839 -21.29 28.95 43.03
CA MET A 839 -22.57 29.65 43.24
C MET A 839 -22.78 30.02 44.70
N GLU A 840 -22.44 29.12 45.62
CA GLU A 840 -22.57 29.34 47.06
C GLU A 840 -21.65 30.46 47.55
N ASP A 841 -20.43 30.53 47.03
CA ASP A 841 -19.47 31.60 47.33
C ASP A 841 -19.94 32.96 46.80
N THR A 842 -20.44 33.00 45.56
CA THR A 842 -21.03 34.20 44.96
C THR A 842 -22.24 34.67 45.77
N ALA A 843 -23.18 33.76 46.07
CA ALA A 843 -24.35 34.04 46.88
C ALA A 843 -23.96 34.58 48.27
N SER A 844 -22.98 33.97 48.92
CA SER A 844 -22.46 34.42 50.22
C SER A 844 -21.82 35.81 50.14
N GLY A 845 -21.11 36.11 49.05
CA GLY A 845 -20.58 37.43 48.75
C GLY A 845 -21.67 38.50 48.62
N LEU A 846 -22.70 38.22 47.81
CA LEU A 846 -23.82 39.13 47.56
C LEU A 846 -24.67 39.36 48.82
N ALA A 847 -24.96 38.30 49.59
CA ALA A 847 -25.68 38.41 50.86
C ALA A 847 -24.94 39.25 51.90
N ARG A 848 -23.60 39.13 51.98
CA ARG A 848 -22.77 39.99 52.86
C ARG A 848 -22.86 41.46 52.47
N ARG A 849 -22.92 41.76 51.16
CA ARG A 849 -23.06 43.12 50.62
C ARG A 849 -24.51 43.63 50.63
N ARG A 850 -25.49 42.79 51.00
CA ARG A 850 -26.93 43.05 50.92
C ARG A 850 -27.40 43.45 49.51
N ASP A 851 -26.71 42.97 48.48
CA ASP A 851 -27.09 43.18 47.08
C ASP A 851 -28.13 42.12 46.68
N TRP A 852 -29.37 42.34 47.12
CA TRP A 852 -30.46 41.38 46.91
C TRP A 852 -30.94 41.33 45.46
N THR A 853 -30.74 42.40 44.69
CA THR A 853 -31.04 42.44 43.26
C THR A 853 -30.12 41.49 42.49
N ALA A 854 -28.79 41.61 42.66
CA ALA A 854 -27.85 40.70 42.02
C ALA A 854 -27.97 39.27 42.58
N TYR A 855 -28.32 39.12 43.86
CA TYR A 855 -28.61 37.79 44.44
C TYR A 855 -29.84 37.17 43.78
N TRP A 856 -30.91 37.92 43.55
CA TRP A 856 -32.12 37.44 42.90
C TRP A 856 -31.86 37.03 41.44
N GLU A 857 -31.03 37.79 40.71
CA GLU A 857 -30.58 37.37 39.38
C GLU A 857 -29.76 36.08 39.40
N LEU A 858 -28.94 35.87 40.44
CA LEU A 858 -28.27 34.58 40.68
C LEU A 858 -29.27 33.45 40.95
N VAL A 859 -30.38 33.71 41.68
CA VAL A 859 -31.44 32.72 41.89
C VAL A 859 -32.13 32.35 40.58
N CYS A 860 -32.43 33.34 39.74
CA CYS A 860 -33.14 33.11 38.48
C CYS A 860 -32.28 32.45 37.40
N SER A 861 -30.96 32.57 37.50
CA SER A 861 -30.00 31.90 36.63
C SER A 861 -29.52 30.53 37.14
N ALA A 862 -29.92 30.12 38.35
CA ALA A 862 -29.52 28.85 38.93
C ALA A 862 -30.40 27.67 38.46
N PRO A 863 -29.88 26.43 38.48
CA PRO A 863 -30.71 25.22 38.35
C PRO A 863 -31.83 25.17 39.39
N LEU A 864 -32.95 24.52 39.08
CA LEU A 864 -34.20 24.67 39.86
C LEU A 864 -34.03 24.31 41.35
N ALA A 865 -33.31 23.23 41.67
CA ALA A 865 -33.08 22.82 43.05
C ALA A 865 -32.20 23.83 43.83
N ASP A 866 -31.24 24.45 43.16
CA ASP A 866 -30.38 25.49 43.71
C ASP A 866 -31.15 26.80 43.88
N ALA A 867 -31.99 27.17 42.89
CA ALA A 867 -32.87 28.33 42.96
C ALA A 867 -33.80 28.27 44.17
N VAL A 868 -34.47 27.12 44.40
CA VAL A 868 -35.30 26.89 45.61
C VAL A 868 -34.48 27.06 46.88
N ARG A 869 -33.27 26.49 46.94
CA ARG A 869 -32.38 26.59 48.12
C ARG A 869 -31.93 28.04 48.38
N LEU A 870 -31.52 28.76 47.34
CA LEU A 870 -31.01 30.12 47.41
C LEU A 870 -32.13 31.11 47.75
N ALA A 871 -33.31 30.97 47.15
CA ALA A 871 -34.49 31.78 47.46
C ALA A 871 -34.87 31.72 48.96
N HIS A 872 -34.68 30.56 49.61
CA HIS A 872 -34.92 30.40 51.05
C HIS A 872 -33.99 31.25 51.94
N ARG A 873 -32.80 31.59 51.44
CA ARG A 873 -31.78 32.35 52.18
C ARG A 873 -31.96 33.85 52.07
N ILE A 874 -32.74 34.32 51.10
CA ILE A 874 -33.09 35.73 50.98
C ILE A 874 -34.06 36.12 52.11
N PRO A 875 -33.81 37.21 52.86
CA PRO A 875 -34.73 37.69 53.89
C PRO A 875 -36.04 38.24 53.31
N ARG A 876 -37.19 37.67 53.71
CA ARG A 876 -38.53 38.05 53.19
C ARG A 876 -38.86 39.55 53.24
N ARG A 877 -38.36 40.28 54.25
CA ARG A 877 -38.69 41.71 54.45
C ARG A 877 -37.76 42.69 53.73
N ALA A 878 -36.60 42.23 53.25
CA ALA A 878 -35.54 43.12 52.78
C ALA A 878 -34.94 42.75 51.41
N GLY A 879 -35.28 41.57 50.87
CA GLY A 879 -34.74 41.11 49.60
C GLY A 879 -35.76 40.44 48.68
N ALA A 880 -37.06 40.63 48.94
CA ALA A 880 -38.08 40.22 47.96
C ALA A 880 -37.95 41.10 46.70
N PRO A 881 -38.14 40.54 45.49
CA PRO A 881 -38.06 41.31 44.25
C PRO A 881 -39.17 42.36 44.18
N ASP A 882 -38.86 43.52 43.60
CA ASP A 882 -39.82 44.63 43.47
C ASP A 882 -40.87 44.39 42.36
N HIS A 883 -40.54 43.55 41.36
CA HIS A 883 -41.43 43.26 40.24
C HIS A 883 -42.53 42.25 40.63
N PRO A 884 -43.83 42.48 40.33
CA PRO A 884 -44.93 41.63 40.79
C PRO A 884 -44.78 40.15 40.41
N LEU A 885 -44.38 39.87 39.16
CA LEU A 885 -44.17 38.49 38.69
C LEU A 885 -42.98 37.81 39.39
N ASP A 886 -41.95 38.59 39.73
CA ASP A 886 -40.79 38.06 40.45
C ASP A 886 -41.11 37.83 41.93
N ALA A 887 -41.98 38.64 42.52
CA ALA A 887 -42.49 38.42 43.88
C ALA A 887 -43.34 37.15 43.96
N GLU A 888 -44.20 36.90 42.97
CA GLU A 888 -44.97 35.64 42.86
C GLU A 888 -44.05 34.43 42.67
N LEU A 889 -43.04 34.54 41.77
CA LEU A 889 -42.03 33.50 41.56
C LEU A 889 -41.20 33.25 42.83
N PHE A 890 -40.83 34.30 43.56
CA PHE A 890 -40.12 34.22 44.84
C PHE A 890 -40.92 33.48 45.90
N ASP A 891 -42.22 33.77 46.03
CA ASP A 891 -43.10 33.05 46.95
C ASP A 891 -43.33 31.60 46.52
N TRP A 892 -43.45 31.34 45.22
CA TRP A 892 -43.59 29.99 44.68
C TRP A 892 -42.34 29.14 44.97
N LEU A 893 -41.13 29.64 44.67
CA LEU A 893 -39.87 28.96 45.01
C LEU A 893 -39.77 28.68 46.52
N ARG A 894 -40.26 29.59 47.37
CA ARG A 894 -40.22 29.44 48.83
C ARG A 894 -41.33 28.54 49.39
N SER A 895 -42.38 28.26 48.63
CA SER A 895 -43.43 27.31 49.01
C SER A 895 -42.93 25.85 48.94
N LEU A 896 -41.88 25.61 48.16
CA LEU A 896 -41.27 24.30 47.97
C LEU A 896 -40.21 24.02 49.02
N SER A 897 -40.27 22.86 49.69
CA SER A 897 -39.18 22.43 50.59
C SER A 897 -37.90 22.20 49.78
N PRO A 898 -36.74 22.80 50.14
CA PRO A 898 -35.49 22.59 49.40
C PRO A 898 -35.06 21.13 49.32
N ARG A 899 -35.29 20.36 50.39
CA ARG A 899 -35.00 18.92 50.40
C ARG A 899 -35.90 18.15 49.45
N ARG A 900 -37.20 18.50 49.42
CA ARG A 900 -38.19 17.82 48.57
C ARG A 900 -38.03 18.21 47.09
N ALA A 901 -37.78 19.49 46.80
CA ALA A 901 -37.49 19.97 45.45
C ALA A 901 -36.27 19.27 44.87
N ARG A 902 -35.18 19.15 45.65
CA ARG A 902 -34.00 18.37 45.23
C ARG A 902 -34.35 16.91 44.93
N ALA A 903 -35.07 16.23 45.83
CA ALA A 903 -35.45 14.83 45.61
C ALA A 903 -36.30 14.63 44.34
N LEU A 904 -37.26 15.52 44.10
CA LEU A 904 -38.12 15.46 42.91
C LEU A 904 -37.39 15.83 41.61
N VAL A 905 -36.40 16.73 41.66
CA VAL A 905 -35.53 17.04 40.51
C VAL A 905 -34.66 15.83 40.16
N GLU A 906 -34.12 15.12 41.16
CA GLU A 906 -33.39 13.87 40.91
C GLU A 906 -34.33 12.79 40.35
N GLU A 907 -35.54 12.63 40.90
CA GLU A 907 -36.56 11.70 40.38
C GLU A 907 -36.89 11.99 38.90
N ALA A 908 -37.08 13.26 38.54
CA ALA A 908 -37.37 13.66 37.17
C ALA A 908 -36.18 13.47 36.22
N ALA A 909 -34.95 13.67 36.69
CA ALA A 909 -33.73 13.45 35.91
C ALA A 909 -33.39 11.97 35.73
N ASP A 910 -33.73 11.14 36.71
CA ASP A 910 -33.61 9.68 36.61
C ASP A 910 -34.54 9.13 35.52
N ALA A 911 -35.74 9.71 35.36
CA ALA A 911 -36.66 9.34 34.27
C ALA A 911 -36.10 9.63 32.86
N ALA A 912 -35.17 10.58 32.74
CA ALA A 912 -34.46 10.87 31.48
C ALA A 912 -33.33 9.88 31.18
N THR A 913 -33.01 8.99 32.12
CA THR A 913 -31.89 8.07 32.03
C THR A 913 -32.40 6.65 31.87
N ARG A 914 -32.16 6.06 30.71
CA ARG A 914 -32.44 4.63 30.48
C ARG A 914 -31.18 3.82 30.73
N THR A 915 -31.29 2.82 31.60
CA THR A 915 -30.26 1.78 31.73
C THR A 915 -30.51 0.71 30.67
N LEU A 916 -29.50 0.42 29.85
CA LEU A 916 -29.58 -0.66 28.87
C LEU A 916 -29.41 -2.03 29.57
N PRO A 917 -29.95 -3.12 29.01
CA PRO A 917 -29.85 -4.44 29.63
C PRO A 917 -28.39 -4.89 29.83
N GLU A 918 -28.13 -5.77 30.81
CA GLU A 918 -26.76 -6.21 31.15
C GLU A 918 -26.02 -6.88 29.97
N ASP A 919 -26.76 -7.47 29.03
CA ASP A 919 -26.22 -8.12 27.82
C ASP A 919 -25.64 -7.13 26.78
N PHE A 920 -25.82 -5.83 26.99
CA PHE A 920 -25.25 -4.78 26.15
C PHE A 920 -23.74 -4.61 26.38
N GLY A 921 -23.23 -5.05 27.54
CA GLY A 921 -21.81 -4.95 27.90
C GLY A 921 -21.28 -3.51 27.96
N VAL A 922 -19.95 -3.37 28.03
CA VAL A 922 -19.28 -2.07 27.89
C VAL A 922 -19.14 -1.75 26.40
N PHE A 923 -19.82 -0.70 25.91
CA PHE A 923 -19.62 -0.24 24.55
C PHE A 923 -18.28 0.53 24.37
N SER A 924 -17.75 0.49 23.15
CA SER A 924 -16.61 1.31 22.72
C SER A 924 -17.12 2.46 21.87
N ALA A 925 -16.71 3.70 22.18
CA ALA A 925 -17.03 4.87 21.37
C ALA A 925 -16.45 4.77 19.94
N VAL A 926 -15.42 3.95 19.70
CA VAL A 926 -14.88 3.70 18.34
C VAL A 926 -15.83 2.88 17.48
N HIS A 927 -16.61 1.98 18.07
CA HIS A 927 -17.49 1.04 17.36
C HIS A 927 -18.97 1.42 17.52
N SER A 928 -19.24 2.70 17.76
CA SER A 928 -20.59 3.23 17.95
C SER A 928 -20.74 4.55 17.23
N ALA A 929 -21.86 4.77 16.56
CA ALA A 929 -22.13 6.01 15.83
C ALA A 929 -23.62 6.34 15.86
N PHE A 930 -23.93 7.63 16.04
CA PHE A 930 -25.29 8.14 15.90
C PHE A 930 -25.60 8.50 14.45
N SER A 931 -26.88 8.41 14.07
CA SER A 931 -27.37 8.99 12.82
C SER A 931 -27.31 10.52 12.86
N HIS A 932 -27.40 11.14 11.69
CA HIS A 932 -27.68 12.57 11.61
C HIS A 932 -28.98 12.88 12.38
N GLY A 933 -28.95 13.87 13.27
CA GLY A 933 -30.06 14.21 14.18
C GLY A 933 -30.16 13.38 15.47
N GLY A 934 -29.40 12.29 15.61
CA GLY A 934 -29.30 11.54 16.86
C GLY A 934 -30.50 10.65 17.22
N GLU A 935 -31.34 10.34 16.22
CA GLU A 935 -32.54 9.50 16.38
C GLU A 935 -32.21 8.01 16.51
N VAL A 936 -31.07 7.59 15.98
CA VAL A 936 -30.67 6.19 15.89
C VAL A 936 -29.20 6.04 16.27
N LEU A 937 -28.86 4.98 17.00
CA LEU A 937 -27.51 4.64 17.42
C LEU A 937 -27.15 3.24 16.91
N ALA A 938 -26.10 3.11 16.09
CA ALA A 938 -25.55 1.80 15.74
C ALA A 938 -24.38 1.45 16.65
N ILE A 939 -24.33 0.19 17.09
CA ILE A 939 -23.27 -0.35 17.95
C ILE A 939 -22.85 -1.71 17.41
N ALA A 940 -21.56 -1.87 17.12
CA ALA A 940 -20.97 -3.17 16.85
C ALA A 940 -20.47 -3.79 18.16
N ARG A 941 -20.98 -4.99 18.48
CA ARG A 941 -20.63 -5.73 19.70
C ARG A 941 -20.33 -7.19 19.40
N VAL A 942 -19.42 -7.78 20.15
CA VAL A 942 -19.13 -9.22 20.05
C VAL A 942 -20.05 -9.96 21.02
N THR A 943 -20.75 -11.00 20.55
CA THR A 943 -21.62 -11.84 21.40
C THR A 943 -20.90 -13.12 21.84
N ASP A 944 -20.85 -13.37 23.15
CA ASP A 944 -20.34 -14.61 23.74
C ASP A 944 -21.48 -15.65 23.88
N ALA A 945 -22.06 -16.07 22.75
CA ALA A 945 -23.05 -17.15 22.75
C ALA A 945 -22.36 -18.52 22.87
N PRO A 946 -22.84 -19.47 23.69
CA PRO A 946 -22.15 -20.73 23.96
C PRO A 946 -21.95 -21.68 22.76
N ASP A 947 -22.71 -21.52 21.68
CA ASP A 947 -22.82 -22.50 20.59
C ASP A 947 -22.28 -22.03 19.22
N GLU A 948 -21.73 -20.82 19.09
CA GLU A 948 -21.13 -20.35 17.83
C GLU A 948 -19.85 -19.53 18.11
N GLN A 949 -18.83 -19.68 17.26
CA GLN A 949 -17.65 -18.80 17.21
C GLN A 949 -18.05 -17.33 17.43
N SER A 950 -17.32 -16.58 18.26
CA SER A 950 -17.61 -15.18 18.60
C SER A 950 -17.94 -14.35 17.36
N ARG A 951 -19.24 -14.11 17.10
CA ARG A 951 -19.72 -13.27 16.00
C ARG A 951 -19.89 -11.84 16.49
N GLU A 952 -19.47 -10.89 15.66
CA GLU A 952 -19.84 -9.48 15.83
C GLU A 952 -21.27 -9.27 15.32
N VAL A 953 -22.04 -8.52 16.10
CA VAL A 953 -23.40 -8.12 15.81
C VAL A 953 -23.43 -6.60 15.71
N ILE A 954 -23.89 -6.07 14.59
CA ILE A 954 -24.23 -4.66 14.45
C ILE A 954 -25.70 -4.52 14.84
N GLU A 955 -25.96 -3.80 15.92
CA GLU A 955 -27.30 -3.50 16.41
C GLU A 955 -27.59 -2.02 16.26
N ILE A 956 -28.82 -1.74 15.86
CA ILE A 956 -29.41 -0.43 15.87
C ILE A 956 -30.27 -0.29 17.13
N LEU A 957 -30.07 0.79 17.87
CA LEU A 957 -30.85 1.19 19.03
C LEU A 957 -31.57 2.51 18.73
N GLU A 958 -32.87 2.53 18.93
CA GLU A 958 -33.65 3.76 19.03
C GLU A 958 -33.59 4.28 20.48
N PRO A 959 -32.94 5.42 20.78
CA PRO A 959 -32.76 5.91 22.14
C PRO A 959 -34.07 6.15 22.89
N GLU A 960 -35.11 6.61 22.20
CA GLU A 960 -36.41 6.96 22.79
C GLU A 960 -37.26 5.72 23.10
N SER A 961 -37.45 4.82 22.14
CA SER A 961 -38.26 3.61 22.31
C SER A 961 -37.52 2.49 23.05
N GLY A 962 -36.19 2.47 22.96
CA GLY A 962 -35.35 1.40 23.48
C GLY A 962 -35.38 0.16 22.57
N THR A 963 -36.01 0.28 21.40
CA THR A 963 -36.12 -0.80 20.42
C THR A 963 -34.73 -1.11 19.87
N ARG A 964 -34.42 -2.41 19.84
CA ARG A 964 -33.17 -2.96 19.33
C ARG A 964 -33.44 -3.75 18.07
N THR A 965 -32.70 -3.46 17.01
CA THR A 965 -32.80 -4.17 15.73
C THR A 965 -31.42 -4.66 15.34
N VAL A 966 -31.26 -5.98 15.15
CA VAL A 966 -30.01 -6.55 14.66
C VAL A 966 -29.95 -6.33 13.15
N LEU A 967 -28.95 -5.59 12.68
CA LEU A 967 -28.75 -5.29 11.26
C LEU A 967 -27.81 -6.29 10.58
N HIS A 968 -26.76 -6.72 11.29
CA HIS A 968 -25.77 -7.63 10.76
C HIS A 968 -25.27 -8.59 11.84
N ARG A 969 -24.98 -9.83 11.44
CA ARG A 969 -24.23 -10.82 12.23
C ARG A 969 -23.13 -11.38 11.33
N GLY A 970 -21.88 -11.27 11.76
CA GLY A 970 -20.73 -11.72 10.98
C GLY A 970 -19.55 -12.09 11.84
N SER A 971 -18.61 -12.84 11.27
CA SER A 971 -17.35 -13.23 11.93
C SER A 971 -16.28 -12.13 11.88
N VAL A 972 -16.48 -11.11 11.04
CA VAL A 972 -15.54 -10.01 10.87
C VAL A 972 -15.91 -8.80 11.72
N ARG A 973 -14.90 -8.26 12.40
CA ARG A 973 -15.02 -7.04 13.20
C ARG A 973 -14.93 -5.78 12.35
N HIS A 974 -15.79 -4.83 12.65
CA HIS A 974 -15.79 -3.51 12.03
C HIS A 974 -14.91 -2.54 12.81
N GLU A 975 -14.08 -1.77 12.10
CA GLU A 975 -13.15 -0.79 12.66
C GLU A 975 -13.83 0.55 12.94
N SER A 976 -14.87 0.91 12.18
CA SER A 976 -15.61 2.17 12.32
C SER A 976 -17.00 2.07 11.66
N LEU A 977 -17.96 2.86 12.15
CA LEU A 977 -19.35 2.87 11.70
C LEU A 977 -19.83 4.29 11.37
N ALA A 978 -20.79 4.39 10.44
CA ALA A 978 -21.55 5.59 10.13
C ALA A 978 -23.02 5.20 9.85
N VAL A 979 -23.97 5.89 10.49
CA VAL A 979 -25.40 5.55 10.41
C VAL A 979 -26.12 6.54 9.50
N LEU A 980 -26.64 6.04 8.37
CA LEU A 980 -27.43 6.84 7.45
C LEU A 980 -28.93 6.84 7.83
N GLY A 981 -29.41 5.80 8.52
CA GLY A 981 -30.79 5.71 8.99
C GLY A 981 -31.12 4.42 9.74
N PRO A 982 -32.41 4.16 10.06
CA PRO A 982 -32.90 3.07 10.94
C PRO A 982 -32.62 1.63 10.46
N GLY A 983 -32.02 1.46 9.30
CA GLY A 983 -31.66 0.16 8.73
C GLY A 983 -30.55 0.28 7.70
N ASP A 984 -29.70 1.31 7.81
CA ASP A 984 -28.65 1.62 6.83
C ASP A 984 -27.39 2.11 7.54
N VAL A 985 -26.40 1.23 7.60
CA VAL A 985 -25.12 1.47 8.28
C VAL A 985 -23.99 1.23 7.30
N VAL A 986 -23.13 2.23 7.14
CA VAL A 986 -21.86 2.09 6.43
C VAL A 986 -20.79 1.78 7.45
N ALA A 987 -19.93 0.82 7.16
CA ALA A 987 -18.90 0.38 8.07
C ALA A 987 -17.59 0.12 7.35
N LEU A 988 -16.49 0.33 8.05
CA LEU A 988 -15.17 -0.12 7.64
C LEU A 988 -14.89 -1.46 8.32
N ARG A 989 -14.50 -2.48 7.56
CA ARG A 989 -14.07 -3.77 8.11
C ARG A 989 -12.80 -4.26 7.43
N ARG A 990 -12.15 -5.26 8.01
CA ARG A 990 -11.10 -6.01 7.30
C ARG A 990 -11.75 -7.05 6.39
N SER A 991 -11.17 -7.26 5.21
CA SER A 991 -11.61 -8.27 4.24
C SER A 991 -11.71 -9.66 4.89
N GLU A 992 -12.72 -10.44 4.50
CA GLU A 992 -12.84 -11.86 4.85
C GLU A 992 -11.80 -12.67 4.06
N GLY A 993 -10.53 -12.52 4.42
CA GLY A 993 -9.42 -13.16 3.72
C GLY A 993 -8.04 -12.71 4.20
N TYR A 994 -7.06 -13.56 3.95
CA TYR A 994 -5.66 -13.45 4.39
C TYR A 994 -4.86 -12.31 3.68
N ASP A 995 -5.53 -11.33 3.08
CA ASP A 995 -4.92 -10.25 2.28
C ASP A 995 -4.78 -8.91 3.03
N GLY A 996 -5.39 -8.78 4.21
CA GLY A 996 -5.31 -7.61 5.08
C GLY A 996 -5.87 -6.33 4.46
N ARG A 997 -6.69 -6.41 3.40
CA ARG A 997 -7.33 -5.23 2.78
C ARG A 997 -8.48 -4.75 3.66
N ALA A 998 -8.71 -3.44 3.72
CA ALA A 998 -9.91 -2.89 4.32
C ALA A 998 -11.02 -2.80 3.27
N GLU A 999 -12.25 -3.12 3.69
CA GLU A 999 -13.47 -3.03 2.92
C GLU A 999 -14.37 -1.96 3.52
N LEU A 1000 -14.87 -1.06 2.67
CA LEU A 1000 -15.98 -0.18 2.98
C LEU A 1000 -17.27 -0.93 2.60
N VAL A 1001 -18.08 -1.26 3.58
CA VAL A 1001 -19.32 -2.04 3.40
C VAL A 1001 -20.54 -1.23 3.82
N ARG A 1002 -21.66 -1.49 3.16
CA ARG A 1002 -22.98 -0.97 3.52
C ARG A 1002 -23.87 -2.12 3.93
N HIS A 1003 -24.36 -2.08 5.15
CA HIS A 1003 -25.35 -3.00 5.70
C HIS A 1003 -26.71 -2.34 5.62
N THR A 1004 -27.64 -3.01 4.93
CA THR A 1004 -29.06 -2.69 4.95
C THR A 1004 -29.82 -3.80 5.65
N SER A 1005 -31.11 -3.60 5.93
CA SER A 1005 -31.97 -4.66 6.50
C SER A 1005 -32.09 -5.92 5.62
N PHE A 1006 -31.68 -5.85 4.35
CA PHE A 1006 -31.84 -6.95 3.38
C PHE A 1006 -30.51 -7.52 2.87
N GLU A 1007 -29.47 -6.69 2.75
CA GLU A 1007 -28.20 -7.09 2.15
C GLU A 1007 -27.00 -6.38 2.77
N THR A 1008 -25.83 -7.01 2.63
CA THR A 1008 -24.52 -6.39 2.86
C THR A 1008 -23.82 -6.24 1.52
N ARG A 1009 -23.40 -5.02 1.19
CA ARG A 1009 -22.74 -4.70 -0.09
C ARG A 1009 -21.37 -4.07 0.14
N VAL A 1010 -20.33 -4.61 -0.49
CA VAL A 1010 -19.00 -3.98 -0.52
C VAL A 1010 -19.04 -2.80 -1.49
N LEU A 1011 -18.81 -1.59 -0.96
CA LEU A 1011 -18.78 -0.34 -1.73
C LEU A 1011 -17.39 -0.06 -2.29
N ALA A 1012 -16.33 -0.35 -1.53
CA ALA A 1012 -14.95 -0.20 -1.95
C ALA A 1012 -14.04 -1.15 -1.17
N GLN A 1013 -12.89 -1.52 -1.74
CA GLN A 1013 -11.89 -2.38 -1.09
C GLN A 1013 -10.47 -1.96 -1.46
N GLY A 1014 -9.53 -2.02 -0.52
CA GLY A 1014 -8.15 -1.65 -0.78
C GLY A 1014 -7.36 -1.31 0.47
N ARG A 1015 -6.03 -1.17 0.32
CA ARG A 1015 -5.12 -0.82 1.42
C ARG A 1015 -5.18 0.67 1.80
N THR A 1016 -5.68 1.53 0.91
CA THR A 1016 -5.88 2.97 1.17
C THR A 1016 -7.04 3.24 2.12
N LEU A 1017 -7.97 2.28 2.28
CA LEU A 1017 -9.06 2.31 3.24
C LEU A 1017 -8.59 1.95 4.66
N THR A 1018 -7.41 1.38 4.83
CA THR A 1018 -6.89 1.02 6.15
C THR A 1018 -6.68 2.27 6.99
N GLY A 1019 -7.35 2.33 8.16
CA GLY A 1019 -7.34 3.50 9.04
C GLY A 1019 -8.23 4.65 8.57
N ALA A 1020 -9.08 4.43 7.56
CA ALA A 1020 -10.05 5.43 7.11
C ALA A 1020 -11.04 5.81 8.24
N ARG A 1021 -11.46 7.07 8.25
CA ARG A 1021 -12.45 7.59 9.21
C ARG A 1021 -13.73 7.95 8.49
N LEU A 1022 -14.87 7.56 9.07
CA LEU A 1022 -16.19 7.84 8.53
C LEU A 1022 -16.86 8.97 9.33
N ALA A 1023 -17.57 9.85 8.64
CA ALA A 1023 -18.45 10.83 9.28
C ALA A 1023 -19.76 10.99 8.50
N VAL A 1024 -20.87 11.01 9.24
CA VAL A 1024 -22.21 11.25 8.69
C VAL A 1024 -22.45 12.75 8.56
N THR A 1025 -23.05 13.17 7.44
CA THR A 1025 -23.42 14.55 7.14
C THR A 1025 -24.89 14.64 6.77
N ALA A 1026 -25.42 15.87 6.59
CA ALA A 1026 -26.75 16.07 6.04
C ALA A 1026 -26.90 15.56 4.58
N TYR A 1027 -25.79 15.24 3.92
CA TYR A 1027 -25.73 14.84 2.51
C TYR A 1027 -25.35 13.36 2.31
N GLY A 1028 -25.09 12.61 3.39
CA GLY A 1028 -24.71 11.20 3.34
C GLY A 1028 -23.54 10.87 4.27
N CYS A 1029 -22.50 10.21 3.75
CA CYS A 1029 -21.30 9.83 4.51
C CYS A 1029 -20.02 10.24 3.78
N VAL A 1030 -19.05 10.77 4.52
CA VAL A 1030 -17.71 11.09 4.02
C VAL A 1030 -16.69 10.15 4.66
N VAL A 1031 -15.74 9.65 3.86
CA VAL A 1031 -14.69 8.72 4.26
C VAL A 1031 -13.33 9.36 3.98
N SER A 1032 -12.57 9.73 5.02
CA SER A 1032 -11.17 10.22 4.88
C SER A 1032 -10.25 9.04 4.63
N LEU A 1033 -9.33 9.17 3.68
CA LEU A 1033 -8.27 8.20 3.46
C LEU A 1033 -6.93 8.70 4.06
N PRO A 1034 -6.37 8.07 5.11
CA PRO A 1034 -5.19 8.58 5.83
C PRO A 1034 -3.88 8.52 5.05
N LEU A 1035 -3.85 7.77 3.95
CA LEU A 1035 -2.63 7.55 3.15
C LEU A 1035 -2.61 8.36 1.86
N THR A 1036 -3.67 9.11 1.57
CA THR A 1036 -3.84 9.86 0.32
C THR A 1036 -4.60 11.15 0.57
N PRO A 1037 -4.39 12.24 -0.19
CA PRO A 1037 -5.19 13.47 -0.08
C PRO A 1037 -6.56 13.27 -0.75
N THR A 1038 -7.33 12.27 -0.33
CA THR A 1038 -8.57 11.86 -0.98
C THR A 1038 -9.62 11.52 0.06
N ALA A 1039 -10.86 11.92 -0.21
CA ALA A 1039 -12.04 11.45 0.50
C ALA A 1039 -12.99 10.71 -0.45
N LEU A 1040 -13.76 9.76 0.07
CA LEU A 1040 -14.91 9.18 -0.62
C LEU A 1040 -16.19 9.80 -0.05
N VAL A 1041 -17.09 10.23 -0.92
CA VAL A 1041 -18.41 10.77 -0.54
C VAL A 1041 -19.47 9.80 -1.03
N LEU A 1042 -20.19 9.20 -0.10
CA LEU A 1042 -21.39 8.42 -0.36
C LEU A 1042 -22.60 9.33 -0.17
N ALA A 1043 -23.28 9.66 -1.26
CA ALA A 1043 -24.51 10.46 -1.21
C ALA A 1043 -25.69 9.65 -0.63
N THR A 1044 -26.72 10.33 -0.14
CA THR A 1044 -27.98 9.69 0.29
C THR A 1044 -28.67 8.87 -0.80
N THR A 1045 -28.39 9.18 -2.07
CA THR A 1045 -28.84 8.41 -3.25
C THR A 1045 -28.14 7.04 -3.40
N GLY A 1046 -27.05 6.81 -2.64
CA GLY A 1046 -26.22 5.61 -2.73
C GLY A 1046 -25.06 5.71 -3.72
N GLU A 1047 -24.86 6.85 -4.37
CA GLU A 1047 -23.74 7.10 -5.27
C GLU A 1047 -22.45 7.36 -4.48
N LEU A 1048 -21.37 6.62 -4.82
CA LEU A 1048 -20.05 6.80 -4.24
C LEU A 1048 -19.17 7.57 -5.22
N ARG A 1049 -18.65 8.72 -4.80
CA ARG A 1049 -17.71 9.52 -5.59
C ARG A 1049 -16.43 9.83 -4.82
N GLN A 1050 -15.33 9.99 -5.54
CA GLN A 1050 -14.05 10.38 -4.98
C GLN A 1050 -13.89 11.90 -5.05
N VAL A 1051 -13.31 12.50 -4.01
CA VAL A 1051 -12.98 13.93 -3.94
C VAL A 1051 -11.51 14.08 -3.60
N ASP A 1052 -10.79 14.84 -4.43
CA ASP A 1052 -9.41 15.23 -4.17
C ASP A 1052 -9.37 16.34 -3.12
N LEU A 1053 -8.77 16.06 -1.97
CA LEU A 1053 -8.56 17.02 -0.88
C LEU A 1053 -7.32 17.88 -1.10
N GLY A 1054 -6.44 17.47 -2.03
CA GLY A 1054 -5.26 18.22 -2.43
C GLY A 1054 -5.60 19.60 -3.02
N GLN A 1055 -6.81 19.78 -3.55
CA GLN A 1055 -7.34 21.08 -3.99
C GLN A 1055 -7.41 22.11 -2.84
N TRP A 1056 -7.44 21.66 -1.59
CA TRP A 1056 -7.39 22.51 -0.39
C TRP A 1056 -6.04 22.41 0.35
N ALA A 1057 -5.03 21.86 -0.33
CA ALA A 1057 -3.67 21.70 0.16
C ALA A 1057 -3.57 20.89 1.47
N LEU A 1058 -4.41 19.86 1.58
CA LEU A 1058 -4.26 18.77 2.56
C LEU A 1058 -3.34 17.70 1.97
N GLY A 1059 -2.33 17.25 2.73
CA GLY A 1059 -1.39 16.20 2.30
C GLY A 1059 -1.96 14.78 2.39
N THR A 1060 -2.87 14.54 3.34
CA THR A 1060 -3.57 13.27 3.54
C THR A 1060 -4.97 13.51 4.12
N GLY A 1061 -5.86 12.52 4.03
CA GLY A 1061 -7.16 12.54 4.70
C GLY A 1061 -7.05 12.05 6.14
N GLY A 1062 -6.88 12.94 7.11
CA GLY A 1062 -6.77 12.58 8.53
C GLY A 1062 -8.08 12.72 9.31
N PRO A 1063 -8.03 13.16 10.58
CA PRO A 1063 -9.20 13.40 11.42
C PRO A 1063 -10.21 14.36 10.77
N MET A 1064 -11.50 14.13 11.02
CA MET A 1064 -12.57 15.04 10.58
C MET A 1064 -13.64 15.22 11.66
N ALA A 1065 -14.33 16.36 11.64
CA ALA A 1065 -15.52 16.61 12.46
C ALA A 1065 -16.60 17.29 11.64
N VAL A 1066 -17.85 17.02 12.00
CA VAL A 1066 -19.05 17.56 11.35
C VAL A 1066 -19.80 18.44 12.36
N THR A 1067 -20.29 19.58 11.89
CA THR A 1067 -21.14 20.48 12.69
C THR A 1067 -22.44 19.80 13.14
N PRO A 1068 -23.09 20.27 14.22
CA PRO A 1068 -24.38 19.73 14.66
C PRO A 1068 -25.44 19.66 13.55
N ARG A 1069 -25.55 20.70 12.71
CA ARG A 1069 -26.47 20.74 11.55
C ARG A 1069 -26.06 19.85 10.39
N GLY A 1070 -24.84 19.31 10.36
CA GLY A 1070 -24.41 18.40 9.31
C GLY A 1070 -24.12 19.04 7.96
N ASP A 1071 -24.18 20.36 7.85
CA ASP A 1071 -24.01 21.14 6.61
C ASP A 1071 -22.57 21.59 6.38
N ARG A 1072 -21.76 21.68 7.45
CA ARG A 1072 -20.33 22.02 7.43
C ARG A 1072 -19.48 20.97 8.14
N MET A 1073 -18.22 20.84 7.71
CA MET A 1073 -17.24 19.96 8.36
C MET A 1073 -15.83 20.54 8.31
N VAL A 1074 -14.94 20.02 9.15
CA VAL A 1074 -13.50 20.32 9.12
C VAL A 1074 -12.73 19.05 8.81
N LEU A 1075 -11.84 19.12 7.83
CA LEU A 1075 -10.90 18.08 7.43
C LEU A 1075 -9.48 18.47 7.89
N CYS A 1076 -8.70 17.50 8.37
CA CYS A 1076 -7.35 17.75 8.86
C CYS A 1076 -6.36 16.69 8.37
N ASP A 1077 -5.14 17.08 7.98
CA ASP A 1077 -4.05 16.17 7.61
C ASP A 1077 -3.03 15.96 8.75
N GLY A 1078 -3.39 16.40 9.96
CA GLY A 1078 -2.52 16.44 11.14
C GLY A 1078 -1.91 17.82 11.38
N TYR A 1079 -1.68 18.64 10.36
CA TYR A 1079 -1.05 19.96 10.54
C TYR A 1079 -1.95 21.10 10.08
N ARG A 1080 -2.72 20.87 9.02
CA ARG A 1080 -3.63 21.84 8.44
C ARG A 1080 -5.07 21.43 8.67
N LEU A 1081 -5.93 22.41 8.93
CA LEU A 1081 -7.37 22.26 9.10
C LEU A 1081 -8.07 23.04 8.00
N ILE A 1082 -9.03 22.43 7.31
CA ILE A 1082 -9.84 23.07 6.27
C ILE A 1082 -11.31 22.92 6.65
N ALA A 1083 -12.00 24.05 6.85
CA ALA A 1083 -13.45 24.08 6.96
C ALA A 1083 -14.06 24.05 5.56
N VAL A 1084 -15.04 23.19 5.34
CA VAL A 1084 -15.67 22.96 4.03
C VAL A 1084 -17.18 22.78 4.20
N HIS A 1085 -17.92 23.03 3.12
CA HIS A 1085 -19.30 22.55 3.04
C HIS A 1085 -19.31 21.02 3.06
N ALA A 1086 -20.21 20.38 3.81
CA ALA A 1086 -20.18 18.94 4.08
C ALA A 1086 -20.44 18.06 2.85
N ALA A 1087 -20.98 18.65 1.75
CA ALA A 1087 -21.02 18.01 0.43
C ALA A 1087 -19.68 18.05 -0.31
N LEU A 1088 -18.59 18.56 0.30
CA LEU A 1088 -17.27 18.74 -0.30
C LEU A 1088 -17.27 19.49 -1.65
N GLY A 1089 -18.14 20.48 -1.78
CA GLY A 1089 -18.26 21.30 -3.00
C GLY A 1089 -17.32 22.51 -3.02
N HIS A 1090 -17.04 23.09 -1.86
CA HIS A 1090 -16.15 24.25 -1.72
C HIS A 1090 -15.58 24.33 -0.30
N ALA A 1091 -14.42 24.97 -0.18
CA ALA A 1091 -13.84 25.34 1.11
C ALA A 1091 -14.47 26.64 1.62
N LEU A 1092 -14.66 26.68 2.93
CA LEU A 1092 -15.11 27.85 3.68
C LEU A 1092 -13.91 28.59 4.25
N ASP A 1093 -12.94 27.85 4.81
CA ASP A 1093 -11.82 28.43 5.54
C ASP A 1093 -10.65 27.46 5.74
N ALA A 1094 -9.50 27.96 6.17
CA ALA A 1094 -8.31 27.16 6.46
C ALA A 1094 -7.50 27.74 7.62
N ALA A 1095 -6.92 26.86 8.45
CA ALA A 1095 -5.94 27.22 9.46
C ALA A 1095 -4.85 26.16 9.60
N THR A 1096 -3.77 26.53 10.28
CA THR A 1096 -2.67 25.61 10.62
C THR A 1096 -2.67 25.38 12.13
N ALA A 1097 -2.65 24.12 12.55
CA ALA A 1097 -2.55 23.74 13.95
C ALA A 1097 -1.27 24.34 14.58
N PRO A 1098 -1.32 24.85 15.82
CA PRO A 1098 -0.13 25.26 16.54
C PRO A 1098 0.88 24.13 16.62
N ALA A 1099 2.17 24.43 16.42
CA ALA A 1099 3.23 23.41 16.36
C ALA A 1099 3.31 22.53 17.63
N GLU A 1100 2.99 23.11 18.79
CA GLU A 1100 2.94 22.44 20.10
C GLU A 1100 1.76 21.46 20.26
N HIS A 1101 0.73 21.58 19.41
CA HIS A 1101 -0.48 20.74 19.42
C HIS A 1101 -0.66 19.95 18.12
N ALA A 1102 0.32 20.03 17.22
CA ALA A 1102 0.42 19.21 16.01
C ALA A 1102 1.33 17.98 16.26
N PRO A 1103 1.10 16.85 15.59
CA PRO A 1103 -0.01 16.61 14.68
C PRO A 1103 -1.34 16.41 15.42
N VAL A 1104 -2.43 16.94 14.87
CA VAL A 1104 -3.80 16.76 15.37
C VAL A 1104 -4.22 15.30 15.23
N ARG A 1105 -4.65 14.70 16.34
CA ARG A 1105 -5.10 13.31 16.44
C ARG A 1105 -6.62 13.17 16.35
N ASP A 1106 -7.36 14.13 16.90
CA ASP A 1106 -8.81 14.08 16.99
C ASP A 1106 -9.41 15.48 17.05
N LEU A 1107 -10.67 15.63 16.64
CA LEU A 1107 -11.40 16.90 16.69
C LEU A 1107 -12.91 16.70 16.83
N VAL A 1108 -13.59 17.66 17.45
CA VAL A 1108 -15.05 17.64 17.64
C VAL A 1108 -15.62 19.05 17.67
N PHE A 1109 -16.80 19.25 17.10
CA PHE A 1109 -17.53 20.52 17.21
C PHE A 1109 -18.26 20.61 18.56
N THR A 1110 -18.10 21.73 19.26
CA THR A 1110 -18.82 22.06 20.50
C THR A 1110 -20.06 22.90 20.24
N GLY A 1111 -20.16 23.49 19.04
CA GLY A 1111 -21.31 24.23 18.53
C GLY A 1111 -21.18 24.39 17.01
N GLU A 1112 -22.01 25.25 16.42
CA GLU A 1112 -21.98 25.52 14.98
C GLU A 1112 -20.68 26.16 14.52
N ASP A 1113 -20.10 27.02 15.37
CA ASP A 1113 -18.96 27.85 15.01
C ASP A 1113 -17.76 27.63 15.95
N SER A 1114 -17.76 26.54 16.73
CA SER A 1114 -16.73 26.25 17.72
C SER A 1114 -16.25 24.81 17.62
N LEU A 1115 -14.93 24.63 17.49
CA LEU A 1115 -14.26 23.35 17.26
C LEU A 1115 -13.17 23.14 18.31
N VAL A 1116 -13.03 21.93 18.84
CA VAL A 1116 -11.92 21.54 19.71
C VAL A 1116 -11.09 20.47 19.04
N THR A 1117 -9.76 20.64 19.04
CA THR A 1117 -8.78 19.69 18.49
C THR A 1117 -7.87 19.15 19.58
N ALA A 1118 -7.52 17.87 19.54
CA ALA A 1118 -6.53 17.24 20.41
C ALA A 1118 -5.26 16.85 19.63
N GLY A 1119 -4.10 17.18 20.18
CA GLY A 1119 -2.79 16.81 19.62
C GLY A 1119 -2.39 15.36 19.92
N LEU A 1120 -1.59 14.76 19.04
CA LEU A 1120 -1.03 13.41 19.20
C LEU A 1120 -0.12 13.30 20.43
N HIS A 1121 0.57 14.38 20.78
CA HIS A 1121 1.45 14.46 21.95
C HIS A 1121 0.75 15.05 23.19
N GLY A 1122 -0.57 15.26 23.12
CA GLY A 1122 -1.34 15.97 24.15
C GLY A 1122 -1.63 17.41 23.78
N GLY A 1123 -2.46 18.04 24.60
CA GLY A 1123 -2.92 19.42 24.39
C GLY A 1123 -4.23 19.51 23.62
N LEU A 1124 -5.06 20.47 24.04
CA LEU A 1124 -6.33 20.84 23.41
C LEU A 1124 -6.24 22.27 22.86
N VAL A 1125 -6.85 22.51 21.71
CA VAL A 1125 -7.03 23.85 21.14
C VAL A 1125 -8.50 24.07 20.82
N LEU A 1126 -9.03 25.18 21.29
CA LEU A 1126 -10.36 25.69 20.99
C LEU A 1126 -10.25 26.67 19.81
N TRP A 1127 -11.02 26.41 18.77
CA TRP A 1127 -11.07 27.20 17.54
C TRP A 1127 -12.45 27.85 17.41
N GLN A 1128 -12.46 29.09 16.94
CA GLN A 1128 -13.66 29.79 16.54
C GLN A 1128 -13.68 29.95 15.02
N LEU A 1129 -14.79 29.58 14.40
CA LEU A 1129 -15.07 29.81 12.99
C LEU A 1129 -15.90 31.09 12.90
N ALA A 1130 -15.35 32.14 12.31
CA ALA A 1130 -16.04 33.41 12.12
C ALA A 1130 -15.92 33.87 10.67
N ALA A 1131 -16.65 34.92 10.30
CA ALA A 1131 -16.60 35.47 8.95
C ALA A 1131 -15.19 35.93 8.51
N ASP A 1132 -14.29 36.19 9.47
CA ASP A 1132 -12.93 36.67 9.26
C ASP A 1132 -11.84 35.58 9.41
N GLY A 1133 -12.23 34.32 9.53
CA GLY A 1133 -11.30 33.19 9.57
C GLY A 1133 -11.51 32.22 10.73
N MET A 1134 -10.88 31.04 10.62
CA MET A 1134 -10.82 30.03 11.67
C MET A 1134 -9.59 30.31 12.52
N ARG A 1135 -9.81 30.63 13.80
CA ARG A 1135 -8.73 31.10 14.69
C ARG A 1135 -8.71 30.35 16.01
N PRO A 1136 -7.52 30.05 16.56
CA PRO A 1136 -7.42 29.50 17.91
C PRO A 1136 -7.76 30.60 18.92
N VAL A 1137 -8.64 30.28 19.87
CA VAL A 1137 -9.11 31.20 20.92
C VAL A 1137 -8.54 30.83 22.29
N ALA A 1138 -8.36 29.53 22.55
CA ALA A 1138 -7.73 29.04 23.76
C ALA A 1138 -6.94 27.76 23.46
N SER A 1139 -5.86 27.53 24.20
CA SER A 1139 -5.15 26.26 24.19
C SER A 1139 -4.85 25.82 25.62
N ARG A 1140 -4.70 24.51 25.80
CA ARG A 1140 -4.39 23.94 27.12
C ARG A 1140 -3.63 22.65 27.01
N ASP A 1141 -2.54 22.54 27.78
CA ASP A 1141 -1.81 21.31 27.92
C ASP A 1141 -2.63 20.24 28.66
N THR A 1142 -2.72 19.08 28.04
CA THR A 1142 -3.45 17.91 28.53
C THR A 1142 -2.66 16.65 28.16
N PRO A 1143 -2.87 15.51 28.86
CA PRO A 1143 -2.36 14.23 28.37
C PRO A 1143 -2.94 13.92 26.98
N MET A 1144 -2.37 12.95 26.26
CA MET A 1144 -2.94 12.52 24.96
C MET A 1144 -4.41 12.09 25.12
N LEU A 1145 -5.30 12.84 24.46
CA LEU A 1145 -6.73 12.57 24.41
C LEU A 1145 -7.12 11.95 23.06
N SER A 1146 -8.14 11.11 23.09
CA SER A 1146 -8.75 10.49 21.91
C SER A 1146 -10.23 10.26 22.16
N GLN A 1147 -11.01 9.96 21.12
CA GLN A 1147 -12.46 9.77 21.22
C GLN A 1147 -13.12 11.02 21.81
N LEU A 1148 -12.81 12.19 21.26
CA LEU A 1148 -13.40 13.44 21.73
C LEU A 1148 -14.91 13.41 21.50
N SER A 1149 -15.67 13.74 22.55
CA SER A 1149 -17.12 13.86 22.49
C SER A 1149 -17.52 15.19 23.13
N ALA A 1150 -18.06 16.10 22.32
CA ALA A 1150 -18.66 17.31 22.83
C ALA A 1150 -20.05 17.01 23.39
N VAL A 1151 -20.36 17.56 24.57
CA VAL A 1151 -21.71 17.54 25.14
C VAL A 1151 -22.15 18.98 25.40
N PRO A 1152 -22.68 19.67 24.37
CA PRO A 1152 -23.00 21.10 24.45
C PRO A 1152 -23.96 21.44 25.59
N ALA A 1153 -24.95 20.58 25.84
CA ALA A 1153 -25.93 20.77 26.92
C ALA A 1153 -25.32 20.70 28.34
N TRP A 1154 -24.12 20.11 28.50
CA TRP A 1154 -23.34 20.15 29.74
C TRP A 1154 -22.20 21.17 29.69
N GLY A 1155 -21.99 21.85 28.56
CA GLY A 1155 -20.88 22.78 28.37
C GLY A 1155 -19.50 22.11 28.50
N VAL A 1156 -19.37 20.84 28.12
CA VAL A 1156 -18.10 20.09 28.27
C VAL A 1156 -17.70 19.36 27.00
N VAL A 1157 -16.39 19.16 26.85
CA VAL A 1157 -15.79 18.17 25.95
C VAL A 1157 -15.18 17.07 26.80
N ALA A 1158 -15.60 15.83 26.52
CA ALA A 1158 -15.03 14.63 27.12
C ALA A 1158 -13.96 14.04 26.17
N GLY A 1159 -12.90 13.49 26.75
CA GLY A 1159 -11.88 12.77 25.99
C GLY A 1159 -11.30 11.61 26.79
N HIS A 1160 -11.00 10.51 26.11
CA HIS A 1160 -10.35 9.35 26.72
C HIS A 1160 -8.84 9.59 26.84
N ALA A 1161 -8.36 9.72 28.08
CA ALA A 1161 -6.95 9.84 28.41
C ALA A 1161 -6.35 8.43 28.53
N GLY A 1162 -5.78 7.93 27.42
CA GLY A 1162 -5.27 6.56 27.33
C GLY A 1162 -4.21 6.22 28.38
N SER A 1163 -3.33 7.17 28.71
CA SER A 1163 -2.29 7.02 29.74
C SER A 1163 -2.84 6.86 31.16
N GLU A 1164 -4.08 7.28 31.41
CA GLU A 1164 -4.70 7.26 32.74
C GLU A 1164 -5.89 6.29 32.82
N GLY A 1165 -6.33 5.74 31.69
CA GLY A 1165 -7.48 4.83 31.60
C GLY A 1165 -8.76 5.41 32.21
N ARG A 1166 -9.00 6.71 32.00
CA ARG A 1166 -10.20 7.43 32.44
C ARG A 1166 -10.61 8.52 31.46
N ILE A 1167 -11.89 8.89 31.50
CA ILE A 1167 -12.42 10.04 30.77
C ILE A 1167 -12.10 11.33 31.53
N ARG A 1168 -11.60 12.34 30.82
CA ARG A 1168 -11.39 13.70 31.31
C ARG A 1168 -12.41 14.64 30.67
N PHE A 1169 -12.86 15.63 31.43
CA PHE A 1169 -13.83 16.63 30.99
C PHE A 1169 -13.19 18.02 31.03
N PHE A 1170 -13.49 18.82 30.01
CA PHE A 1170 -12.97 20.18 29.86
C PHE A 1170 -14.12 21.11 29.48
N ASP A 1171 -14.13 22.33 30.02
CA ASP A 1171 -15.15 23.35 29.75
C ASP A 1171 -14.65 24.33 28.68
N PRO A 1172 -15.19 24.28 27.44
CA PRO A 1172 -14.80 25.19 26.36
C PRO A 1172 -15.09 26.66 26.64
N SER A 1173 -16.08 26.97 27.51
CA SER A 1173 -16.41 28.35 27.87
C SER A 1173 -15.43 28.96 28.88
N ARG A 1174 -14.54 28.14 29.45
CA ARG A 1174 -13.53 28.54 30.45
C ARG A 1174 -12.12 28.18 29.99
N ASP A 1175 -11.80 28.51 28.74
CA ASP A 1175 -10.47 28.27 28.15
C ASP A 1175 -10.01 26.82 28.35
N LEU A 1176 -10.93 25.87 28.09
CA LEU A 1176 -10.72 24.43 28.22
C LEU A 1176 -10.31 24.01 29.64
N ALA A 1177 -10.82 24.68 30.69
CA ALA A 1177 -10.53 24.31 32.07
C ALA A 1177 -10.99 22.88 32.39
N PRO A 1178 -10.17 22.06 33.08
CA PRO A 1178 -10.58 20.74 33.51
C PRO A 1178 -11.71 20.88 34.52
N VAL A 1179 -12.76 20.10 34.31
CA VAL A 1179 -13.91 20.03 35.20
C VAL A 1179 -14.16 18.61 35.65
N ASP A 1180 -14.82 18.46 36.79
CA ASP A 1180 -15.30 17.16 37.22
C ASP A 1180 -16.39 16.65 36.25
N ALA A 1181 -16.57 15.33 36.20
CA ALA A 1181 -17.62 14.76 35.37
C ALA A 1181 -18.99 15.34 35.79
N PRO A 1182 -19.88 15.66 34.84
CA PRO A 1182 -21.19 16.20 35.16
C PRO A 1182 -21.96 15.29 36.13
N PRO A 1183 -22.60 15.84 37.18
CA PRO A 1183 -23.35 15.05 38.16
C PRO A 1183 -24.47 14.19 37.56
N ALA A 1184 -24.93 14.52 36.35
CA ALA A 1184 -25.92 13.72 35.60
C ALA A 1184 -25.36 12.37 35.12
N ILE A 1185 -24.05 12.31 34.86
CA ILE A 1185 -23.37 11.07 34.46
C ILE A 1185 -23.05 10.22 35.68
N ILE A 1186 -22.59 10.85 36.77
CA ILE A 1186 -21.96 10.17 37.91
C ILE A 1186 -22.96 9.79 39.02
N GLY A 1187 -24.26 9.58 38.76
CA GLY A 1187 -25.17 9.07 39.80
C GLY A 1187 -24.59 7.79 40.47
N ALA A 1188 -23.86 7.97 41.58
CA ALA A 1188 -22.99 7.04 42.28
C ALA A 1188 -21.90 6.26 41.47
N ALA A 1189 -21.34 6.83 40.39
CA ALA A 1189 -20.28 6.14 39.60
C ALA A 1189 -18.86 6.42 40.14
N HIS A 1190 -18.02 5.39 40.25
CA HIS A 1190 -16.60 5.55 40.64
C HIS A 1190 -15.63 5.67 39.45
N ARG A 1191 -16.04 5.24 38.24
CA ARG A 1191 -15.18 5.26 37.04
C ARG A 1191 -15.98 5.15 35.73
N LEU A 1192 -15.80 6.13 34.84
CA LEU A 1192 -16.32 6.09 33.45
C LEU A 1192 -15.29 5.49 32.50
N ARG A 1193 -15.77 4.69 31.54
CA ARG A 1193 -14.96 4.02 30.52
C ARG A 1193 -15.18 4.58 29.11
N ALA A 1194 -16.40 4.92 28.75
CA ALA A 1194 -16.73 5.54 27.47
C ALA A 1194 -17.85 6.57 27.62
N VAL A 1195 -17.79 7.63 26.82
CA VAL A 1195 -18.82 8.66 26.66
C VAL A 1195 -18.92 8.98 25.17
N LEU A 1196 -20.13 8.97 24.62
CA LEU A 1196 -20.42 9.36 23.25
C LEU A 1196 -21.72 10.17 23.23
N ALA A 1197 -21.73 11.30 22.54
CA ALA A 1197 -22.90 12.14 22.37
C ALA A 1197 -23.38 12.15 20.92
N ALA A 1198 -24.69 12.29 20.73
CA ALA A 1198 -25.28 12.52 19.42
C ALA A 1198 -24.90 13.91 18.88
N PRO A 1199 -24.83 14.09 17.54
CA PRO A 1199 -24.72 15.41 16.93
C PRO A 1199 -25.80 16.35 17.46
N GLY A 1200 -25.42 17.55 17.92
CA GLY A 1200 -26.34 18.50 18.57
C GLY A 1200 -26.65 18.23 20.04
N GLY A 1201 -26.20 17.10 20.60
CA GLY A 1201 -26.16 16.87 22.04
C GLY A 1201 -27.48 16.44 22.69
N ARG A 1202 -28.46 15.95 21.91
CA ARG A 1202 -29.74 15.47 22.47
C ARG A 1202 -29.57 14.23 23.33
N HIS A 1203 -28.87 13.21 22.82
CA HIS A 1203 -28.65 11.96 23.53
C HIS A 1203 -27.18 11.79 23.90
N VAL A 1204 -26.91 11.30 25.10
CA VAL A 1204 -25.56 10.89 25.54
C VAL A 1204 -25.60 9.46 26.03
N ILE A 1205 -24.72 8.62 25.48
CA ILE A 1205 -24.51 7.26 25.95
C ILE A 1205 -23.18 7.19 26.71
N TYR A 1206 -23.19 6.55 27.87
CA TYR A 1206 -21.99 6.37 28.69
C TYR A 1206 -21.99 5.02 29.40
N SER A 1207 -20.78 4.49 29.62
CA SER A 1207 -20.57 3.20 30.30
C SER A 1207 -19.56 3.32 31.43
N GLY A 1208 -19.82 2.65 32.55
CA GLY A 1208 -18.99 2.73 33.74
C GLY A 1208 -19.42 1.81 34.87
N GLN A 1209 -18.62 1.79 35.94
CA GLN A 1209 -18.93 1.04 37.16
C GLN A 1209 -19.81 1.91 38.07
N LEU A 1210 -21.06 1.49 38.26
CA LEU A 1210 -22.11 2.21 38.99
C LEU A 1210 -22.49 1.39 40.23
N ASP A 1211 -22.21 1.88 41.45
CA ASP A 1211 -22.55 1.19 42.71
C ASP A 1211 -23.75 1.90 43.34
N VAL A 1212 -24.90 1.24 43.40
CA VAL A 1212 -26.06 1.75 44.16
C VAL A 1212 -26.86 0.57 44.72
N ASP A 1213 -26.70 0.32 46.02
CA ASP A 1213 -27.60 -0.45 46.91
C ASP A 1213 -27.65 -2.01 46.88
N ALA A 1214 -26.67 -2.72 46.31
CA ALA A 1214 -26.64 -4.18 46.40
C ALA A 1214 -26.15 -4.71 47.79
N PRO A 1215 -26.85 -5.66 48.45
CA PRO A 1215 -26.40 -6.24 49.72
C PRO A 1215 -25.05 -6.96 49.56
N PRO A 1216 -24.22 -7.04 50.63
CA PRO A 1216 -22.78 -7.32 50.55
C PRO A 1216 -22.36 -8.68 49.97
N ARG A 1217 -23.32 -9.56 49.63
CA ARG A 1217 -23.07 -10.86 48.99
C ARG A 1217 -23.25 -10.87 47.46
N ARG A 1218 -23.62 -9.75 46.83
CA ARG A 1218 -23.72 -9.59 45.36
C ARG A 1218 -23.12 -8.27 44.87
N ARG A 1219 -21.93 -7.90 45.35
CA ARG A 1219 -21.10 -6.89 44.65
C ARG A 1219 -20.47 -7.55 43.42
N SER A 1220 -21.24 -7.75 42.36
CA SER A 1220 -20.66 -8.03 41.05
C SER A 1220 -20.09 -6.74 40.47
N PHE A 1221 -18.85 -6.80 39.96
CA PHE A 1221 -18.18 -5.73 39.21
C PHE A 1221 -18.84 -5.50 37.84
N ALA A 1222 -20.16 -5.32 37.80
CA ALA A 1222 -20.92 -5.17 36.57
C ALA A 1222 -20.79 -3.74 36.05
N PHE A 1223 -20.31 -3.58 34.82
CA PHE A 1223 -20.37 -2.31 34.11
C PHE A 1223 -21.80 -2.10 33.60
N VAL A 1224 -22.30 -0.87 33.71
CA VAL A 1224 -23.64 -0.50 33.26
C VAL A 1224 -23.49 0.52 32.13
N THR A 1225 -24.28 0.33 31.07
CA THR A 1225 -24.40 1.29 29.95
C THR A 1225 -25.73 2.03 30.08
N ARG A 1226 -25.68 3.36 30.03
CA ARG A 1226 -26.85 4.22 30.15
C ARG A 1226 -26.95 5.18 28.97
N VAL A 1227 -28.18 5.43 28.54
CA VAL A 1227 -28.54 6.46 27.57
C VAL A 1227 -29.29 7.54 28.33
N HIS A 1228 -28.86 8.78 28.18
CA HIS A 1228 -29.45 9.93 28.84
C HIS A 1228 -29.96 10.90 27.78
N ASP A 1229 -31.25 11.24 27.86
CA ASP A 1229 -31.88 12.26 27.02
C ASP A 1229 -31.74 13.63 27.69
N LEU A 1230 -30.92 14.50 27.09
CA LEU A 1230 -30.65 15.85 27.58
C LEU A 1230 -31.77 16.83 27.27
N HIS A 1231 -32.67 16.48 26.34
CA HIS A 1231 -33.85 17.28 26.01
C HIS A 1231 -35.10 16.82 26.78
N HIS A 1232 -35.02 15.72 27.53
CA HIS A 1232 -36.10 15.31 28.42
C HIS A 1232 -36.40 16.42 29.46
N PRO A 1233 -37.67 16.78 29.70
CA PRO A 1233 -38.03 17.88 30.59
C PRO A 1233 -37.40 17.80 31.99
N GLY A 1234 -37.24 16.58 32.53
CA GLY A 1234 -36.56 16.34 33.79
C GLY A 1234 -35.06 16.64 33.80
N SER A 1235 -34.35 16.42 32.68
CA SER A 1235 -32.92 16.75 32.53
C SER A 1235 -32.70 18.26 32.52
N LEU A 1236 -33.65 19.01 31.94
CA LEU A 1236 -33.60 20.47 31.87
C LEU A 1236 -33.66 21.12 33.26
N LEU A 1237 -34.29 20.46 34.24
CA LEU A 1237 -34.38 20.95 35.64
C LEU A 1237 -33.02 21.06 36.34
N ARG A 1238 -31.99 20.35 35.83
CA ARG A 1238 -30.62 20.35 36.37
C ARG A 1238 -29.72 21.40 35.72
N ARG A 1239 -30.24 22.15 34.74
CA ARG A 1239 -29.50 23.15 33.98
C ARG A 1239 -29.96 24.57 34.35
N PRO A 1240 -29.12 25.58 34.11
CA PRO A 1240 -29.55 26.98 34.10
C PRO A 1240 -30.70 27.19 33.12
N LEU A 1241 -31.89 27.49 33.63
CA LEU A 1241 -33.12 27.60 32.85
C LEU A 1241 -33.13 28.76 31.82
N PRO A 1242 -32.49 29.92 32.06
CA PRO A 1242 -32.43 30.98 31.06
C PRO A 1242 -31.63 30.60 29.79
N GLY A 1243 -30.73 29.62 29.89
CA GLY A 1243 -29.88 29.18 28.79
C GLY A 1243 -30.51 28.11 27.87
N LEU A 1244 -31.80 27.82 28.03
CA LEU A 1244 -32.50 26.84 27.20
C LEU A 1244 -32.77 27.40 25.79
N SER A 1245 -32.74 26.54 24.80
CA SER A 1245 -33.17 26.82 23.42
C SER A 1245 -34.69 26.91 23.31
N ASP A 1246 -35.20 27.47 22.21
CA ASP A 1246 -36.64 27.53 21.94
C ASP A 1246 -37.29 26.15 21.90
N ALA A 1247 -36.58 25.15 21.38
CA ALA A 1247 -37.05 23.77 21.35
C ALA A 1247 -37.16 23.17 22.76
N GLU A 1248 -36.17 23.42 23.63
CA GLU A 1248 -36.19 22.97 25.03
C GLU A 1248 -37.26 23.69 25.85
N ARG A 1249 -37.48 24.99 25.61
CA ARG A 1249 -38.59 25.76 26.20
C ARG A 1249 -39.95 25.21 25.78
N ALA A 1250 -40.11 24.87 24.51
CA ALA A 1250 -41.33 24.25 24.00
C ALA A 1250 -41.55 22.84 24.60
N ALA A 1251 -40.48 22.05 24.76
CA ALA A 1251 -40.55 20.75 25.42
C ALA A 1251 -40.99 20.88 26.89
N LEU A 1252 -40.45 21.85 27.64
CA LEU A 1252 -40.91 22.15 29.01
C LEU A 1252 -42.39 22.56 29.06
N ALA A 1253 -42.86 23.31 28.07
CA ALA A 1253 -44.25 23.77 27.99
C ALA A 1253 -45.24 22.61 27.79
N GLN A 1254 -44.83 21.60 27.01
CA GLN A 1254 -45.65 20.45 26.63
C GLN A 1254 -45.52 19.28 27.61
N ALA A 1255 -44.56 19.34 28.53
CA ALA A 1255 -44.27 18.26 29.47
C ALA A 1255 -45.42 18.04 30.46
N ASP A 1256 -46.01 16.85 30.44
CA ASP A 1256 -47.00 16.41 31.41
C ASP A 1256 -46.41 15.24 32.23
N GLY A 1257 -46.02 15.51 33.48
CA GLY A 1257 -45.46 14.49 34.36
C GLY A 1257 -46.55 13.65 35.03
N ASP A 1258 -46.34 12.33 35.15
CA ASP A 1258 -47.26 11.42 35.85
C ASP A 1258 -47.37 11.72 37.35
N ASN A 1259 -46.28 12.24 37.95
CA ASN A 1259 -46.24 12.69 39.34
C ASN A 1259 -46.69 14.17 39.43
N PRO A 1260 -47.80 14.49 40.11
CA PRO A 1260 -48.29 15.87 40.26
C PRO A 1260 -47.23 16.83 40.81
N ALA A 1261 -46.36 16.35 41.70
CA ALA A 1261 -45.31 17.17 42.30
C ALA A 1261 -44.15 17.47 41.32
N VAL A 1262 -43.89 16.58 40.37
CA VAL A 1262 -42.92 16.82 39.28
C VAL A 1262 -43.52 17.77 38.25
N ARG A 1263 -44.81 17.62 37.93
CA ARG A 1263 -45.55 18.54 37.05
C ARG A 1263 -45.48 19.99 37.55
N ASP A 1264 -45.63 20.21 38.85
CA ASP A 1264 -45.51 21.55 39.45
C ASP A 1264 -44.10 22.13 39.30
N LEU A 1265 -43.05 21.31 39.39
CA LEU A 1265 -41.66 21.74 39.17
C LEU A 1265 -41.37 22.05 37.70
N LEU A 1266 -41.92 21.27 36.77
CA LEU A 1266 -41.79 21.52 35.33
C LEU A 1266 -42.47 22.85 34.93
N ARG A 1267 -43.65 23.13 35.50
CA ARG A 1267 -44.33 24.43 35.31
C ARG A 1267 -43.51 25.58 35.87
N LEU A 1268 -42.97 25.43 37.08
CA LEU A 1268 -42.11 26.43 37.69
C LEU A 1268 -40.86 26.67 36.83
N ALA A 1269 -40.25 25.60 36.30
CA ALA A 1269 -39.10 25.71 35.41
C ALA A 1269 -39.44 26.41 34.09
N HIS A 1270 -40.60 26.11 33.49
CA HIS A 1270 -41.09 26.80 32.30
C HIS A 1270 -41.29 28.31 32.56
N VAL A 1271 -41.85 28.69 33.71
CA VAL A 1271 -42.00 30.11 34.09
C VAL A 1271 -40.64 30.77 34.27
N MET A 1272 -39.70 30.13 34.96
CA MET A 1272 -38.35 30.66 35.13
C MET A 1272 -37.58 30.79 33.80
N ALA A 1273 -37.75 29.84 32.88
CA ALA A 1273 -37.09 29.86 31.57
C ALA A 1273 -37.62 30.96 30.63
N ASN A 1274 -38.87 31.41 30.84
CA ASN A 1274 -39.52 32.48 30.08
C ASN A 1274 -39.61 33.80 30.86
N ARG A 1275 -38.83 33.96 31.93
CA ARG A 1275 -38.75 35.20 32.71
C ARG A 1275 -38.12 36.36 31.91
N LEU A 1276 -37.30 36.04 30.90
CA LEU A 1276 -36.59 37.01 30.07
C LEU A 1276 -37.49 37.67 29.02
#